data_AF-A0A151B3B9-F1
#
_entry.id   AF-A0A151B3B9-F1
#
_cell.length_a   1.000
_cell.length_b   1.000
_cell.length_c   1.000
_cell.angle_alpha   90.00
_cell.angle_beta   90.00
_cell.angle_gamma   90.00
#
_symmetry.space_group_name_H-M   'P 1'
#
loop_
_entity.id
_entity.type
_entity.pdbx_description
1 polymer ?
#
loop_
_entity_poly.entity_id
_entity_poly.type
_entity_poly.pdbx_seq_one_letter_code
_entity_poly.pdbx_strand_id
1 'polypeptide(L)'
;MYLSNTTRKNSFIKKTFKNLSIILCFSIIFNYFIGLTSIQATETVSKDLIISEYVEGSGNDYKAIELYNNSGHDVDLSNYSLINCFNGNQLNEGSVLKLNGNLKYKDTLVIVVNKNLKSKLENLGVNNVIIGYNAINFNGDDALVLKKGNTIIDSIGKVGERKVWSSGSISTKDHTLIRKSSVLYGDTIINDNFDPSIEWISFPKNDITHLGYHEIDSSSENIQNSAIVNATPAPGEVEKGTKITLSTSTTGSSIYFTLNGEDPISNGLLYTNPIEINEDKTITAVAKKDEKYGKKSSFKYTIKKPLKLISIKSARQKNKGEKVLIEGVITGKIGNNAYIQDNTAGIYLYAGSNIQKDFVVGNKVSIVGEIDDWNNLKQLKNIECIKLISTGNTLIPKKINASDIGEDLESQLVKISNIELTEVPADSYKGYTIKAKQGETQLQLRVDSHIAEDIDSNNYKNGFIVDIIGIIGQYKSNYQIMLRNKHDIITNSSRVKPVESSVRPGIIKKGTKITLYTETIGAKIYYTLDGSKPTCKSILYNGQAIILNKNSTIKAIAIKENMLDSLVKTFNFIVREPGEATRIRYIQGQSHISPLINTTVDEVMGIVTAVEGTKAFYMQDPNPDNDIKTSEGIYVYKYKSGVKVGDLVKVTGTVKEIVNGFEGGLTTTEIAATNVSIESHNNPLPKPVIVGIGGRIPPTQIIDNDSFNKFDPDEDAIDFYESLEGMLVEINNPLIVGISEKYGEITVVGDDGQNSVNKKSIHNGLVISKDNFNPERITIDDVLVPLSNRSKKFINPNFKVKVGDKFANSVIGVMSYGYGKYTLLNTEALPKIIDGGAKREITKIVPNEDKLTIASYNIENFSSKTDPKRITGIAKSIINNLKAPDIVSLIEIQDNDGSKNTSIVDASQTYKKLIDTIIDNGGPKYKFTDINPVDDKDGGIPGGNIRVGFIYRSDRVSLVNDGKKGDPTESVKIVGKNATAHLSVNPGRIAPTNEAFEHSRKSLVAEFNFKGQKVFIIGNHLCSKRGDDGLFGSHQPPKRNSEIQRHKQATVINNFVDQIFKANPNANVVVLGDLNDFNFSETVSILKGKGNNNVLTNMIDKLPKNERFSYVHEGNSQVLDNILVSNHLVDSTTIDIVNINSEFIDACGRVSDHDPVLIQMKLQNQNSDTNVNNDIILDILTPQENLDNIKVGGDAKITIRAKNISQSTKDITLIIALYDKNNSMLNYSATKISLKAGESSDMTSSMKVIAGGSKIKCMIWDSLEKMSPLRHNKILYIAP
;
A
#
# COMPACT_ATOMS: atom_id res chain seq x y z
N MET A 1 -21.81 39.56 22.41
CA MET A 1 -22.70 39.40 23.59
C MET A 1 -23.01 37.92 23.71
N TYR A 2 -22.22 37.11 24.40
CA TYR A 2 -21.97 36.90 25.85
C TYR A 2 -22.83 35.79 26.46
N LEU A 3 -22.13 34.94 27.24
CA LEU A 3 -22.54 33.77 28.06
C LEU A 3 -22.41 32.42 27.30
N SER A 4 -21.73 31.40 27.79
CA SER A 4 -21.17 31.11 29.12
C SER A 4 -19.88 30.26 29.02
N ASN A 5 -19.04 30.36 30.06
CA ASN A 5 -17.76 29.68 30.21
C ASN A 5 -17.59 29.31 31.70
N THR A 6 -17.16 28.06 31.98
CA THR A 6 -16.07 27.68 32.93
C THR A 6 -16.21 28.03 34.45
N THR A 7 -15.59 27.42 35.47
CA THR A 7 -14.53 26.40 35.75
C THR A 7 -14.46 26.24 37.30
N ARG A 8 -14.25 25.03 37.86
CA ARG A 8 -12.99 24.48 38.44
C ARG A 8 -12.25 25.28 39.54
N LYS A 9 -12.02 24.55 40.66
CA LYS A 9 -10.73 24.11 41.27
C LYS A 9 -10.12 24.80 42.51
N ASN A 10 -9.66 23.88 43.38
CA ASN A 10 -8.49 23.88 44.30
C ASN A 10 -8.63 24.69 45.60
N SER A 11 -8.09 24.28 46.76
CA SER A 11 -6.80 23.61 47.02
C SER A 11 -6.82 22.84 48.36
N PHE A 12 -5.87 21.93 48.58
CA PHE A 12 -5.68 21.25 49.88
C PHE A 12 -4.20 21.19 50.29
N ILE A 13 -3.97 21.33 51.60
CA ILE A 13 -2.69 21.54 52.30
C ILE A 13 -2.30 20.31 53.15
N LYS A 14 -0.98 20.15 53.34
CA LYS A 14 -0.19 19.19 54.16
C LYS A 14 -0.60 19.03 55.65
N LYS A 15 -0.39 17.83 56.26
CA LYS A 15 0.63 17.49 57.31
C LYS A 15 0.28 16.24 58.18
N THR A 16 1.16 15.21 58.12
CA THR A 16 1.84 14.40 59.18
C THR A 16 1.19 13.78 60.47
N PHE A 17 1.54 12.48 60.66
CA PHE A 17 2.05 11.71 61.86
C PHE A 17 1.14 10.87 62.83
N LYS A 18 1.36 9.52 62.76
CA LYS A 18 1.63 8.45 63.79
C LYS A 18 0.61 7.91 64.85
N ASN A 19 0.39 6.58 64.76
CA ASN A 19 0.51 5.46 65.74
C ASN A 19 -0.57 5.04 66.81
N LEU A 20 -0.86 3.71 66.74
CA LEU A 20 -1.01 2.64 67.78
C LEU A 20 -2.32 2.37 68.60
N SER A 21 -2.88 1.17 68.35
CA SER A 21 -3.13 0.00 69.24
C SER A 21 -4.27 -0.13 70.28
N ILE A 22 -5.14 -1.15 70.01
CA ILE A 22 -5.56 -2.36 70.80
C ILE A 22 -6.28 -2.19 72.16
N ILE A 23 -7.29 -3.08 72.40
CA ILE A 23 -7.78 -3.73 73.67
C ILE A 23 -9.34 -3.88 73.60
N LEU A 24 -10.08 -4.95 73.97
CA LEU A 24 -9.85 -6.26 74.59
C LEU A 24 -11.07 -7.22 74.41
N CYS A 25 -10.76 -8.53 74.38
CA CYS A 25 -11.33 -9.71 75.07
C CYS A 25 -12.78 -10.26 74.98
N PHE A 26 -12.74 -11.60 74.94
CA PHE A 26 -13.72 -12.70 74.88
C PHE A 26 -14.34 -13.13 76.24
N SER A 27 -15.30 -14.09 76.16
CA SER A 27 -15.75 -15.15 77.13
C SER A 27 -17.18 -14.94 77.70
N ILE A 28 -18.12 -15.91 77.89
CA ILE A 28 -18.13 -17.40 77.93
C ILE A 28 -19.62 -17.96 77.91
N ILE A 29 -19.84 -19.10 77.22
CA ILE A 29 -20.74 -20.30 77.45
C ILE A 29 -22.28 -20.18 77.67
N PHE A 30 -23.09 -20.89 76.84
CA PHE A 30 -24.15 -21.84 77.31
C PHE A 30 -24.65 -22.81 76.21
N ASN A 31 -25.02 -24.03 76.63
CA ASN A 31 -25.36 -25.23 75.85
C ASN A 31 -26.88 -25.43 75.63
N TYR A 32 -27.22 -26.00 74.45
CA TYR A 32 -28.31 -26.93 74.07
C TYR A 32 -29.80 -26.70 74.46
N PHE A 33 -30.68 -26.70 73.44
CA PHE A 33 -31.58 -27.84 73.13
C PHE A 33 -32.16 -27.77 71.70
N ILE A 34 -32.06 -28.92 71.01
CA ILE A 34 -32.84 -29.55 69.91
C ILE A 34 -34.04 -28.74 69.34
N GLY A 35 -34.33 -28.65 68.05
CA GLY A 35 -33.85 -29.33 66.85
C GLY A 35 -34.95 -29.24 65.79
N LEU A 36 -34.57 -29.06 64.52
CA LEU A 36 -35.39 -29.31 63.34
C LEU A 36 -34.42 -29.35 62.16
N THR A 37 -34.30 -30.53 61.56
CA THR A 37 -33.45 -30.81 60.40
C THR A 37 -34.12 -30.26 59.14
N SER A 38 -33.48 -29.28 58.50
CA SER A 38 -33.74 -28.92 57.11
C SER A 38 -32.55 -29.36 56.25
N ILE A 39 -32.85 -30.20 55.28
CA ILE A 39 -31.94 -30.65 54.22
C ILE A 39 -31.52 -29.42 53.40
N GLN A 40 -30.24 -29.07 53.45
CA GLN A 40 -29.65 -28.10 52.52
C GLN A 40 -29.41 -28.78 51.18
N ALA A 41 -29.94 -28.18 50.11
CA ALA A 41 -29.53 -28.48 48.75
C ALA A 41 -28.02 -28.23 48.62
N THR A 42 -27.31 -29.20 48.05
CA THR A 42 -25.90 -29.03 47.73
C THR A 42 -25.80 -28.21 46.44
N GLU A 43 -25.30 -26.98 46.54
CA GLU A 43 -24.93 -26.21 45.34
C GLU A 43 -23.79 -26.95 44.62
N THR A 44 -23.97 -27.25 43.35
CA THR A 44 -22.88 -27.72 42.47
C THR A 44 -21.98 -26.54 42.12
N VAL A 45 -20.90 -26.40 42.87
CA VAL A 45 -19.87 -25.36 42.70
C VAL A 45 -18.76 -25.86 41.76
N SER A 46 -18.17 -24.97 40.95
CA SER A 46 -16.92 -25.29 40.22
C SER A 46 -15.82 -25.68 41.20
N LYS A 47 -14.85 -26.49 40.76
CA LYS A 47 -13.68 -26.79 41.61
C LYS A 47 -12.60 -25.70 41.56
N ASP A 48 -12.67 -24.71 40.66
CA ASP A 48 -11.59 -23.73 40.47
C ASP A 48 -12.02 -22.43 39.74
N LEU A 49 -11.07 -21.55 39.39
CA LEU A 49 -11.27 -20.32 38.60
C LEU A 49 -11.70 -20.63 37.15
N ILE A 50 -12.38 -19.69 36.49
CA ILE A 50 -12.67 -19.75 35.05
C ILE A 50 -12.32 -18.42 34.36
N ILE A 51 -12.02 -18.46 33.07
CA ILE A 51 -11.98 -17.29 32.18
C ILE A 51 -13.46 -16.95 31.88
N SER A 52 -13.92 -15.83 32.43
CA SER A 52 -15.31 -15.37 32.34
C SER A 52 -15.54 -14.37 31.21
N GLU A 53 -14.52 -13.59 30.84
CA GLU A 53 -14.62 -12.63 29.74
C GLU A 53 -13.29 -12.51 28.96
N TYR A 54 -13.40 -12.41 27.63
CA TYR A 54 -12.32 -12.22 26.69
C TYR A 54 -12.63 -11.03 25.78
N VAL A 55 -11.82 -9.97 25.84
CA VAL A 55 -12.05 -8.73 25.08
C VAL A 55 -10.97 -8.54 24.02
N GLU A 56 -11.34 -8.65 22.73
CA GLU A 56 -10.49 -8.28 21.60
C GLU A 56 -11.07 -7.05 20.89
N GLY A 57 -10.37 -5.92 21.02
CA GLY A 57 -10.83 -4.61 20.55
C GLY A 57 -9.80 -3.80 19.77
N SER A 58 -10.17 -2.57 19.45
CA SER A 58 -9.45 -1.59 18.65
C SER A 58 -8.20 -1.08 19.39
N GLY A 59 -7.16 -1.90 19.39
CA GLY A 59 -5.88 -1.60 20.03
C GLY A 59 -5.88 -1.82 21.54
N ASN A 60 -4.79 -1.40 22.19
CA ASN A 60 -4.49 -1.77 23.58
C ASN A 60 -5.44 -1.16 24.62
N ASP A 61 -6.25 -0.16 24.25
CA ASP A 61 -7.25 0.46 25.14
C ASP A 61 -8.56 -0.35 25.24
N TYR A 62 -8.67 -1.47 24.52
CA TYR A 62 -9.84 -2.36 24.51
C TYR A 62 -9.42 -3.84 24.44
N LYS A 63 -8.41 -4.21 25.25
CA LYS A 63 -7.95 -5.61 25.39
C LYS A 63 -7.88 -6.00 26.86
N ALA A 64 -8.63 -7.01 27.23
CA ALA A 64 -8.76 -7.47 28.60
C ALA A 64 -9.10 -8.97 28.69
N ILE A 65 -8.73 -9.58 29.81
CA ILE A 65 -9.18 -10.91 30.23
C ILE A 65 -9.74 -10.80 31.64
N GLU A 66 -10.89 -11.40 31.88
CA GLU A 66 -11.46 -11.56 33.22
C GLU A 66 -11.38 -13.00 33.70
N LEU A 67 -10.94 -13.18 34.94
CA LEU A 67 -11.01 -14.44 35.66
C LEU A 67 -12.05 -14.33 36.78
N TYR A 68 -12.95 -15.31 36.88
CA TYR A 68 -13.97 -15.37 37.93
C TYR A 68 -13.71 -16.52 38.91
N ASN A 69 -13.84 -16.24 40.21
CA ASN A 69 -13.69 -17.25 41.26
C ASN A 69 -15.00 -17.95 41.60
N ASN A 70 -15.21 -19.11 40.96
CA ASN A 70 -16.35 -19.99 41.23
C ASN A 70 -16.00 -21.19 42.14
N SER A 71 -14.90 -21.16 42.90
CA SER A 71 -14.39 -22.33 43.63
C SER A 71 -15.10 -22.67 44.96
N GLY A 72 -16.05 -21.83 45.39
CA GLY A 72 -16.76 -21.97 46.67
C GLY A 72 -16.03 -21.40 47.88
N HIS A 73 -14.83 -20.85 47.70
CA HIS A 73 -14.00 -20.24 48.74
C HIS A 73 -13.06 -19.19 48.16
N ASP A 74 -12.40 -18.41 49.02
CA ASP A 74 -11.37 -17.45 48.61
C ASP A 74 -10.13 -18.20 48.06
N VAL A 75 -9.56 -17.73 46.94
CA VAL A 75 -8.45 -18.38 46.23
C VAL A 75 -7.18 -17.56 46.30
N ASP A 76 -6.10 -18.18 46.77
CA ASP A 76 -4.74 -17.65 46.63
C ASP A 76 -4.24 -17.83 45.18
N LEU A 77 -4.00 -16.70 44.50
CA LEU A 77 -3.59 -16.65 43.12
C LEU A 77 -2.10 -16.96 42.91
N SER A 78 -1.30 -17.10 43.97
CA SER A 78 0.16 -17.29 43.87
C SER A 78 0.58 -18.51 43.04
N ASN A 79 -0.28 -19.53 42.98
CA ASN A 79 -0.05 -20.75 42.21
C ASN A 79 -0.63 -20.69 40.79
N TYR A 80 -1.27 -19.58 40.41
CA TYR A 80 -1.91 -19.43 39.12
C TYR A 80 -1.06 -18.65 38.13
N SER A 81 -1.19 -19.02 36.85
CA SER A 81 -0.59 -18.28 35.76
C SER A 81 -1.49 -18.29 34.53
N LEU A 82 -1.57 -17.15 33.86
CA LEU A 82 -2.18 -17.03 32.53
C LEU A 82 -1.07 -17.08 31.47
N ILE A 83 -1.24 -17.92 30.46
CA ILE A 83 -0.26 -18.15 29.41
C ILE A 83 -0.88 -17.78 28.06
N ASN A 84 -0.24 -16.85 27.34
CA ASN A 84 -0.59 -16.53 25.96
C ASN A 84 0.29 -17.31 24.99
N CYS A 85 -0.34 -18.22 24.26
CA CYS A 85 0.28 -19.02 23.22
C CYS A 85 0.25 -18.24 21.89
N PHE A 86 0.94 -17.11 21.88
CA PHE A 86 0.91 -16.16 20.76
C PHE A 86 1.40 -16.79 19.45
N ASN A 87 0.80 -16.40 18.33
CA ASN A 87 1.10 -16.87 16.98
C ASN A 87 1.08 -18.41 16.84
N GLY A 88 0.23 -19.11 17.61
CA GLY A 88 0.10 -20.57 17.57
C GLY A 88 1.22 -21.32 18.29
N ASN A 89 1.90 -20.68 19.24
CA ASN A 89 2.93 -21.31 20.07
C ASN A 89 2.38 -22.51 20.88
N GLN A 90 3.26 -23.43 21.24
CA GLN A 90 2.92 -24.46 22.23
C GLN A 90 2.89 -23.86 23.65
N LEU A 91 2.25 -24.55 24.59
CA LEU A 91 2.06 -24.06 25.97
C LEU A 91 3.37 -23.68 26.68
N ASN A 92 4.47 -24.38 26.39
CA ASN A 92 5.81 -24.14 26.95
C ASN A 92 6.56 -22.97 26.29
N GLU A 93 6.05 -22.45 25.17
CA GLU A 93 6.63 -21.34 24.39
C GLU A 93 5.82 -20.03 24.55
N GLY A 94 4.72 -20.08 25.31
CA GLY A 94 3.84 -18.95 25.54
C GLY A 94 4.37 -17.93 26.55
N SER A 95 3.88 -16.68 26.42
CA SER A 95 4.18 -15.62 27.39
C SER A 95 3.42 -15.87 28.70
N VAL A 96 4.14 -15.99 29.81
CA VAL A 96 3.57 -16.33 31.12
C VAL A 96 3.39 -15.08 31.99
N LEU A 97 2.17 -14.87 32.50
CA LEU A 97 1.87 -13.95 33.59
C LEU A 97 1.58 -14.75 34.86
N LYS A 98 2.49 -14.68 35.84
CA LYS A 98 2.24 -15.22 37.18
C LYS A 98 1.29 -14.29 37.94
N LEU A 99 0.23 -14.87 38.51
CA LEU A 99 -0.74 -14.15 39.32
C LEU A 99 -0.31 -14.12 40.79
N ASN A 100 -0.88 -13.19 41.55
CA ASN A 100 -0.64 -13.06 42.99
C ASN A 100 -1.84 -12.35 43.64
N GLY A 101 -1.92 -12.43 44.97
CA GLY A 101 -3.02 -11.89 45.74
C GLY A 101 -4.10 -12.92 46.05
N ASN A 102 -5.11 -12.50 46.80
CA ASN A 102 -6.24 -13.34 47.17
C ASN A 102 -7.49 -12.84 46.44
N LEU A 103 -8.15 -13.72 45.68
CA LEU A 103 -9.39 -13.42 44.97
C LEU A 103 -10.57 -14.04 45.73
N LYS A 104 -11.50 -13.21 46.21
CA LYS A 104 -12.61 -13.68 47.04
C LYS A 104 -13.57 -14.57 46.26
N TYR A 105 -14.29 -15.45 46.95
CA TYR A 105 -15.37 -16.22 46.34
C TYR A 105 -16.41 -15.29 45.70
N LYS A 106 -16.82 -15.60 44.45
CA LYS A 106 -17.72 -14.80 43.59
C LYS A 106 -17.17 -13.43 43.16
N ASP A 107 -15.87 -13.21 43.27
CA ASP A 107 -15.20 -11.99 42.81
C ASP A 107 -14.44 -12.23 41.49
N THR A 108 -14.10 -11.15 40.79
CA THR A 108 -13.38 -11.17 39.50
C THR A 108 -12.00 -10.53 39.59
N LEU A 109 -11.08 -10.97 38.73
CA LEU A 109 -9.79 -10.33 38.46
C LEU A 109 -9.74 -9.93 36.99
N VAL A 110 -9.56 -8.63 36.71
CA VAL A 110 -9.46 -8.12 35.34
C VAL A 110 -8.01 -7.78 35.00
N ILE A 111 -7.52 -8.33 33.89
CA ILE A 111 -6.15 -8.17 33.40
C ILE A 111 -6.20 -7.31 32.14
N VAL A 112 -5.46 -6.19 32.08
CA VAL A 112 -5.47 -5.23 30.95
C VAL A 112 -4.08 -4.92 30.40
N VAL A 113 -4.01 -4.47 29.15
CA VAL A 113 -2.74 -4.26 28.44
C VAL A 113 -2.00 -3.01 28.91
N ASN A 114 -2.72 -1.94 29.29
CA ASN A 114 -2.10 -0.65 29.61
C ASN A 114 -2.75 0.08 30.82
N LYS A 115 -2.10 1.16 31.25
CA LYS A 115 -2.56 1.99 32.38
C LYS A 115 -3.84 2.77 32.07
N ASN A 116 -4.09 3.12 30.81
CA ASN A 116 -5.25 3.93 30.43
C ASN A 116 -6.56 3.15 30.62
N LEU A 117 -6.64 1.92 30.10
CA LEU A 117 -7.79 1.05 30.30
C LEU A 117 -7.95 0.68 31.78
N LYS A 118 -6.84 0.41 32.47
CA LYS A 118 -6.86 0.17 33.92
C LYS A 118 -7.57 1.31 34.67
N SER A 119 -7.11 2.56 34.49
CA SER A 119 -7.72 3.71 35.14
C SER A 119 -9.16 3.96 34.69
N LYS A 120 -9.50 3.64 33.43
CA LYS A 120 -10.87 3.75 32.91
C LYS A 120 -11.81 2.78 33.64
N LEU A 121 -11.41 1.52 33.81
CA LEU A 121 -12.20 0.50 34.50
C LEU A 121 -12.31 0.76 36.01
N GLU A 122 -11.22 1.17 36.65
CA GLU A 122 -11.23 1.57 38.07
C GLU A 122 -12.20 2.75 38.31
N ASN A 123 -12.25 3.73 37.39
CA ASN A 123 -13.23 4.83 37.45
C ASN A 123 -14.68 4.38 37.20
N LEU A 124 -14.89 3.24 36.53
CA LEU A 124 -16.21 2.64 36.31
C LEU A 124 -16.62 1.70 37.46
N GLY A 125 -15.80 1.59 38.51
CA GLY A 125 -16.10 0.77 39.69
C GLY A 125 -15.67 -0.69 39.58
N VAL A 126 -14.88 -1.05 38.57
CA VAL A 126 -14.29 -2.39 38.43
C VAL A 126 -13.16 -2.55 39.44
N ASN A 127 -13.29 -3.54 40.33
CA ASN A 127 -12.29 -3.86 41.34
C ASN A 127 -11.27 -4.89 40.80
N ASN A 128 -10.13 -5.05 41.48
CA ASN A 128 -9.10 -6.05 41.15
C ASN A 128 -8.57 -5.97 39.69
N VAL A 129 -8.15 -4.77 39.24
CA VAL A 129 -7.58 -4.58 37.88
C VAL A 129 -6.05 -4.58 37.90
N ILE A 130 -5.41 -5.47 37.13
CA ILE A 130 -3.95 -5.58 37.00
C ILE A 130 -3.47 -5.40 35.56
N ILE A 131 -2.18 -5.10 35.37
CA ILE A 131 -1.58 -4.92 34.03
C ILE A 131 -0.78 -6.16 33.66
N GLY A 132 -1.08 -6.75 32.50
CA GLY A 132 -0.52 -8.02 32.03
C GLY A 132 0.04 -8.00 30.62
N TYR A 133 0.56 -6.85 30.13
CA TYR A 133 0.92 -6.57 28.73
C TYR A 133 1.36 -7.79 27.89
N ASN A 134 2.43 -8.50 28.29
CA ASN A 134 2.97 -9.62 27.50
C ASN A 134 2.03 -10.84 27.40
N ALA A 135 1.18 -11.08 28.40
CA ALA A 135 0.31 -12.26 28.46
C ALA A 135 -1.11 -12.01 27.95
N ILE A 136 -1.45 -10.79 27.55
CA ILE A 136 -2.78 -10.47 26.99
C ILE A 136 -2.72 -9.54 25.78
N ASN A 137 -1.55 -9.38 25.16
CA ASN A 137 -1.40 -8.76 23.85
C ASN A 137 -1.72 -9.75 22.72
N PHE A 138 -2.89 -10.38 22.79
CA PHE A 138 -3.43 -11.28 21.76
C PHE A 138 -4.18 -10.48 20.68
N ASN A 139 -4.41 -11.06 19.51
CA ASN A 139 -5.07 -10.39 18.36
C ASN A 139 -6.31 -11.15 17.82
N GLY A 140 -6.81 -12.13 18.59
CA GLY A 140 -7.93 -12.99 18.22
C GLY A 140 -7.53 -14.28 17.51
N ASP A 141 -6.26 -14.46 17.14
CA ASP A 141 -5.72 -15.71 16.57
C ASP A 141 -4.80 -16.50 17.53
N ASP A 142 -4.79 -16.12 18.81
CA ASP A 142 -3.92 -16.67 19.87
C ASP A 142 -4.73 -17.41 20.94
N ALA A 143 -4.25 -18.57 21.38
CA ALA A 143 -4.85 -19.32 22.48
C ALA A 143 -4.36 -18.81 23.85
N LEU A 144 -5.25 -18.75 24.85
CA LEU A 144 -4.91 -18.46 26.24
C LEU A 144 -5.20 -19.66 27.12
N VAL A 145 -4.31 -19.92 28.07
CA VAL A 145 -4.44 -21.04 29.01
C VAL A 145 -4.24 -20.56 30.44
N LEU A 146 -5.21 -20.85 31.30
CA LEU A 146 -5.12 -20.65 32.74
C LEU A 146 -4.61 -21.94 33.40
N LYS A 147 -3.52 -21.82 34.18
CA LYS A 147 -2.94 -22.95 34.93
C LYS A 147 -2.91 -22.67 36.42
N LYS A 148 -2.97 -23.76 37.20
CA LYS A 148 -2.63 -23.82 38.62
C LYS A 148 -1.48 -24.81 38.81
N GLY A 149 -0.27 -24.30 39.01
CA GLY A 149 0.95 -25.11 38.93
C GLY A 149 1.08 -25.79 37.55
N ASN A 150 1.03 -27.12 37.53
CA ASN A 150 1.09 -27.91 36.28
C ASN A 150 -0.29 -28.28 35.71
N THR A 151 -1.37 -28.04 36.44
CA THR A 151 -2.73 -28.40 36.03
C THR A 151 -3.34 -27.29 35.17
N ILE A 152 -3.98 -27.67 34.06
CA ILE A 152 -4.78 -26.76 33.22
C ILE A 152 -6.15 -26.61 33.88
N ILE A 153 -6.58 -25.37 34.04
CA ILE A 153 -7.84 -25.01 34.68
C ILE A 153 -8.86 -24.57 33.64
N ASP A 154 -8.43 -23.79 32.65
CA ASP A 154 -9.29 -23.27 31.60
C ASP A 154 -8.48 -22.85 30.38
N SER A 155 -9.13 -22.73 29.23
CA SER A 155 -8.54 -22.23 28.00
C SER A 155 -9.57 -21.58 27.08
N ILE A 156 -9.06 -20.75 26.18
CA ILE A 156 -9.80 -20.19 25.05
C ILE A 156 -8.91 -20.31 23.82
N GLY A 157 -9.46 -20.86 22.75
CA GLY A 157 -8.71 -21.22 21.55
C GLY A 157 -7.93 -22.53 21.70
N LYS A 158 -7.27 -22.93 20.62
CA LYS A 158 -6.52 -24.18 20.51
C LYS A 158 -5.02 -23.91 20.54
N VAL A 159 -4.33 -24.44 21.54
CA VAL A 159 -2.86 -24.34 21.65
C VAL A 159 -2.19 -25.05 20.47
N GLY A 160 -1.17 -24.40 19.91
CA GLY A 160 -0.48 -24.90 18.71
C GLY A 160 -1.17 -24.53 17.39
N GLU A 161 -2.30 -23.81 17.42
CA GLU A 161 -3.01 -23.36 16.23
C GLU A 161 -3.07 -21.83 16.20
N ARG A 162 -2.66 -21.23 15.08
CA ARG A 162 -2.80 -19.79 14.84
C ARG A 162 -4.01 -19.54 13.95
N LYS A 163 -5.16 -19.30 14.57
CA LYS A 163 -6.43 -19.22 13.86
C LYS A 163 -7.42 -18.37 14.64
N VAL A 164 -8.20 -17.57 13.92
CA VAL A 164 -9.40 -16.95 14.49
C VAL A 164 -10.48 -18.02 14.62
N TRP A 165 -10.92 -18.30 15.85
CA TRP A 165 -12.00 -19.24 16.08
C TRP A 165 -13.33 -18.51 15.99
N SER A 166 -14.18 -18.94 15.07
CA SER A 166 -15.48 -18.33 14.81
C SER A 166 -16.52 -19.40 14.53
N SER A 167 -17.73 -19.21 15.07
CA SER A 167 -18.91 -20.03 14.79
C SER A 167 -20.15 -19.14 14.79
N GLY A 168 -20.80 -19.04 13.63
CA GLY A 168 -21.86 -18.05 13.40
C GLY A 168 -21.35 -16.62 13.56
N SER A 169 -22.02 -15.82 14.41
CA SER A 169 -21.67 -14.43 14.73
C SER A 169 -20.70 -14.28 15.92
N ILE A 170 -20.19 -15.39 16.45
CA ILE A 170 -19.27 -15.42 17.59
C ILE A 170 -17.86 -15.63 17.06
N SER A 171 -16.91 -14.76 17.41
CA SER A 171 -15.53 -14.79 16.92
C SER A 171 -14.57 -14.35 18.03
N THR A 172 -13.39 -14.96 18.11
CA THR A 172 -12.30 -14.50 18.99
C THR A 172 -11.60 -13.24 18.46
N LYS A 173 -11.80 -12.88 17.19
CA LYS A 173 -11.30 -11.63 16.62
C LYS A 173 -12.40 -10.57 16.56
N ASP A 174 -12.04 -9.34 16.91
CA ASP A 174 -12.88 -8.14 16.82
C ASP A 174 -14.20 -8.23 17.60
N HIS A 175 -14.21 -8.95 18.72
CA HIS A 175 -15.40 -9.12 19.57
C HIS A 175 -15.04 -9.22 21.06
N THR A 176 -16.04 -8.99 21.88
CA THR A 176 -16.02 -9.28 23.31
C THR A 176 -16.80 -10.56 23.55
N LEU A 177 -16.20 -11.53 24.22
CA LEU A 177 -16.80 -12.83 24.50
C LEU A 177 -17.01 -12.96 26.00
N ILE A 178 -18.24 -13.24 26.40
CA ILE A 178 -18.61 -13.51 27.80
C ILE A 178 -19.00 -14.97 27.92
N ARG A 179 -18.46 -15.66 28.93
CA ARG A 179 -18.80 -17.05 29.20
C ARG A 179 -20.29 -17.14 29.58
N LYS A 180 -21.01 -18.15 29.08
CA LYS A 180 -22.42 -18.37 29.43
C LYS A 180 -22.56 -18.67 30.93
N SER A 181 -23.59 -18.13 31.58
CA SER A 181 -23.90 -18.34 33.01
C SER A 181 -24.10 -19.80 33.43
N SER A 182 -24.39 -20.68 32.47
CA SER A 182 -24.52 -22.13 32.67
C SER A 182 -23.20 -22.90 32.65
N VAL A 183 -22.08 -22.26 32.28
CA VAL A 183 -20.76 -22.90 32.20
C VAL A 183 -20.06 -22.77 33.55
N LEU A 184 -20.05 -23.87 34.29
CA LEU A 184 -19.48 -23.91 35.64
C LEU A 184 -18.00 -24.28 35.67
N TYR A 185 -17.45 -24.89 34.61
CA TYR A 185 -16.08 -25.37 34.56
C TYR A 185 -15.38 -24.87 33.30
N GLY A 186 -14.08 -24.57 33.43
CA GLY A 186 -13.25 -24.15 32.30
C GLY A 186 -12.94 -25.29 31.34
N ASP A 187 -12.56 -24.94 30.11
CA ASP A 187 -12.12 -25.89 29.10
C ASP A 187 -10.68 -26.34 29.41
N THR A 188 -10.52 -27.61 29.76
CA THR A 188 -9.21 -28.17 30.14
C THR A 188 -8.49 -28.85 28.99
N ILE A 189 -9.11 -28.98 27.81
CA ILE A 189 -8.56 -29.68 26.66
C ILE A 189 -7.98 -28.67 25.67
N ILE A 190 -6.73 -28.27 25.89
CA ILE A 190 -6.11 -27.19 25.13
C ILE A 190 -5.83 -27.47 23.65
N ASN A 191 -6.10 -28.67 23.14
CA ASN A 191 -5.67 -29.13 21.82
C ASN A 191 -6.80 -29.73 20.96
N ASP A 192 -8.06 -29.60 21.36
CA ASP A 192 -9.22 -29.95 20.54
C ASP A 192 -9.65 -28.77 19.65
N ASN A 193 -10.69 -28.96 18.85
CA ASN A 193 -11.19 -27.86 18.01
C ASN A 193 -12.04 -26.92 18.87
N PHE A 194 -11.57 -25.69 19.04
CA PHE A 194 -12.30 -24.68 19.78
C PHE A 194 -13.42 -24.06 18.93
N ASP A 195 -14.67 -24.26 19.35
CA ASP A 195 -15.85 -23.57 18.82
C ASP A 195 -16.39 -22.62 19.92
N PRO A 196 -16.26 -21.28 19.75
CA PRO A 196 -16.65 -20.34 20.79
C PRO A 196 -18.17 -20.31 21.03
N SER A 197 -18.99 -20.78 20.10
CA SER A 197 -20.45 -20.78 20.25
C SER A 197 -20.97 -21.76 21.30
N ILE A 198 -20.14 -22.72 21.72
CA ILE A 198 -20.51 -23.73 22.71
C ILE A 198 -20.64 -23.07 24.09
N GLU A 199 -19.64 -22.29 24.50
CA GLU A 199 -19.51 -21.79 25.87
C GLU A 199 -19.58 -20.27 26.02
N TRP A 200 -19.54 -19.53 24.90
CA TRP A 200 -19.45 -18.07 24.91
C TRP A 200 -20.64 -17.40 24.23
N ILE A 201 -20.89 -16.16 24.63
CA ILE A 201 -21.81 -15.22 23.99
C ILE A 201 -20.96 -14.06 23.47
N SER A 202 -21.23 -13.62 22.24
CA SER A 202 -20.48 -12.54 21.59
C SER A 202 -21.18 -11.21 21.70
N PHE A 203 -20.39 -10.18 21.96
CA PHE A 203 -20.76 -8.76 22.00
C PHE A 203 -19.88 -7.99 21.01
N PRO A 204 -20.35 -6.81 20.55
CA PRO A 204 -19.60 -6.00 19.61
C PRO A 204 -18.17 -5.70 20.07
N LYS A 205 -17.28 -5.51 19.10
CA LYS A 205 -15.92 -5.01 19.34
C LYS A 205 -15.92 -3.80 20.28
N ASN A 206 -14.96 -3.77 21.21
CA ASN A 206 -14.76 -2.69 22.20
C ASN A 206 -15.78 -2.62 23.34
N ASP A 207 -16.73 -3.56 23.42
CA ASP A 207 -17.55 -3.66 24.62
C ASP A 207 -16.68 -4.04 25.82
N ILE A 208 -16.72 -3.23 26.86
CA ILE A 208 -15.99 -3.44 28.12
C ILE A 208 -16.93 -3.22 29.31
N THR A 209 -18.23 -3.15 29.04
CA THR A 209 -19.24 -2.77 30.04
C THR A 209 -19.56 -3.90 31.01
N HIS A 210 -19.10 -5.12 30.71
CA HIS A 210 -19.36 -6.33 31.47
C HIS A 210 -18.22 -6.72 32.43
N LEU A 211 -17.02 -6.16 32.22
CA LEU A 211 -15.86 -6.40 33.07
C LEU A 211 -16.13 -5.96 34.53
N GLY A 212 -15.68 -6.78 35.47
CA GLY A 212 -15.84 -6.63 36.90
C GLY A 212 -16.96 -7.49 37.50
N TYR A 213 -17.70 -8.27 36.70
CA TYR A 213 -18.83 -9.05 37.17
C TYR A 213 -19.12 -10.25 36.26
N HIS A 214 -19.40 -11.41 36.86
CA HIS A 214 -19.85 -12.60 36.15
C HIS A 214 -21.01 -13.28 36.89
N GLU A 215 -22.07 -13.62 36.17
CA GLU A 215 -23.29 -14.25 36.71
C GLU A 215 -23.29 -15.76 36.45
N ILE A 216 -23.74 -16.53 37.44
CA ILE A 216 -23.94 -17.98 37.34
C ILE A 216 -25.37 -18.34 37.74
N ASP A 217 -26.03 -19.17 36.95
CA ASP A 217 -27.42 -19.59 37.19
C ASP A 217 -27.49 -20.57 38.38
N SER A 218 -28.05 -20.13 39.52
CA SER A 218 -28.15 -20.95 40.74
C SER A 218 -29.45 -21.75 40.89
N SER A 219 -30.39 -21.71 39.93
CA SER A 219 -31.58 -22.55 39.96
C SER A 219 -32.33 -22.58 38.62
N SER A 220 -32.07 -23.57 37.77
CA SER A 220 -33.07 -24.06 36.81
C SER A 220 -32.64 -25.40 36.19
N GLU A 221 -33.02 -26.50 36.83
CA GLU A 221 -33.55 -27.62 36.07
C GLU A 221 -34.89 -27.17 35.47
N ASN A 222 -34.91 -26.85 34.17
CA ASN A 222 -36.13 -27.00 33.37
C ASN A 222 -35.80 -27.22 31.90
N ILE A 223 -35.64 -28.50 31.58
CA ILE A 223 -36.20 -29.23 30.43
C ILE A 223 -36.98 -28.36 29.43
N GLN A 224 -36.28 -27.79 28.44
CA GLN A 224 -36.68 -27.91 27.04
C GLN A 224 -35.55 -27.60 26.04
N ASN A 225 -34.32 -28.04 26.32
CA ASN A 225 -33.44 -28.45 25.24
C ASN A 225 -33.64 -29.95 25.09
N SER A 226 -34.46 -30.30 24.11
CA SER A 226 -34.64 -31.65 23.56
C SER A 226 -33.38 -32.49 23.73
N ALA A 227 -33.46 -33.69 24.29
CA ALA A 227 -32.32 -34.59 24.45
C ALA A 227 -31.54 -34.73 23.13
N ILE A 228 -30.43 -33.99 23.01
CA ILE A 228 -29.55 -34.02 21.83
C ILE A 228 -28.61 -35.19 22.04
N VAL A 229 -28.43 -35.95 20.96
CA VAL A 229 -27.43 -37.00 20.91
C VAL A 229 -26.13 -36.35 20.46
N ASN A 230 -25.02 -36.69 21.08
CA ASN A 230 -23.67 -36.33 20.67
C ASN A 230 -22.95 -37.60 20.20
N ALA A 231 -22.06 -37.46 19.22
CA ALA A 231 -21.25 -38.56 18.71
C ALA A 231 -19.77 -38.32 18.99
N THR A 232 -19.07 -39.35 19.46
CA THR A 232 -17.63 -39.30 19.76
C THR A 232 -16.92 -40.45 19.05
N PRO A 233 -15.90 -40.19 18.21
CA PRO A 233 -15.42 -38.87 17.77
C PRO A 233 -16.48 -38.09 16.96
N ALA A 234 -16.33 -36.76 16.93
CA ALA A 234 -17.22 -35.87 16.18
C ALA A 234 -17.28 -36.22 14.67
N PRO A 235 -18.38 -35.89 13.97
CA PRO A 235 -18.53 -36.17 12.54
C PRO A 235 -17.40 -35.57 11.70
N GLY A 236 -16.93 -36.32 10.71
CA GLY A 236 -15.80 -35.93 9.87
C GLY A 236 -15.15 -37.10 9.13
N GLU A 237 -13.93 -36.89 8.62
CA GLU A 237 -13.12 -37.93 8.01
C GLU A 237 -12.50 -38.84 9.10
N VAL A 238 -12.69 -40.16 8.99
CA VAL A 238 -12.26 -41.16 9.98
C VAL A 238 -11.57 -42.33 9.31
N GLU A 239 -10.69 -43.03 10.05
CA GLU A 239 -10.07 -44.27 9.57
C GLU A 239 -11.10 -45.40 9.48
N LYS A 240 -10.90 -46.33 8.56
CA LYS A 240 -11.75 -47.53 8.43
C LYS A 240 -11.71 -48.35 9.73
N GLY A 241 -12.87 -48.66 10.28
CA GLY A 241 -13.03 -49.38 11.55
C GLY A 241 -13.20 -48.47 12.77
N THR A 242 -13.29 -47.14 12.58
CA THR A 242 -13.49 -46.20 13.70
C THR A 242 -14.82 -46.46 14.40
N LYS A 243 -14.79 -46.58 15.73
CA LYS A 243 -15.98 -46.81 16.56
C LYS A 243 -16.54 -45.50 17.10
N ILE A 244 -17.77 -45.17 16.71
CA ILE A 244 -18.51 -43.99 17.13
C ILE A 244 -19.37 -44.34 18.33
N THR A 245 -19.15 -43.66 19.44
CA THR A 245 -20.04 -43.71 20.60
C THR A 245 -21.07 -42.60 20.54
N LEU A 246 -22.33 -42.95 20.75
CA LEU A 246 -23.40 -41.99 20.92
C LEU A 246 -23.66 -41.77 22.41
N SER A 247 -23.88 -40.52 22.80
CA SER A 247 -24.16 -40.14 24.18
C SER A 247 -25.25 -39.08 24.23
N THR A 248 -25.90 -38.96 25.39
CA THR A 248 -26.82 -37.85 25.65
C THR A 248 -26.67 -37.45 27.11
N SER A 249 -26.71 -36.16 27.39
CA SER A 249 -26.67 -35.62 28.74
C SER A 249 -27.97 -35.83 29.51
N THR A 250 -29.03 -36.33 28.86
CA THR A 250 -30.33 -36.54 29.50
C THR A 250 -30.34 -37.88 30.25
N THR A 251 -30.05 -37.83 31.55
CA THR A 251 -30.02 -39.00 32.46
C THR A 251 -31.29 -39.84 32.37
N GLY A 252 -31.13 -41.16 32.16
CA GLY A 252 -32.24 -42.12 32.04
C GLY A 252 -32.86 -42.24 30.64
N SER A 253 -32.28 -41.60 29.61
CA SER A 253 -32.77 -41.70 28.23
C SER A 253 -32.09 -42.83 27.44
N SER A 254 -32.84 -43.47 26.56
CA SER A 254 -32.33 -44.43 25.57
C SER A 254 -32.07 -43.73 24.23
N ILE A 255 -30.97 -44.04 23.54
CA ILE A 255 -30.65 -43.44 22.23
C ILE A 255 -31.05 -44.40 21.10
N TYR A 256 -31.76 -43.90 20.10
CA TYR A 256 -32.13 -44.62 18.87
C TYR A 256 -31.41 -44.00 17.67
N PHE A 257 -30.92 -44.80 16.72
CA PHE A 257 -30.17 -44.31 15.57
C PHE A 257 -30.40 -45.12 14.28
N THR A 258 -30.08 -44.52 13.13
CA THR A 258 -29.97 -45.14 11.81
C THR A 258 -28.57 -44.89 11.23
N LEU A 259 -28.14 -45.66 10.23
CA LEU A 259 -26.78 -45.60 9.65
C LEU A 259 -26.70 -45.02 8.23
N ASN A 260 -27.84 -44.76 7.61
CA ASN A 260 -28.00 -44.28 6.25
C ASN A 260 -28.65 -42.89 6.17
N GLY A 261 -28.82 -42.22 7.31
CA GLY A 261 -29.44 -40.90 7.41
C GLY A 261 -30.96 -40.91 7.60
N GLU A 262 -31.62 -42.07 7.57
CA GLU A 262 -33.08 -42.19 7.75
C GLU A 262 -33.57 -41.78 9.16
N ASP A 263 -34.88 -41.63 9.32
CA ASP A 263 -35.50 -41.22 10.58
C ASP A 263 -35.39 -42.30 11.68
N PRO A 264 -34.70 -42.02 12.81
CA PRO A 264 -34.56 -42.97 13.90
C PRO A 264 -35.82 -43.14 14.77
N ILE A 265 -36.87 -42.33 14.58
CA ILE A 265 -38.12 -42.47 15.33
C ILE A 265 -38.95 -43.67 14.85
N SER A 266 -38.98 -43.91 13.53
CA SER A 266 -39.74 -45.00 12.91
C SER A 266 -38.92 -46.29 12.73
N ASN A 267 -37.62 -46.16 12.42
CA ASN A 267 -36.76 -47.28 12.02
C ASN A 267 -35.46 -47.39 12.85
N GLY A 268 -35.36 -46.67 13.97
CA GLY A 268 -34.11 -46.57 14.74
C GLY A 268 -33.78 -47.83 15.54
N LEU A 269 -32.50 -48.20 15.52
CA LEU A 269 -31.94 -49.23 16.40
C LEU A 269 -31.60 -48.63 17.76
N LEU A 270 -31.83 -49.38 18.83
CA LEU A 270 -31.39 -48.99 20.17
C LEU A 270 -29.86 -49.03 20.25
N TYR A 271 -29.24 -47.91 20.61
CA TYR A 271 -27.81 -47.79 20.81
C TYR A 271 -27.39 -48.49 22.10
N THR A 272 -26.72 -49.64 21.98
CA THR A 272 -26.18 -50.44 23.09
C THR A 272 -24.67 -50.61 23.04
N ASN A 273 -24.07 -50.45 21.85
CA ASN A 273 -22.64 -50.61 21.61
C ASN A 273 -22.15 -49.55 20.60
N PRO A 274 -20.86 -49.18 20.62
CA PRO A 274 -20.27 -48.27 19.64
C PRO A 274 -20.48 -48.74 18.19
N ILE A 275 -20.70 -47.79 17.28
CA ILE A 275 -20.97 -48.01 15.85
C ILE A 275 -19.68 -47.98 15.05
N GLU A 276 -19.37 -49.03 14.30
CA GLU A 276 -18.15 -49.08 13.50
C GLU A 276 -18.34 -48.50 12.08
N ILE A 277 -17.49 -47.54 11.68
CA ILE A 277 -17.49 -46.90 10.36
C ILE A 277 -16.50 -47.59 9.44
N ASN A 278 -17.01 -48.35 8.47
CA ASN A 278 -16.19 -49.10 7.51
C ASN A 278 -16.27 -48.57 6.06
N GLU A 279 -17.15 -47.60 5.82
CA GLU A 279 -17.44 -46.90 4.57
C GLU A 279 -18.10 -45.55 4.92
N ASP A 280 -18.26 -44.65 3.95
CA ASP A 280 -18.96 -43.37 4.17
C ASP A 280 -20.36 -43.63 4.72
N LYS A 281 -20.68 -43.07 5.89
CA LYS A 281 -21.94 -43.32 6.60
C LYS A 281 -22.51 -42.03 7.18
N THR A 282 -23.83 -41.96 7.26
CA THR A 282 -24.53 -40.87 7.95
C THR A 282 -25.36 -41.46 9.08
N ILE A 283 -24.98 -41.16 10.32
CA ILE A 283 -25.70 -41.61 11.50
C ILE A 283 -26.73 -40.55 11.88
N THR A 284 -28.02 -40.88 11.88
CA THR A 284 -29.04 -39.98 12.44
C THR A 284 -29.56 -40.60 13.74
N ALA A 285 -29.53 -39.85 14.85
CA ALA A 285 -29.86 -40.35 16.18
C ALA A 285 -30.80 -39.42 16.96
N VAL A 286 -31.58 -40.00 17.88
CA VAL A 286 -32.50 -39.30 18.78
C VAL A 286 -32.50 -39.98 20.16
N ALA A 287 -32.54 -39.20 21.24
CA ALA A 287 -32.70 -39.72 22.59
C ALA A 287 -34.20 -39.77 22.98
N LYS A 288 -34.62 -40.81 23.67
CA LYS A 288 -35.99 -41.07 24.12
C LYS A 288 -36.04 -41.25 25.63
N LYS A 289 -36.94 -40.54 26.31
CA LYS A 289 -37.21 -40.69 27.74
C LYS A 289 -38.72 -40.58 27.98
N ASP A 290 -39.27 -41.47 28.82
CA ASP A 290 -40.69 -41.49 29.19
C ASP A 290 -41.63 -41.40 27.96
N GLU A 291 -41.35 -42.23 26.95
CA GLU A 291 -42.05 -42.32 25.65
C GLU A 291 -41.96 -41.10 24.72
N LYS A 292 -41.25 -40.04 25.10
CA LYS A 292 -41.06 -38.85 24.27
C LYS A 292 -39.68 -38.83 23.61
N TYR A 293 -39.64 -38.49 22.32
CA TYR A 293 -38.40 -38.34 21.56
C TYR A 293 -37.87 -36.89 21.63
N GLY A 294 -36.55 -36.76 21.79
CA GLY A 294 -35.80 -35.51 21.70
C GLY A 294 -35.55 -35.07 20.26
N LYS A 295 -34.53 -34.23 20.04
CA LYS A 295 -34.22 -33.67 18.73
C LYS A 295 -33.28 -34.60 17.98
N LYS A 296 -33.58 -34.82 16.70
CA LYS A 296 -32.73 -35.62 15.81
C LYS A 296 -31.40 -34.91 15.59
N SER A 297 -30.32 -35.66 15.71
CA SER A 297 -28.94 -35.23 15.47
C SER A 297 -28.39 -36.07 14.33
N SER A 298 -27.70 -35.46 13.36
CA SER A 298 -27.15 -36.17 12.20
C SER A 298 -25.64 -35.98 12.12
N PHE A 299 -24.90 -37.07 11.96
CA PHE A 299 -23.45 -37.14 11.99
C PHE A 299 -22.96 -37.82 10.70
N LYS A 300 -22.29 -37.05 9.84
CA LYS A 300 -21.73 -37.56 8.58
C LYS A 300 -20.27 -37.95 8.78
N TYR A 301 -19.94 -39.18 8.42
CA TYR A 301 -18.59 -39.72 8.45
C TYR A 301 -18.14 -40.14 7.05
N THR A 302 -16.88 -39.85 6.72
CA THR A 302 -16.24 -40.26 5.46
C THR A 302 -14.98 -41.07 5.76
N ILE A 303 -14.67 -42.08 4.94
CA ILE A 303 -13.44 -42.87 5.11
C ILE A 303 -12.24 -42.13 4.54
N LYS A 304 -11.23 -41.96 5.38
CA LYS A 304 -9.93 -41.42 5.00
C LYS A 304 -9.29 -42.27 3.90
N LYS A 305 -9.04 -41.68 2.74
CA LYS A 305 -8.38 -42.37 1.62
C LYS A 305 -6.86 -42.39 1.84
N PRO A 306 -6.17 -43.52 1.58
CA PRO A 306 -4.72 -43.57 1.71
C PRO A 306 -4.06 -42.67 0.67
N LEU A 307 -3.12 -41.83 1.10
CA LEU A 307 -2.32 -41.00 0.20
C LEU A 307 -1.38 -41.87 -0.63
N LYS A 308 -1.33 -41.63 -1.95
CA LYS A 308 -0.40 -42.29 -2.86
C LYS A 308 0.89 -41.46 -2.96
N LEU A 309 2.04 -42.15 -2.94
CA LEU A 309 3.34 -41.52 -3.18
C LEU A 309 3.41 -40.93 -4.60
N ILE A 310 3.76 -39.65 -4.70
CA ILE A 310 3.94 -38.92 -5.97
C ILE A 310 5.32 -38.25 -6.01
N SER A 311 5.80 -37.90 -7.22
CA SER A 311 7.04 -37.13 -7.35
C SER A 311 6.84 -35.68 -6.89
N ILE A 312 7.92 -35.02 -6.48
CA ILE A 312 7.88 -33.63 -6.05
C ILE A 312 7.43 -32.72 -7.20
N LYS A 313 7.85 -32.99 -8.44
CA LYS A 313 7.35 -32.25 -9.60
C LYS A 313 5.83 -32.36 -9.75
N SER A 314 5.25 -33.54 -9.49
CA SER A 314 3.80 -33.74 -9.55
C SER A 314 3.09 -33.07 -8.37
N ALA A 315 3.71 -33.09 -7.18
CA ALA A 315 3.22 -32.39 -6.01
C ALA A 315 3.11 -30.87 -6.25
N ARG A 316 4.12 -30.25 -6.88
CA ARG A 316 4.11 -28.82 -7.24
C ARG A 316 2.95 -28.40 -8.16
N GLN A 317 2.33 -29.34 -8.88
CA GLN A 317 1.18 -29.10 -9.77
C GLN A 317 -0.18 -29.27 -9.06
N LYS A 318 -0.19 -29.60 -7.78
CA LYS A 318 -1.42 -29.74 -6.99
C LYS A 318 -1.93 -28.39 -6.51
N ASN A 319 -3.24 -28.33 -6.25
CA ASN A 319 -3.86 -27.11 -5.74
C ASN A 319 -3.45 -26.87 -4.29
N LYS A 320 -3.41 -25.59 -3.91
CA LYS A 320 -3.27 -25.16 -2.51
C LYS A 320 -4.32 -25.84 -1.63
N GLY A 321 -3.90 -26.40 -0.51
CA GLY A 321 -4.78 -27.14 0.41
C GLY A 321 -4.80 -28.66 0.18
N GLU A 322 -4.28 -29.18 -0.93
CA GLU A 322 -4.21 -30.62 -1.15
C GLU A 322 -3.09 -31.27 -0.33
N LYS A 323 -3.42 -32.38 0.35
CA LYS A 323 -2.42 -33.23 1.03
C LYS A 323 -1.72 -34.15 0.04
N VAL A 324 -0.40 -34.23 0.15
CA VAL A 324 0.45 -35.07 -0.70
C VAL A 324 1.37 -35.94 0.14
N LEU A 325 1.69 -37.12 -0.37
CA LEU A 325 2.76 -37.98 0.12
C LEU A 325 3.92 -37.93 -0.87
N ILE A 326 5.08 -37.44 -0.44
CA ILE A 326 6.29 -37.34 -1.26
C ILE A 326 7.47 -38.06 -0.60
N GLU A 327 8.47 -38.42 -1.38
CA GLU A 327 9.78 -38.85 -0.89
C GLU A 327 10.88 -37.99 -1.50
N GLY A 328 11.89 -37.65 -0.72
CA GLY A 328 13.05 -36.94 -1.23
C GLY A 328 14.16 -36.85 -0.19
N VAL A 329 15.30 -36.31 -0.61
CA VAL A 329 16.45 -36.07 0.25
C VAL A 329 16.39 -34.65 0.78
N ILE A 330 16.54 -34.46 2.08
CA ILE A 330 16.67 -33.14 2.69
C ILE A 330 18.00 -32.52 2.26
N THR A 331 17.96 -31.42 1.51
CA THR A 331 19.15 -30.82 0.89
C THR A 331 19.64 -29.55 1.58
N GLY A 332 18.80 -28.95 2.41
CA GLY A 332 19.17 -27.86 3.31
C GLY A 332 18.17 -27.72 4.45
N LYS A 333 18.66 -27.27 5.59
CA LYS A 333 17.85 -26.86 6.74
C LYS A 333 18.17 -25.39 6.98
N ILE A 334 17.16 -24.53 6.86
CA ILE A 334 17.27 -23.07 6.99
C ILE A 334 16.39 -22.65 8.16
N GLY A 335 17.02 -22.35 9.30
CA GLY A 335 16.35 -22.12 10.57
C GLY A 335 15.51 -23.33 10.97
N ASN A 336 14.20 -23.10 11.10
CA ASN A 336 13.23 -24.11 11.51
C ASN A 336 12.69 -24.94 10.33
N ASN A 337 12.98 -24.52 9.11
CA ASN A 337 12.41 -25.09 7.89
C ASN A 337 13.46 -25.88 7.11
N ALA A 338 13.02 -26.62 6.10
CA ALA A 338 13.92 -27.42 5.28
C ALA A 338 13.56 -27.35 3.79
N TYR A 339 14.49 -27.82 2.97
CA TYR A 339 14.26 -28.06 1.55
C TYR A 339 14.46 -29.55 1.28
N ILE A 340 13.56 -30.11 0.49
CA ILE A 340 13.61 -31.50 0.07
C ILE A 340 13.58 -31.56 -1.45
N GLN A 341 14.35 -32.47 -2.03
CA GLN A 341 14.32 -32.70 -3.47
C GLN A 341 14.38 -34.19 -3.81
N ASP A 342 13.77 -34.56 -4.92
CA ASP A 342 13.92 -35.85 -5.58
C ASP A 342 14.67 -35.66 -6.91
N ASN A 343 14.65 -36.65 -7.79
CA ASN A 343 15.26 -36.53 -9.12
C ASN A 343 14.43 -35.68 -10.10
N THR A 344 13.26 -35.19 -9.71
CA THR A 344 12.31 -34.45 -10.56
C THR A 344 12.20 -32.97 -10.23
N ALA A 345 12.21 -32.58 -8.95
CA ALA A 345 12.12 -31.19 -8.49
C ALA A 345 12.49 -31.05 -7.01
N GLY A 346 12.54 -29.79 -6.53
CA GLY A 346 12.61 -29.45 -5.11
C GLY A 346 11.31 -28.81 -4.61
N ILE A 347 11.08 -28.86 -3.30
CA ILE A 347 10.00 -28.12 -2.65
C ILE A 347 10.43 -27.68 -1.25
N TYR A 348 9.98 -26.50 -0.83
CA TYR A 348 10.22 -25.99 0.52
C TYR A 348 9.32 -26.68 1.54
N LEU A 349 9.85 -26.95 2.73
CA LEU A 349 9.13 -27.55 3.85
C LEU A 349 8.99 -26.49 4.94
N TYR A 350 7.80 -25.90 5.02
CA TYR A 350 7.44 -25.00 6.10
C TYR A 350 7.00 -25.82 7.32
N ALA A 351 7.88 -25.87 8.32
CA ALA A 351 7.64 -26.62 9.54
C ALA A 351 7.22 -25.71 10.69
N GLY A 352 6.16 -26.14 11.39
CA GLY A 352 5.83 -25.60 12.71
C GLY A 352 6.89 -25.97 13.76
N SER A 353 6.71 -25.49 15.00
CA SER A 353 7.66 -25.69 16.11
C SER A 353 8.03 -27.16 16.42
N ASN A 354 7.17 -28.12 16.05
CA ASN A 354 7.23 -29.48 16.58
C ASN A 354 8.06 -30.51 15.79
N ILE A 355 8.43 -30.26 14.53
CA ILE A 355 9.02 -31.29 13.61
C ILE A 355 10.45 -30.95 13.16
N GLN A 356 10.97 -29.81 13.62
CA GLN A 356 12.25 -29.23 13.18
C GLN A 356 13.46 -30.12 13.48
N LYS A 357 13.37 -30.97 14.51
CA LYS A 357 14.43 -31.93 14.91
C LYS A 357 14.58 -33.09 13.93
N ASP A 358 13.54 -33.39 13.14
CA ASP A 358 13.51 -34.53 12.22
C ASP A 358 14.11 -34.18 10.85
N PHE A 359 14.40 -32.90 10.59
CA PHE A 359 15.14 -32.47 9.41
C PHE A 359 16.64 -32.62 9.61
N VAL A 360 17.16 -33.72 9.08
CA VAL A 360 18.61 -33.97 9.02
C VAL A 360 19.04 -33.94 7.56
N VAL A 361 19.89 -32.99 7.19
CA VAL A 361 20.43 -32.85 5.83
C VAL A 361 21.09 -34.17 5.40
N GLY A 362 20.82 -34.61 4.18
CA GLY A 362 21.27 -35.91 3.64
C GLY A 362 20.36 -37.09 4.01
N ASN A 363 19.31 -36.91 4.81
CA ASN A 363 18.34 -37.97 5.07
C ASN A 363 17.32 -38.01 3.93
N LYS A 364 17.03 -39.21 3.43
CA LYS A 364 15.88 -39.45 2.58
C LYS A 364 14.69 -39.73 3.49
N VAL A 365 13.62 -38.98 3.30
CA VAL A 365 12.42 -39.06 4.13
C VAL A 365 11.17 -39.17 3.26
N SER A 366 10.16 -39.83 3.79
CA SER A 366 8.80 -39.84 3.25
C SER A 366 7.95 -38.88 4.09
N ILE A 367 7.32 -37.91 3.43
CA ILE A 367 6.62 -36.79 4.07
C ILE A 367 5.17 -36.73 3.61
N VAL A 368 4.27 -36.59 4.59
CA VAL A 368 2.89 -36.14 4.36
C VAL A 368 2.77 -34.68 4.74
N GLY A 369 2.33 -33.83 3.80
CA GLY A 369 2.10 -32.41 4.03
C GLY A 369 1.10 -31.80 3.05
N GLU A 370 0.66 -30.58 3.33
CA GLU A 370 -0.32 -29.82 2.55
C GLU A 370 0.37 -28.81 1.62
N ILE A 371 -0.04 -28.76 0.36
CA ILE A 371 0.49 -27.80 -0.62
C ILE A 371 0.09 -26.37 -0.27
N ASP A 372 1.06 -25.47 -0.27
CA ASP A 372 0.84 -24.05 -0.09
C ASP A 372 1.79 -23.22 -0.96
N ASP A 373 1.52 -21.92 -1.00
CA ASP A 373 2.31 -20.91 -1.68
C ASP A 373 2.42 -19.68 -0.77
N TRP A 374 3.64 -19.27 -0.46
CA TRP A 374 3.91 -18.12 0.39
C TRP A 374 4.90 -17.18 -0.28
N ASN A 375 4.46 -15.96 -0.60
CA ASN A 375 5.26 -14.98 -1.36
C ASN A 375 5.85 -15.57 -2.65
N ASN A 376 5.03 -16.34 -3.38
CA ASN A 376 5.41 -17.08 -4.59
C ASN A 376 6.37 -18.25 -4.37
N LEU A 377 6.76 -18.59 -3.13
CA LEU A 377 7.54 -19.79 -2.84
C LEU A 377 6.61 -21.01 -2.72
N LYS A 378 6.76 -22.01 -3.60
CA LYS A 378 6.02 -23.27 -3.46
C LYS A 378 6.52 -24.10 -2.29
N GLN A 379 5.60 -24.51 -1.43
CA GLN A 379 5.94 -25.18 -0.18
C GLN A 379 4.94 -26.27 0.24
N LEU A 380 5.38 -27.13 1.15
CA LEU A 380 4.52 -27.95 2.00
C LEU A 380 4.44 -27.35 3.40
N LYS A 381 3.23 -27.22 3.93
CA LYS A 381 2.95 -26.89 5.33
C LYS A 381 2.19 -28.03 6.01
N ASN A 382 1.82 -27.88 7.29
CA ASN A 382 1.03 -28.86 8.03
C ASN A 382 1.60 -30.28 7.90
N ILE A 383 2.91 -30.42 8.06
CA ILE A 383 3.59 -31.71 7.94
C ILE A 383 3.09 -32.63 9.06
N GLU A 384 2.47 -33.75 8.69
CA GLU A 384 1.82 -34.66 9.66
C GLU A 384 2.75 -35.80 10.09
N CYS A 385 3.62 -36.23 9.18
CA CYS A 385 4.49 -37.38 9.37
C CYS A 385 5.77 -37.20 8.56
N ILE A 386 6.91 -37.48 9.19
CA ILE A 386 8.18 -37.66 8.54
C ILE A 386 8.67 -39.06 8.89
N LYS A 387 8.71 -39.93 7.89
CA LYS A 387 9.29 -41.27 8.03
C LYS A 387 10.68 -41.28 7.42
N LEU A 388 11.69 -41.53 8.25
CA LEU A 388 13.05 -41.74 7.77
C LEU A 388 13.11 -43.00 6.88
N ILE A 389 13.67 -42.84 5.67
CA ILE A 389 13.88 -43.92 4.70
C ILE A 389 15.34 -44.35 4.67
N SER A 390 16.27 -43.40 4.59
CA SER A 390 17.72 -43.66 4.67
C SER A 390 18.49 -42.44 5.16
N THR A 391 19.67 -42.64 5.73
CA THR A 391 20.57 -41.59 6.22
C THR A 391 21.80 -41.46 5.31
N GLY A 392 22.51 -40.33 5.39
CA GLY A 392 23.83 -40.18 4.76
C GLY A 392 23.84 -40.18 3.22
N ASN A 393 22.73 -39.83 2.57
CA ASN A 393 22.66 -39.75 1.11
C ASN A 393 23.54 -38.60 0.59
N THR A 394 24.36 -38.88 -0.42
CA THR A 394 25.22 -37.87 -1.06
C THR A 394 24.39 -36.79 -1.73
N LEU A 395 24.66 -35.52 -1.39
CA LEU A 395 24.06 -34.37 -2.04
C LEU A 395 24.91 -33.96 -3.24
N ILE A 396 24.36 -34.08 -4.45
CA ILE A 396 25.01 -33.66 -5.69
C ILE A 396 24.32 -32.39 -6.20
N PRO A 397 24.92 -31.20 -6.06
CA PRO A 397 24.33 -29.96 -6.57
C PRO A 397 24.26 -29.97 -8.10
N LYS A 398 23.14 -29.48 -8.65
CA LYS A 398 22.99 -29.29 -10.10
C LYS A 398 23.84 -28.09 -10.55
N LYS A 399 24.78 -28.31 -11.47
CA LYS A 399 25.59 -27.23 -12.05
C LYS A 399 24.73 -26.38 -12.98
N ILE A 400 24.71 -25.06 -12.75
CA ILE A 400 23.94 -24.10 -13.55
C ILE A 400 24.73 -22.79 -13.76
N ASN A 401 24.28 -21.95 -14.69
CA ASN A 401 24.66 -20.55 -14.78
C ASN A 401 23.65 -19.65 -14.05
N ALA A 402 24.04 -18.41 -13.73
CA ALA A 402 23.16 -17.44 -13.08
C ALA A 402 21.92 -17.11 -13.92
N SER A 403 22.03 -17.15 -15.25
CA SER A 403 20.92 -16.94 -16.19
C SER A 403 19.85 -18.03 -16.14
N ASP A 404 20.18 -19.20 -15.58
CA ASP A 404 19.28 -20.36 -15.57
C ASP A 404 18.32 -20.33 -14.36
N ILE A 405 18.51 -19.38 -13.43
CA ILE A 405 17.71 -19.27 -12.21
C ILE A 405 16.27 -18.87 -12.56
N GLY A 406 15.31 -19.67 -12.10
CA GLY A 406 13.88 -19.45 -12.27
C GLY A 406 13.04 -20.56 -11.63
N GLU A 407 11.74 -20.54 -11.90
CA GLU A 407 10.71 -21.41 -11.29
C GLU A 407 11.06 -22.90 -11.40
N ASP A 408 11.60 -23.33 -12.54
CA ASP A 408 11.97 -24.73 -12.80
C ASP A 408 13.09 -25.25 -11.89
N LEU A 409 13.86 -24.36 -11.27
CA LEU A 409 14.93 -24.69 -10.34
C LEU A 409 14.58 -24.38 -8.88
N GLU A 410 13.40 -23.81 -8.62
CA GLU A 410 12.98 -23.45 -7.27
C GLU A 410 13.07 -24.64 -6.32
N SER A 411 13.60 -24.39 -5.12
CA SER A 411 13.84 -25.33 -4.04
C SER A 411 14.86 -26.45 -4.34
N GLN A 412 15.62 -26.37 -5.43
CA GLN A 412 16.68 -27.34 -5.76
C GLN A 412 18.07 -26.86 -5.32
N LEU A 413 18.90 -27.82 -4.90
CA LEU A 413 20.31 -27.61 -4.60
C LEU A 413 21.13 -27.45 -5.89
N VAL A 414 21.80 -26.31 -6.04
CA VAL A 414 22.56 -25.93 -7.22
C VAL A 414 24.00 -25.57 -6.88
N LYS A 415 24.88 -25.64 -7.88
CA LYS A 415 26.24 -25.08 -7.83
C LYS A 415 26.42 -24.12 -9.00
N ILE A 416 26.90 -22.91 -8.70
CA ILE A 416 27.30 -21.90 -9.68
C ILE A 416 28.76 -21.55 -9.43
N SER A 417 29.56 -21.53 -10.49
CA SER A 417 30.99 -21.21 -10.40
C SER A 417 31.29 -19.80 -10.91
N ASN A 418 32.39 -19.21 -10.43
CA ASN A 418 32.88 -17.90 -10.88
C ASN A 418 31.91 -16.72 -10.67
N ILE A 419 31.27 -16.64 -9.50
CA ILE A 419 30.42 -15.51 -9.12
C ILE A 419 31.28 -14.43 -8.45
N GLU A 420 31.13 -13.17 -8.85
CA GLU A 420 31.74 -12.01 -8.18
C GLU A 420 30.78 -11.45 -7.13
N LEU A 421 31.19 -11.37 -5.87
CA LEU A 421 30.45 -10.68 -4.81
C LEU A 421 30.53 -9.17 -5.03
N THR A 422 29.41 -8.48 -5.20
CA THR A 422 29.37 -7.04 -5.52
C THR A 422 29.04 -6.19 -4.30
N GLU A 423 28.26 -6.72 -3.35
CA GLU A 423 27.88 -6.03 -2.12
C GLU A 423 27.75 -7.03 -0.97
N VAL A 424 28.66 -6.95 -0.01
CA VAL A 424 28.69 -7.73 1.24
C VAL A 424 28.43 -6.74 2.39
N PRO A 425 27.29 -6.84 3.10
CA PRO A 425 26.99 -5.98 4.24
C PRO A 425 28.03 -6.15 5.36
N ALA A 426 28.45 -5.04 6.00
CA ALA A 426 29.32 -5.09 7.17
C ALA A 426 28.49 -5.39 8.44
N ASP A 427 28.86 -6.45 9.16
CA ASP A 427 28.29 -6.88 10.45
C ASP A 427 26.75 -6.89 10.54
N SER A 428 26.15 -8.06 10.30
CA SER A 428 24.70 -8.26 10.49
C SER A 428 24.38 -9.55 11.23
N TYR A 429 23.91 -9.41 12.48
CA TYR A 429 23.35 -10.50 13.30
C TYR A 429 21.88 -10.81 12.96
N LYS A 430 21.31 -10.14 11.96
CA LYS A 430 19.89 -10.25 11.56
C LYS A 430 19.81 -10.51 10.06
N GLY A 431 20.06 -11.75 9.65
CA GLY A 431 19.90 -12.30 8.29
C GLY A 431 19.93 -11.29 7.12
N TYR A 432 20.99 -11.31 6.32
CA TYR A 432 21.29 -10.31 5.31
C TYR A 432 21.37 -10.90 3.89
N THR A 433 21.50 -10.03 2.89
CA THR A 433 21.65 -10.44 1.49
C THR A 433 22.98 -9.94 0.96
N ILE A 434 23.75 -10.83 0.35
CA ILE A 434 24.97 -10.49 -0.41
C ILE A 434 24.55 -10.36 -1.87
N LYS A 435 24.83 -9.23 -2.51
CA LYS A 435 24.65 -9.10 -3.97
C LYS A 435 25.87 -9.68 -4.67
N ALA A 436 25.62 -10.34 -5.80
CA ALA A 436 26.67 -10.93 -6.59
C ALA A 436 26.30 -10.93 -8.09
N LYS A 437 27.27 -11.20 -8.96
CA LYS A 437 27.03 -11.28 -10.42
C LYS A 437 27.85 -12.38 -11.07
N GLN A 438 27.35 -12.89 -12.19
CA GLN A 438 28.10 -13.74 -13.13
C GLN A 438 27.95 -13.13 -14.53
N GLY A 439 29.01 -12.49 -15.04
CA GLY A 439 28.90 -11.64 -16.23
C GLY A 439 28.07 -10.38 -15.95
N GLU A 440 27.07 -10.10 -16.80
CA GLU A 440 26.10 -9.00 -16.60
C GLU A 440 24.92 -9.40 -15.69
N THR A 441 24.69 -10.70 -15.48
CA THR A 441 23.57 -11.22 -14.71
C THR A 441 23.80 -11.03 -13.21
N GLN A 442 22.92 -10.26 -12.55
CA GLN A 442 22.91 -10.08 -11.10
C GLN A 442 22.18 -11.26 -10.42
N LEU A 443 22.63 -11.61 -9.22
CA LEU A 443 21.99 -12.59 -8.35
C LEU A 443 22.10 -12.17 -6.88
N GLN A 444 21.21 -12.70 -6.04
CA GLN A 444 21.18 -12.44 -4.61
C GLN A 444 21.52 -13.72 -3.85
N LEU A 445 22.49 -13.65 -2.93
CA LEU A 445 22.80 -14.72 -1.99
C LEU A 445 22.19 -14.36 -0.64
N ARG A 446 21.19 -15.12 -0.20
CA ARG A 446 20.50 -14.89 1.06
C ARG A 446 21.18 -15.63 2.19
N VAL A 447 21.64 -14.88 3.18
CA VAL A 447 22.14 -15.39 4.46
C VAL A 447 21.03 -15.24 5.49
N ASP A 448 20.49 -16.35 5.97
CA ASP A 448 19.46 -16.30 6.99
C ASP A 448 20.06 -16.07 8.38
N SER A 449 19.31 -15.50 9.32
CA SER A 449 19.79 -15.13 10.66
C SER A 449 20.46 -16.26 11.43
N HIS A 450 20.02 -17.50 11.23
CA HIS A 450 20.57 -18.65 11.98
C HIS A 450 21.98 -19.08 11.54
N ILE A 451 22.44 -18.68 10.34
CA ILE A 451 23.81 -18.90 9.84
C ILE A 451 24.60 -17.60 9.68
N ALA A 452 23.98 -16.46 9.98
CA ALA A 452 24.61 -15.15 9.83
C ALA A 452 25.88 -15.01 10.69
N GLU A 453 25.91 -15.65 11.86
CA GLU A 453 27.10 -15.70 12.72
C GLU A 453 28.19 -16.64 12.18
N ASP A 454 27.80 -17.73 11.49
CA ASP A 454 28.73 -18.70 10.91
C ASP A 454 29.38 -18.21 9.61
N ILE A 455 28.66 -17.39 8.85
CA ILE A 455 29.14 -16.71 7.65
C ILE A 455 29.63 -15.33 8.07
N ASP A 456 30.79 -15.28 8.72
CA ASP A 456 31.42 -14.02 9.08
C ASP A 456 31.69 -13.18 7.82
N SER A 457 30.89 -12.13 7.64
CA SER A 457 31.01 -11.18 6.54
C SER A 457 32.41 -10.57 6.43
N ASN A 458 33.19 -10.55 7.52
CA ASN A 458 34.57 -10.07 7.50
C ASN A 458 35.52 -10.97 6.67
N ASN A 459 35.15 -12.24 6.44
CA ASN A 459 35.91 -13.17 5.62
C ASN A 459 35.61 -13.07 4.10
N TYR A 460 34.60 -12.30 3.71
CA TYR A 460 34.19 -12.14 2.31
C TYR A 460 34.06 -10.66 1.97
N LYS A 461 34.68 -10.21 0.88
CA LYS A 461 34.68 -8.78 0.51
C LYS A 461 34.14 -8.55 -0.89
N ASN A 462 33.61 -7.36 -1.14
CA ASN A 462 33.22 -6.92 -2.48
C ASN A 462 34.41 -7.12 -3.43
N GLY A 463 34.17 -7.81 -4.53
CA GLY A 463 35.12 -8.22 -5.55
C GLY A 463 35.67 -9.64 -5.41
N PHE A 464 35.28 -10.39 -4.37
CA PHE A 464 35.68 -11.80 -4.25
C PHE A 464 35.01 -12.63 -5.34
N ILE A 465 35.77 -13.49 -6.01
CA ILE A 465 35.21 -14.50 -6.91
C ILE A 465 35.12 -15.84 -6.19
N VAL A 466 33.92 -16.38 -6.16
CA VAL A 466 33.56 -17.57 -5.40
C VAL A 466 32.75 -18.53 -6.26
N ASP A 467 32.85 -19.81 -5.92
CA ASP A 467 31.87 -20.82 -6.29
C ASP A 467 30.81 -20.85 -5.18
N ILE A 468 29.54 -20.82 -5.56
CA ILE A 468 28.42 -20.93 -4.62
C ILE A 468 27.75 -22.28 -4.77
N ILE A 469 27.54 -22.96 -3.66
CA ILE A 469 26.57 -24.05 -3.54
C ILE A 469 25.41 -23.51 -2.73
N GLY A 470 24.17 -23.70 -3.15
CA GLY A 470 23.03 -23.20 -2.40
C GLY A 470 21.72 -23.67 -2.99
N ILE A 471 20.61 -23.30 -2.35
CA ILE A 471 19.28 -23.71 -2.80
C ILE A 471 18.56 -22.52 -3.41
N ILE A 472 17.96 -22.68 -4.58
CA ILE A 472 17.16 -21.60 -5.18
C ILE A 472 15.89 -21.40 -4.34
N GLY A 473 15.72 -20.22 -3.77
CA GLY A 473 14.50 -19.77 -3.14
C GLY A 473 13.88 -18.61 -3.91
N GLN A 474 12.63 -18.29 -3.56
CA GLN A 474 11.91 -17.14 -4.10
C GLN A 474 11.32 -16.32 -2.97
N TYR A 475 11.34 -15.00 -3.13
CA TYR A 475 10.62 -14.08 -2.27
C TYR A 475 9.95 -13.01 -3.15
N LYS A 476 8.62 -13.02 -3.19
CA LYS A 476 7.80 -12.23 -4.11
C LYS A 476 8.24 -12.50 -5.56
N SER A 477 8.69 -11.50 -6.29
CA SER A 477 9.13 -11.65 -7.69
C SER A 477 10.61 -12.01 -7.85
N ASN A 478 11.40 -12.05 -6.76
CA ASN A 478 12.85 -12.20 -6.82
C ASN A 478 13.29 -13.63 -6.48
N TYR A 479 14.08 -14.23 -7.35
CA TYR A 479 14.81 -15.47 -7.04
C TYR A 479 16.12 -15.14 -6.33
N GLN A 480 16.46 -15.96 -5.34
CA GLN A 480 17.65 -15.82 -4.51
C GLN A 480 18.27 -17.18 -4.21
N ILE A 481 19.57 -17.23 -3.96
CA ILE A 481 20.27 -18.44 -3.55
C ILE A 481 20.35 -18.44 -2.02
N MET A 482 19.63 -19.36 -1.40
CA MET A 482 19.67 -19.60 0.04
C MET A 482 20.95 -20.36 0.38
N LEU A 483 21.84 -19.72 1.14
CA LEU A 483 23.04 -20.38 1.68
C LEU A 483 22.65 -21.26 2.86
N ARG A 484 23.25 -22.44 2.98
CA ARG A 484 22.93 -23.42 4.04
C ARG A 484 23.93 -23.38 5.18
N ASN A 485 25.17 -22.95 4.93
CA ASN A 485 26.25 -22.82 5.92
C ASN A 485 27.45 -22.08 5.29
N LYS A 486 28.50 -21.83 6.07
CA LYS A 486 29.72 -21.16 5.59
C LYS A 486 30.49 -21.87 4.48
N HIS A 487 30.37 -23.18 4.34
CA HIS A 487 31.07 -23.95 3.30
C HIS A 487 30.40 -23.86 1.92
N ASP A 488 29.22 -23.27 1.86
CA ASP A 488 28.50 -23.01 0.60
C ASP A 488 29.12 -21.86 -0.22
N ILE A 489 29.94 -21.01 0.42
CA ILE A 489 30.80 -20.05 -0.28
C ILE A 489 32.21 -20.63 -0.40
N ILE A 490 32.51 -21.17 -1.56
CA ILE A 490 33.80 -21.77 -1.88
C ILE A 490 34.66 -20.71 -2.56
N THR A 491 35.66 -20.18 -1.87
CA THR A 491 36.59 -19.22 -2.48
C THR A 491 37.31 -19.86 -3.66
N ASN A 492 37.16 -19.28 -4.85
CA ASN A 492 37.79 -19.83 -6.04
C ASN A 492 39.30 -19.61 -5.98
N SER A 493 40.07 -20.68 -5.92
CA SER A 493 41.54 -20.64 -5.87
C SER A 493 42.21 -20.29 -7.21
N SER A 494 41.43 -20.03 -8.27
CA SER A 494 41.96 -19.71 -9.62
C SER A 494 42.05 -18.22 -9.96
N ARG A 495 41.54 -17.30 -9.11
CA ARG A 495 41.74 -15.84 -9.24
C ARG A 495 42.45 -15.29 -8.01
N VAL A 496 43.38 -14.36 -8.22
CA VAL A 496 44.06 -13.66 -7.12
C VAL A 496 43.05 -12.82 -6.33
N LYS A 497 43.05 -12.96 -5.00
CA LYS A 497 42.17 -12.19 -4.12
C LYS A 497 42.46 -10.69 -4.25
N PRO A 498 41.44 -9.81 -4.19
CA PRO A 498 41.63 -8.37 -4.25
C PRO A 498 42.70 -7.87 -3.29
N VAL A 499 43.37 -6.79 -3.71
CA VAL A 499 44.28 -6.06 -2.84
C VAL A 499 43.46 -5.40 -1.73
N GLU A 500 43.97 -5.46 -0.52
CA GLU A 500 43.46 -4.83 0.69
C GLU A 500 44.48 -3.82 1.22
N SER A 501 44.00 -2.85 1.99
CA SER A 501 44.83 -1.84 2.64
C SER A 501 44.78 -2.06 4.15
N SER A 502 45.92 -1.89 4.84
CA SER A 502 45.99 -1.97 6.30
C SER A 502 45.26 -0.83 7.01
N VAL A 503 44.98 0.25 6.30
CA VAL A 503 44.18 1.37 6.79
C VAL A 503 42.95 1.50 5.92
N ARG A 504 41.79 1.62 6.56
CA ARG A 504 40.51 1.83 5.89
C ARG A 504 40.57 3.15 5.08
N PRO A 505 40.10 3.17 3.82
CA PRO A 505 39.93 4.39 3.05
C PRO A 505 39.08 5.42 3.79
N GLY A 506 39.36 6.70 3.56
CA GLY A 506 38.74 7.80 4.28
C GLY A 506 39.79 8.77 4.80
N ILE A 507 39.49 9.42 5.91
CA ILE A 507 40.34 10.48 6.44
C ILE A 507 41.44 9.89 7.32
N ILE A 508 42.70 10.19 6.99
CA ILE A 508 43.90 9.72 7.70
C ILE A 508 44.80 10.91 8.08
N LYS A 509 45.74 10.70 9.00
CA LYS A 509 46.72 11.73 9.39
C LYS A 509 47.91 11.70 8.42
N LYS A 510 48.55 12.85 8.23
CA LYS A 510 49.77 12.97 7.44
C LYS A 510 50.86 12.08 8.00
N GLY A 511 51.53 11.35 7.12
CA GLY A 511 52.53 10.38 7.51
C GLY A 511 51.96 9.01 7.89
N THR A 512 50.64 8.80 7.77
CA THR A 512 50.03 7.48 7.94
C THR A 512 50.67 6.48 6.97
N LYS A 513 51.09 5.35 7.54
CA LYS A 513 51.75 4.25 6.85
C LYS A 513 50.70 3.27 6.37
N ILE A 514 50.52 3.20 5.06
CA ILE A 514 49.59 2.27 4.40
C ILE A 514 50.39 1.06 3.91
N THR A 515 49.97 -0.14 4.30
CA THR A 515 50.51 -1.37 3.72
C THR A 515 49.42 -2.02 2.88
N LEU A 516 49.77 -2.44 1.67
CA LEU A 516 48.88 -3.21 0.82
C LEU A 516 49.14 -4.70 1.03
N TYR A 517 48.10 -5.51 1.01
CA TYR A 517 48.24 -6.95 1.09
C TYR A 517 47.18 -7.65 0.25
N THR A 518 47.44 -8.91 -0.08
CA THR A 518 46.44 -9.80 -0.66
C THR A 518 46.56 -11.13 0.07
N GLU A 519 45.43 -11.77 0.32
CA GLU A 519 45.39 -13.08 0.96
C GLU A 519 45.87 -14.21 0.03
N THR A 520 46.09 -13.94 -1.26
CA THR A 520 46.70 -14.91 -2.18
C THR A 520 48.21 -14.94 -1.99
N ILE A 521 48.69 -15.92 -1.22
CA ILE A 521 50.13 -16.15 -0.97
C ILE A 521 50.89 -16.23 -2.31
N GLY A 522 51.96 -15.45 -2.43
CA GLY A 522 52.85 -15.41 -3.61
C GLY A 522 52.37 -14.55 -4.78
N ALA A 523 51.26 -13.83 -4.64
CA ALA A 523 50.84 -12.84 -5.64
C ALA A 523 51.64 -11.52 -5.51
N LYS A 524 51.94 -10.90 -6.64
CA LYS A 524 52.62 -9.59 -6.73
C LYS A 524 51.58 -8.47 -6.83
N ILE A 525 51.68 -7.46 -5.98
CA ILE A 525 50.76 -6.31 -5.96
C ILE A 525 51.37 -5.15 -6.74
N TYR A 526 50.61 -4.55 -7.66
CA TYR A 526 50.98 -3.35 -8.41
C TYR A 526 49.98 -2.23 -8.11
N TYR A 527 50.46 -0.99 -7.97
CA TYR A 527 49.60 0.13 -7.61
C TYR A 527 49.99 1.46 -8.27
N THR A 528 49.07 2.42 -8.21
CA THR A 528 49.22 3.83 -8.60
C THR A 528 48.73 4.71 -7.44
N LEU A 529 49.19 5.96 -7.37
CA LEU A 529 48.83 6.92 -6.32
C LEU A 529 47.97 8.09 -6.82
N ASP A 530 47.87 8.23 -8.14
CA ASP A 530 47.17 9.30 -8.85
C ASP A 530 45.77 8.89 -9.34
N GLY A 531 45.30 7.70 -8.94
CA GLY A 531 44.01 7.16 -9.39
C GLY A 531 43.99 6.61 -10.81
N SER A 532 45.12 6.56 -11.54
CA SER A 532 45.20 5.87 -12.83
C SER A 532 45.07 4.35 -12.67
N LYS A 533 44.58 3.62 -13.70
CA LYS A 533 44.37 2.16 -13.61
C LYS A 533 45.73 1.42 -13.53
N PRO A 534 45.97 0.59 -12.50
CA PRO A 534 47.24 -0.12 -12.37
C PRO A 534 47.33 -1.29 -13.36
N THR A 535 48.55 -1.58 -13.81
CA THR A 535 48.91 -2.71 -14.69
C THR A 535 50.15 -3.41 -14.14
N CYS A 536 50.57 -4.53 -14.74
CA CYS A 536 51.85 -5.18 -14.41
C CYS A 536 53.10 -4.32 -14.67
N LYS A 537 52.94 -3.13 -15.29
CA LYS A 537 54.00 -2.13 -15.48
C LYS A 537 53.94 -0.98 -14.45
N SER A 538 52.93 -0.95 -13.58
CA SER A 538 52.79 0.05 -12.51
C SER A 538 53.78 -0.22 -11.36
N ILE A 539 53.72 0.57 -10.29
CA ILE A 539 54.66 0.46 -9.17
C ILE A 539 54.44 -0.88 -8.46
N LEU A 540 55.46 -1.75 -8.45
CA LEU A 540 55.43 -3.01 -7.69
C LEU A 540 55.52 -2.69 -6.20
N TYR A 541 54.53 -3.15 -5.44
CA TYR A 541 54.55 -3.06 -3.98
C TYR A 541 55.53 -4.08 -3.41
N ASN A 542 56.60 -3.58 -2.79
CA ASN A 542 57.72 -4.36 -2.28
C ASN A 542 57.59 -4.72 -0.78
N GLY A 543 56.42 -4.48 -0.17
CA GLY A 543 56.18 -4.69 1.26
C GLY A 543 56.52 -3.49 2.15
N GLN A 544 57.12 -2.42 1.62
CA GLN A 544 57.35 -1.18 2.37
C GLN A 544 56.06 -0.37 2.46
N ALA A 545 55.81 0.23 3.63
CA ALA A 545 54.63 1.06 3.82
C ALA A 545 54.67 2.29 2.90
N ILE A 546 53.55 2.55 2.23
CA ILE A 546 53.27 3.75 1.46
C ILE A 546 52.94 4.86 2.47
N ILE A 547 53.75 5.90 2.51
CA ILE A 547 53.54 7.04 3.40
C ILE A 547 52.72 8.09 2.65
N LEU A 548 51.49 8.31 3.10
CA LEU A 548 50.62 9.32 2.49
C LEU A 548 50.81 10.67 3.19
N ASN A 549 51.33 11.65 2.43
CA ASN A 549 51.58 13.02 2.90
C ASN A 549 50.65 14.07 2.28
N LYS A 550 49.79 13.65 1.35
CA LYS A 550 48.79 14.47 0.65
C LYS A 550 47.64 13.57 0.21
N ASN A 551 46.48 14.16 -0.07
CA ASN A 551 45.33 13.44 -0.64
C ASN A 551 45.78 12.56 -1.81
N SER A 552 45.39 11.28 -1.77
CA SER A 552 45.88 10.29 -2.72
C SER A 552 44.78 9.26 -2.98
N THR A 553 44.69 8.81 -4.23
CA THR A 553 43.84 7.69 -4.63
C THR A 553 44.75 6.52 -5.00
N ILE A 554 44.80 5.52 -4.12
CA ILE A 554 45.54 4.30 -4.40
C ILE A 554 44.66 3.37 -5.22
N LYS A 555 45.04 3.05 -6.46
CA LYS A 555 44.46 1.91 -7.18
C LYS A 555 45.46 0.77 -7.20
N ALA A 556 45.02 -0.44 -6.85
CA ALA A 556 45.91 -1.59 -6.75
C ALA A 556 45.33 -2.87 -7.39
N ILE A 557 46.20 -3.68 -7.98
CA ILE A 557 45.90 -5.00 -8.57
C ILE A 557 46.94 -6.02 -8.12
N ALA A 558 46.52 -7.25 -7.83
CA ALA A 558 47.41 -8.35 -7.50
C ALA A 558 47.42 -9.39 -8.63
N ILE A 559 48.61 -9.88 -8.97
CA ILE A 559 48.87 -10.75 -10.13
C ILE A 559 49.69 -11.95 -9.67
N LYS A 560 49.30 -13.16 -10.08
CA LYS A 560 50.03 -14.40 -9.81
C LYS A 560 49.96 -15.31 -11.03
N GLU A 561 51.08 -15.96 -11.33
CA GLU A 561 51.18 -16.88 -12.46
C GLU A 561 50.16 -18.03 -12.34
N ASN A 562 49.56 -18.43 -13.48
CA ASN A 562 48.52 -19.46 -13.58
C ASN A 562 47.23 -19.16 -12.79
N MET A 563 47.01 -17.89 -12.42
CA MET A 563 45.76 -17.40 -11.84
C MET A 563 45.28 -16.18 -12.62
N LEU A 564 43.97 -15.95 -12.65
CA LEU A 564 43.41 -14.70 -13.15
C LEU A 564 43.81 -13.55 -12.21
N ASP A 565 44.11 -12.37 -12.76
CA ASP A 565 44.43 -11.16 -11.99
C ASP A 565 43.31 -10.78 -11.01
N SER A 566 43.66 -10.12 -9.91
CA SER A 566 42.64 -9.56 -9.01
C SER A 566 41.84 -8.46 -9.71
N LEU A 567 40.67 -8.13 -9.17
CA LEU A 567 40.02 -6.87 -9.53
C LEU A 567 40.89 -5.70 -9.04
N VAL A 568 40.81 -4.57 -9.75
CA VAL A 568 41.42 -3.32 -9.31
C VAL A 568 40.63 -2.79 -8.11
N LYS A 569 41.29 -2.64 -6.97
CA LYS A 569 40.71 -1.98 -5.78
C LYS A 569 41.10 -0.52 -5.77
N THR A 570 40.17 0.36 -5.40
CA THR A 570 40.41 1.80 -5.24
C THR A 570 40.28 2.17 -3.77
N PHE A 571 41.27 2.88 -3.25
CA PHE A 571 41.31 3.40 -1.88
C PHE A 571 41.50 4.92 -1.95
N ASN A 572 40.49 5.67 -1.54
CA ASN A 572 40.55 7.14 -1.48
C ASN A 572 40.96 7.57 -0.08
N PHE A 573 42.02 8.39 0.02
CA PHE A 573 42.50 8.91 1.29
C PHE A 573 42.54 10.43 1.26
N ILE A 574 41.89 11.04 2.25
CA ILE A 574 42.04 12.46 2.57
C ILE A 574 43.06 12.55 3.70
N VAL A 575 44.16 13.26 3.47
CA VAL A 575 45.26 13.37 4.43
C VAL A 575 45.16 14.70 5.16
N ARG A 576 44.97 14.64 6.49
CA ARG A 576 44.93 15.79 7.41
C ARG A 576 46.26 15.99 8.11
N GLU A 577 46.59 17.23 8.47
CA GLU A 577 47.69 17.48 9.39
C GLU A 577 47.35 16.93 10.81
N PRO A 578 48.32 16.46 11.60
CA PRO A 578 48.07 16.05 12.97
C PRO A 578 47.47 17.19 13.81
N GLY A 579 46.28 16.98 14.39
CA GLY A 579 45.55 17.97 15.19
C GLY A 579 44.53 18.79 14.40
N GLU A 580 44.33 18.51 13.11
CA GLU A 580 43.31 19.12 12.27
C GLU A 580 41.96 18.40 12.43
N ALA A 581 40.93 19.14 12.84
CA ALA A 581 39.55 18.66 13.01
C ALA A 581 38.97 18.04 11.72
N THR A 582 38.12 17.01 11.86
CA THR A 582 37.37 16.48 10.70
C THR A 582 36.31 17.50 10.31
N ARG A 583 36.30 17.90 9.03
CA ARG A 583 35.36 18.91 8.52
C ARG A 583 34.10 18.25 7.97
N ILE A 584 32.95 18.91 8.16
CA ILE A 584 31.63 18.35 7.82
C ILE A 584 31.51 18.10 6.31
N ARG A 585 32.00 19.00 5.45
CA ARG A 585 32.07 18.81 3.99
C ARG A 585 32.70 17.51 3.51
N TYR A 586 33.66 16.94 4.25
CA TYR A 586 34.27 15.65 3.89
C TYR A 586 33.41 14.45 4.31
N ILE A 587 32.52 14.65 5.27
CA ILE A 587 31.51 13.67 5.68
C ILE A 587 30.38 13.68 4.67
N GLN A 588 29.86 14.84 4.32
CA GLN A 588 28.80 14.98 3.32
C GLN A 588 29.31 14.56 1.92
N GLY A 589 30.39 15.17 1.44
CA GLY A 589 30.93 14.92 0.11
C GLY A 589 30.08 15.54 -1.01
N GLN A 590 30.42 15.19 -2.26
CA GLN A 590 29.74 15.63 -3.49
C GLN A 590 28.91 14.47 -4.07
N SER A 591 28.05 13.87 -3.24
CA SER A 591 27.23 12.72 -3.60
C SER A 591 26.09 12.54 -2.61
N HIS A 592 24.97 11.94 -3.04
CA HIS A 592 23.83 11.55 -2.20
C HIS A 592 24.12 10.44 -1.17
N ILE A 593 25.35 9.94 -1.13
CA ILE A 593 25.82 8.95 -0.16
C ILE A 593 27.16 9.42 0.33
N SER A 594 27.33 9.49 1.64
CA SER A 594 28.58 9.90 2.27
C SER A 594 29.75 9.03 1.81
N PRO A 595 30.88 9.65 1.39
CA PRO A 595 32.12 8.92 1.12
C PRO A 595 32.73 8.28 2.38
N LEU A 596 32.23 8.64 3.57
CA LEU A 596 32.69 8.15 4.86
C LEU A 596 31.69 7.22 5.55
N ILE A 597 30.65 6.75 4.86
CA ILE A 597 29.66 5.82 5.41
C ILE A 597 30.33 4.66 6.18
N ASN A 598 29.79 4.34 7.35
CA ASN A 598 30.26 3.34 8.31
C ASN A 598 31.67 3.61 8.88
N THR A 599 32.25 4.79 8.67
CA THR A 599 33.57 5.17 9.20
C THR A 599 33.41 5.98 10.47
N THR A 600 34.29 5.76 11.44
CA THR A 600 34.35 6.59 12.65
C THR A 600 35.09 7.88 12.34
N VAL A 601 34.45 9.01 12.60
CA VAL A 601 35.03 10.35 12.54
C VAL A 601 35.27 10.88 13.95
N ASP A 602 36.36 11.61 14.10
CA ASP A 602 36.80 12.21 15.35
C ASP A 602 36.99 13.72 15.20
N GLU A 603 36.82 14.42 16.32
CA GLU A 603 37.06 15.86 16.43
C GLU A 603 36.27 16.66 15.39
N VAL A 604 35.03 16.27 15.08
CA VAL A 604 34.16 17.01 14.16
C VAL A 604 33.62 18.23 14.91
N MET A 605 34.07 19.41 14.53
CA MET A 605 33.66 20.67 15.15
C MET A 605 32.45 21.25 14.41
N GLY A 606 31.44 21.70 15.17
CA GLY A 606 30.27 22.36 14.59
C GLY A 606 29.54 23.24 15.61
N ILE A 607 28.92 24.32 15.13
CA ILE A 607 27.99 25.13 15.94
C ILE A 607 26.61 24.49 15.82
N VAL A 608 25.97 24.19 16.94
CA VAL A 608 24.61 23.62 16.98
C VAL A 608 23.62 24.67 16.45
N THR A 609 22.97 24.36 15.33
CA THR A 609 22.01 25.23 14.63
C THR A 609 20.57 24.91 14.98
N ALA A 610 20.27 23.65 15.34
CA ALA A 610 18.94 23.21 15.75
C ALA A 610 19.01 21.99 16.69
N VAL A 611 18.01 21.82 17.55
CA VAL A 611 17.90 20.67 18.47
C VAL A 611 16.56 19.96 18.26
N GLU A 612 16.60 18.67 17.94
CA GLU A 612 15.42 17.83 17.76
C GLU A 612 15.08 17.11 19.08
N GLY A 613 14.38 17.84 19.96
CA GLY A 613 13.95 17.33 21.26
C GLY A 613 15.13 16.82 22.11
N THR A 614 15.08 15.54 22.51
CA THR A 614 16.19 14.88 23.23
C THR A 614 16.92 13.85 22.38
N LYS A 615 16.58 13.73 21.10
CA LYS A 615 17.02 12.63 20.24
C LYS A 615 18.32 12.98 19.51
N ALA A 616 18.38 14.18 18.95
CA ALA A 616 19.42 14.59 18.02
C ALA A 616 19.54 16.11 17.94
N PHE A 617 20.51 16.58 17.19
CA PHE A 617 20.71 17.99 16.88
C PHE A 617 21.37 18.15 15.51
N TYR A 618 21.22 19.33 14.90
CA TYR A 618 21.94 19.74 13.70
C TYR A 618 23.10 20.64 14.10
N MET A 619 24.23 20.51 13.42
CA MET A 619 25.35 21.42 13.58
C MET A 619 25.96 21.77 12.23
N GLN A 620 26.63 22.92 12.15
CA GLN A 620 27.25 23.39 10.92
C GLN A 620 28.67 23.90 11.18
N ASP A 621 29.56 23.72 10.20
CA ASP A 621 30.99 24.06 10.33
C ASP A 621 31.17 25.57 10.55
N PRO A 622 31.87 26.01 11.61
CA PRO A 622 32.15 27.43 11.83
C PRO A 622 33.11 28.03 10.80
N ASN A 623 33.82 27.22 10.00
CA ASN A 623 34.72 27.66 8.93
C ASN A 623 34.35 26.93 7.62
N PRO A 624 33.24 27.31 6.98
CA PRO A 624 32.80 26.71 5.74
C PRO A 624 33.78 27.02 4.60
N ASP A 625 33.83 26.16 3.58
CA ASP A 625 34.47 26.49 2.32
C ASP A 625 33.52 27.26 1.36
N ASN A 626 33.90 27.38 0.09
CA ASN A 626 33.11 28.05 -0.94
C ASN A 626 32.58 27.06 -2.00
N ASP A 627 32.69 25.74 -1.77
CA ASP A 627 32.25 24.73 -2.73
C ASP A 627 30.75 24.47 -2.56
N ILE A 628 29.96 24.92 -3.54
CA ILE A 628 28.50 24.75 -3.55
C ILE A 628 28.07 23.29 -3.65
N LYS A 629 28.98 22.36 -3.98
CA LYS A 629 28.70 20.92 -4.13
C LYS A 629 28.81 20.15 -2.83
N THR A 630 29.22 20.77 -1.73
CA THR A 630 29.34 20.10 -0.44
C THR A 630 28.54 20.84 0.62
N SER A 631 27.82 20.08 1.45
CA SER A 631 27.15 20.65 2.62
C SER A 631 28.13 20.84 3.78
N GLU A 632 27.96 21.96 4.50
CA GLU A 632 28.68 22.26 5.74
C GLU A 632 27.86 21.94 6.99
N GLY A 633 26.62 21.45 6.81
CA GLY A 633 25.71 21.04 7.86
C GLY A 633 25.63 19.52 7.99
N ILE A 634 25.29 19.03 9.18
CA ILE A 634 25.17 17.59 9.45
C ILE A 634 24.16 17.32 10.56
N TYR A 635 23.42 16.21 10.41
CA TYR A 635 22.57 15.67 11.46
C TYR A 635 23.39 14.80 12.42
N VAL A 636 23.24 15.02 13.74
CA VAL A 636 23.96 14.27 14.77
C VAL A 636 22.98 13.56 15.68
N TYR A 637 22.94 12.23 15.59
CA TYR A 637 22.14 11.40 16.47
C TYR A 637 22.85 11.18 17.81
N LYS A 638 22.29 11.73 18.89
CA LYS A 638 22.77 11.55 20.26
C LYS A 638 21.65 11.76 21.27
N TYR A 639 21.10 10.66 21.79
CA TYR A 639 20.08 10.72 22.82
C TYR A 639 20.61 11.43 24.09
N LYS A 640 19.89 12.45 24.54
CA LYS A 640 20.20 13.29 25.71
C LYS A 640 21.61 13.90 25.68
N SER A 641 22.01 14.45 24.54
CA SER A 641 23.30 15.16 24.41
C SER A 641 23.43 16.36 25.37
N GLY A 642 22.32 17.02 25.70
CA GLY A 642 22.30 18.19 26.61
C GLY A 642 22.78 19.50 25.97
N VAL A 643 23.06 19.50 24.66
CA VAL A 643 23.50 20.67 23.89
C VAL A 643 22.36 21.63 23.64
N LYS A 644 22.70 22.89 23.35
CA LYS A 644 21.76 23.97 23.00
C LYS A 644 22.19 24.63 21.70
N VAL A 645 21.22 25.26 21.03
CA VAL A 645 21.51 26.12 19.87
C VAL A 645 22.55 27.19 20.26
N GLY A 646 23.57 27.37 19.42
CA GLY A 646 24.71 28.25 19.67
C GLY A 646 25.88 27.60 20.43
N ASP A 647 25.76 26.36 20.91
CA ASP A 647 26.90 25.64 21.46
C ASP A 647 27.88 25.26 20.34
N LEU A 648 29.18 25.52 20.54
CA LEU A 648 30.23 24.93 19.72
C LEU A 648 30.55 23.56 20.30
N VAL A 649 30.34 22.51 19.52
CA VAL A 649 30.55 21.14 19.96
C VAL A 649 31.63 20.44 19.16
N LYS A 650 32.28 19.48 19.82
CA LYS A 650 33.21 18.54 19.21
C LYS A 650 32.61 17.13 19.30
N VAL A 651 32.39 16.52 18.14
CA VAL A 651 31.67 15.26 18.00
C VAL A 651 32.62 14.15 17.54
N THR A 652 32.48 12.97 18.17
CA THR A 652 33.06 11.71 17.71
C THR A 652 31.94 10.71 17.53
N GLY A 653 31.95 9.97 16.42
CA GLY A 653 30.91 9.01 16.12
C GLY A 653 31.11 8.29 14.80
N THR A 654 30.17 7.43 14.44
CA THR A 654 30.19 6.69 13.17
C THR A 654 29.24 7.36 12.18
N VAL A 655 29.72 7.62 10.97
CA VAL A 655 28.89 8.15 9.88
C VAL A 655 27.94 7.08 9.36
N LYS A 656 26.68 7.41 9.16
CA LYS A 656 25.64 6.50 8.67
C LYS A 656 24.76 7.18 7.62
N GLU A 657 24.14 6.35 6.79
CA GLU A 657 23.04 6.73 5.91
C GLU A 657 21.73 6.21 6.50
N ILE A 658 20.76 7.10 6.71
CA ILE A 658 19.45 6.73 7.26
C ILE A 658 18.37 6.90 6.21
N VAL A 659 17.60 5.82 5.98
CA VAL A 659 16.41 5.88 5.13
C VAL A 659 15.28 6.55 5.90
N ASN A 660 15.06 7.83 5.60
CA ASN A 660 13.95 8.62 6.13
C ASN A 660 12.74 8.50 5.19
N GLY A 661 11.97 7.41 5.29
CA GLY A 661 10.74 7.24 4.50
C GLY A 661 10.48 5.80 4.05
N PHE A 662 10.19 5.65 2.76
CA PHE A 662 9.78 4.39 2.12
C PHE A 662 10.87 3.85 1.18
N GLU A 663 10.71 2.60 0.74
CA GLU A 663 11.58 1.95 -0.25
C GLU A 663 11.60 2.76 -1.56
N GLY A 664 12.76 3.31 -1.94
CA GLY A 664 12.89 4.21 -3.11
C GLY A 664 13.10 5.70 -2.78
N GLY A 665 13.16 6.07 -1.50
CA GLY A 665 13.67 7.39 -1.09
C GLY A 665 15.20 7.47 -1.04
N LEU A 666 15.74 8.70 -1.06
CA LEU A 666 17.13 9.00 -0.69
C LEU A 666 17.38 8.74 0.81
N THR A 667 18.65 8.80 1.20
CA THR A 667 19.09 8.72 2.60
C THR A 667 19.50 10.10 3.11
N THR A 668 19.61 10.21 4.43
CA THR A 668 20.22 11.37 5.08
C THR A 668 21.52 10.96 5.75
N THR A 669 22.56 11.77 5.56
CA THR A 669 23.85 11.55 6.20
C THR A 669 23.80 11.97 7.67
N GLU A 670 24.16 11.07 8.58
CA GLU A 670 24.23 11.36 10.01
C GLU A 670 25.57 10.97 10.64
N ILE A 671 25.88 11.59 11.78
CA ILE A 671 26.86 11.07 12.73
C ILE A 671 26.12 10.43 13.91
N ALA A 672 26.20 9.11 14.03
CA ALA A 672 25.80 8.38 15.22
C ALA A 672 26.86 8.60 16.32
N ALA A 673 26.65 9.61 17.16
CA ALA A 673 27.68 10.12 18.06
C ALA A 673 27.91 9.21 19.28
N THR A 674 29.16 8.77 19.48
CA THR A 674 29.60 8.11 20.70
C THR A 674 29.95 9.14 21.77
N ASN A 675 30.52 10.28 21.39
CA ASN A 675 30.85 11.38 22.28
C ASN A 675 30.49 12.75 21.69
N VAL A 676 30.06 13.66 22.55
CA VAL A 676 29.82 15.08 22.25
C VAL A 676 30.36 15.89 23.41
N SER A 677 31.37 16.74 23.17
CA SER A 677 31.84 17.73 24.15
C SER A 677 31.45 19.14 23.73
N ILE A 678 31.04 19.96 24.70
CA ILE A 678 30.75 21.38 24.48
C ILE A 678 32.03 22.16 24.74
N GLU A 679 32.51 22.87 23.73
CA GLU A 679 33.76 23.64 23.78
C GLU A 679 33.50 25.09 24.16
N SER A 680 32.34 25.64 23.79
CA SER A 680 31.85 26.95 24.23
C SER A 680 30.34 27.09 24.03
N HIS A 681 29.74 28.08 24.70
CA HIS A 681 28.30 28.36 24.66
C HIS A 681 28.01 29.69 23.96
N ASN A 682 26.78 29.87 23.48
CA ASN A 682 26.24 31.14 22.96
C ASN A 682 27.08 31.76 21.82
N ASN A 683 27.66 30.93 20.98
CA ASN A 683 28.35 31.40 19.77
C ASN A 683 27.33 31.94 18.76
N PRO A 684 27.71 32.93 17.93
CA PRO A 684 26.90 33.34 16.79
C PRO A 684 26.63 32.15 15.86
N LEU A 685 25.39 32.03 15.39
CA LEU A 685 25.07 31.00 14.39
C LEU A 685 25.76 31.31 13.06
N PRO A 686 26.15 30.28 12.29
CA PRO A 686 26.54 30.46 10.89
C PRO A 686 25.46 31.24 10.13
N LYS A 687 25.87 32.11 9.20
CA LYS A 687 24.91 32.84 8.36
C LYS A 687 24.10 31.83 7.53
N PRO A 688 22.77 31.91 7.51
CA PRO A 688 21.97 31.06 6.65
C PRO A 688 22.35 31.23 5.18
N VAL A 689 22.32 30.15 4.41
CA VAL A 689 22.42 30.21 2.95
C VAL A 689 21.07 30.64 2.39
N ILE A 690 21.04 31.76 1.66
CA ILE A 690 19.83 32.22 0.99
C ILE A 690 19.54 31.27 -0.18
N VAL A 691 18.35 30.68 -0.19
CA VAL A 691 17.82 29.89 -1.33
C VAL A 691 16.90 30.81 -2.12
N GLY A 692 17.42 31.36 -3.21
CA GLY A 692 16.78 32.40 -4.00
C GLY A 692 17.72 33.55 -4.42
N ILE A 693 17.13 34.67 -4.79
CA ILE A 693 17.82 35.91 -5.20
C ILE A 693 18.71 36.40 -4.06
N GLY A 694 19.97 36.72 -4.39
CA GLY A 694 20.98 37.11 -3.41
C GLY A 694 21.74 35.95 -2.77
N GLY A 695 21.38 34.71 -3.11
CA GLY A 695 22.09 33.49 -2.74
C GLY A 695 22.14 32.48 -3.88
N ARG A 696 21.79 31.23 -3.59
CA ARG A 696 21.78 30.12 -4.54
C ARG A 696 20.37 29.95 -5.12
N ILE A 697 20.23 29.99 -6.45
CA ILE A 697 18.93 29.85 -7.12
C ILE A 697 18.68 28.35 -7.40
N PRO A 698 17.60 27.75 -6.89
CA PRO A 698 17.28 26.36 -7.18
C PRO A 698 16.93 26.18 -8.67
N PRO A 699 17.35 25.08 -9.32
CA PRO A 699 16.88 24.72 -10.65
C PRO A 699 15.35 24.60 -10.69
N THR A 700 14.73 25.07 -11.79
CA THR A 700 13.27 25.27 -11.88
C THR A 700 12.58 24.36 -12.90
N GLN A 701 13.33 23.44 -13.53
CA GLN A 701 12.81 22.54 -14.57
C GLN A 701 13.26 21.10 -14.38
N ILE A 702 14.54 20.90 -14.09
CA ILE A 702 15.17 19.57 -14.04
C ILE A 702 15.29 19.15 -12.57
N ILE A 703 14.78 17.97 -12.25
CA ILE A 703 15.03 17.32 -10.97
C ILE A 703 16.38 16.61 -11.04
N ASP A 704 16.51 15.73 -12.02
CA ASP A 704 17.72 14.99 -12.42
C ASP A 704 17.52 14.51 -13.87
N ASN A 705 18.52 14.69 -14.73
CA ASN A 705 18.45 14.27 -16.14
C ASN A 705 19.46 13.18 -16.52
N ASP A 706 20.31 12.76 -15.58
CA ASP A 706 21.41 11.83 -15.86
C ASP A 706 21.43 10.57 -14.96
N SER A 707 20.38 10.37 -14.16
CA SER A 707 20.23 9.26 -13.21
C SER A 707 21.37 9.21 -12.19
N PHE A 708 21.69 10.34 -11.55
CA PHE A 708 22.76 10.49 -10.55
C PHE A 708 24.17 10.18 -11.06
N ASN A 709 24.42 10.26 -12.38
CA ASN A 709 25.75 10.00 -12.94
C ASN A 709 26.74 11.12 -12.60
N LYS A 710 26.26 12.35 -12.45
CA LYS A 710 27.04 13.53 -12.07
C LYS A 710 26.34 14.25 -10.94
N PHE A 711 27.11 14.73 -9.96
CA PHE A 711 26.59 15.62 -8.92
C PHE A 711 26.72 17.07 -9.38
N ASP A 712 25.63 17.66 -9.86
CA ASP A 712 25.56 18.98 -10.49
C ASP A 712 24.41 19.87 -9.94
N PRO A 713 24.62 20.53 -8.79
CA PRO A 713 23.59 21.35 -8.15
C PRO A 713 23.18 22.61 -8.94
N ASP A 714 23.88 22.97 -10.02
CA ASP A 714 23.48 24.09 -10.89
C ASP A 714 22.42 23.68 -11.93
N GLU A 715 22.35 22.39 -12.27
CA GLU A 715 21.43 21.83 -13.28
C GLU A 715 20.31 21.02 -12.62
N ASP A 716 20.66 20.18 -11.65
CA ASP A 716 19.78 19.20 -11.03
C ASP A 716 19.32 19.67 -9.65
N ALA A 717 18.01 19.85 -9.48
CA ALA A 717 17.47 20.31 -8.21
C ALA A 717 17.65 19.29 -7.08
N ILE A 718 17.73 18.00 -7.39
CA ILE A 718 17.99 16.97 -6.38
C ILE A 718 19.38 17.19 -5.75
N ASP A 719 20.40 17.44 -6.57
CA ASP A 719 21.76 17.76 -6.12
C ASP A 719 21.83 19.13 -5.42
N PHE A 720 21.05 20.10 -5.91
CA PHE A 720 20.96 21.41 -5.29
C PHE A 720 20.58 21.32 -3.82
N TYR A 721 19.49 20.61 -3.51
CA TYR A 721 19.05 20.47 -2.12
C TYR A 721 19.91 19.51 -1.32
N GLU A 722 20.44 18.45 -1.94
CA GLU A 722 21.40 17.54 -1.29
C GLU A 722 22.65 18.29 -0.82
N SER A 723 23.18 19.19 -1.65
CA SER A 723 24.34 20.02 -1.28
C SER A 723 24.07 21.02 -0.14
N LEU A 724 22.82 21.15 0.30
CA LEU A 724 22.40 21.96 1.43
C LEU A 724 22.00 21.10 2.65
N GLU A 725 22.05 19.76 2.57
CA GLU A 725 21.56 18.87 3.63
C GLU A 725 22.14 19.21 5.00
N GLY A 726 21.27 19.48 5.98
CA GLY A 726 21.65 19.84 7.35
C GLY A 726 22.11 21.29 7.54
N MET A 727 22.27 22.08 6.48
CA MET A 727 22.66 23.49 6.57
C MET A 727 21.50 24.38 7.01
N LEU A 728 21.82 25.45 7.73
CA LEU A 728 20.89 26.54 7.99
C LEU A 728 20.68 27.33 6.68
N VAL A 729 19.42 27.44 6.27
CA VAL A 729 18.98 28.09 5.03
C VAL A 729 17.95 29.17 5.31
N GLU A 730 17.89 30.18 4.44
CA GLU A 730 16.91 31.26 4.48
C GLU A 730 16.15 31.30 3.15
N ILE A 731 14.81 31.33 3.22
CA ILE A 731 13.95 31.56 2.07
C ILE A 731 13.39 32.97 2.17
N ASN A 732 13.78 33.83 1.24
CA ASN A 732 13.30 35.20 1.15
C ASN A 732 11.87 35.25 0.63
N ASN A 733 11.04 36.13 1.21
CA ASN A 733 9.64 36.37 0.79
C ASN A 733 8.90 35.11 0.31
N PRO A 734 8.78 34.06 1.14
CA PRO A 734 8.25 32.80 0.67
C PRO A 734 6.77 32.93 0.27
N LEU A 735 6.48 32.58 -0.99
CA LEU A 735 5.14 32.46 -1.55
C LEU A 735 4.61 31.05 -1.31
N ILE A 736 3.41 30.94 -0.74
CA ILE A 736 2.80 29.66 -0.41
C ILE A 736 2.12 29.07 -1.64
N VAL A 737 2.55 27.88 -2.04
CA VAL A 737 2.08 27.18 -3.24
C VAL A 737 1.36 25.86 -2.93
N GLY A 738 1.46 25.36 -1.70
CA GLY A 738 0.72 24.18 -1.23
C GLY A 738 0.66 24.09 0.28
N ILE A 739 -0.36 23.40 0.80
CA ILE A 739 -0.58 23.21 2.24
C ILE A 739 -1.03 21.77 2.51
N SER A 740 -0.43 21.13 3.52
CA SER A 740 -0.89 19.84 4.05
C SER A 740 -1.10 19.92 5.56
N GLU A 741 -2.31 20.31 5.97
CA GLU A 741 -2.67 20.43 7.39
C GLU A 741 -2.46 19.12 8.16
N LYS A 742 -2.76 17.99 7.52
CA LYS A 742 -2.61 16.65 8.10
C LYS A 742 -1.17 16.35 8.52
N TYR A 743 -0.17 16.94 7.85
CA TYR A 743 1.22 16.72 8.20
C TYR A 743 1.83 17.91 8.95
N GLY A 744 1.20 19.09 8.90
CA GLY A 744 1.75 20.31 9.47
C GLY A 744 2.69 21.03 8.50
N GLU A 745 2.53 20.76 7.20
CA GLU A 745 3.48 21.17 6.17
C GLU A 745 2.93 22.32 5.31
N ILE A 746 3.81 23.24 4.92
CA ILE A 746 3.51 24.36 4.01
C ILE A 746 4.59 24.38 2.94
N THR A 747 4.21 24.15 1.68
CA THR A 747 5.14 24.22 0.54
C THR A 747 5.21 25.64 0.00
N VAL A 748 6.43 26.12 -0.22
CA VAL A 748 6.72 27.49 -0.66
C VAL A 748 7.68 27.52 -1.84
N VAL A 749 7.75 28.68 -2.49
CA VAL A 749 8.88 29.11 -3.31
C VAL A 749 9.41 30.46 -2.84
N GLY A 750 10.71 30.66 -2.96
CA GLY A 750 11.37 31.92 -2.58
C GLY A 750 11.06 33.08 -3.52
N ASP A 751 11.35 34.29 -3.06
CA ASP A 751 11.33 35.55 -3.81
C ASP A 751 10.00 35.85 -4.51
N ASP A 752 8.88 35.61 -3.84
CA ASP A 752 7.54 35.73 -4.43
C ASP A 752 7.32 34.80 -5.65
N GLY A 753 8.14 33.76 -5.79
CA GLY A 753 8.19 32.88 -6.95
C GLY A 753 8.62 33.59 -8.24
N GLN A 754 9.47 34.63 -8.16
CA GLN A 754 9.94 35.37 -9.34
C GLN A 754 10.78 34.50 -10.30
N ASN A 755 11.47 33.48 -9.77
CA ASN A 755 12.33 32.60 -10.56
C ASN A 755 11.57 31.42 -11.20
N SER A 756 10.34 31.14 -10.77
CA SER A 756 9.53 30.04 -11.29
C SER A 756 9.18 30.27 -12.77
N VAL A 757 9.59 29.34 -13.63
CA VAL A 757 9.40 29.44 -15.09
C VAL A 757 8.03 28.99 -15.57
N ASN A 758 7.32 28.18 -14.77
CA ASN A 758 5.97 27.74 -15.10
C ASN A 758 4.94 28.84 -14.87
N LYS A 759 3.80 28.72 -15.56
CA LYS A 759 2.70 29.66 -15.40
C LYS A 759 2.09 29.48 -14.02
N LYS A 760 2.09 30.57 -13.25
CA LYS A 760 1.37 30.64 -11.98
C LYS A 760 -0.13 30.44 -12.21
N SER A 761 -0.80 29.77 -11.28
CA SER A 761 -2.27 29.67 -11.25
C SER A 761 -2.89 31.07 -11.11
N ILE A 762 -4.19 31.19 -11.30
CA ILE A 762 -4.92 32.43 -11.04
C ILE A 762 -4.75 32.96 -9.60
N HIS A 763 -4.33 32.11 -8.66
CA HIS A 763 -4.03 32.46 -7.27
C HIS A 763 -2.54 32.31 -6.92
N ASN A 764 -1.64 32.37 -7.89
CA ASN A 764 -0.18 32.26 -7.68
C ASN A 764 0.34 30.89 -7.21
N GLY A 765 -0.40 29.79 -7.40
CA GLY A 765 0.10 28.42 -7.28
C GLY A 765 1.00 28.01 -8.47
N LEU A 766 1.67 26.87 -8.41
CA LEU A 766 2.56 26.41 -9.50
C LEU A 766 1.92 25.31 -10.33
N VAL A 767 1.52 25.65 -11.56
CA VAL A 767 0.88 24.69 -12.47
C VAL A 767 1.93 23.79 -13.12
N ILE A 768 1.73 22.47 -13.02
CA ILE A 768 2.63 21.51 -13.66
C ILE A 768 2.50 21.50 -15.19
N SER A 769 3.53 21.00 -15.86
CA SER A 769 3.48 20.66 -17.27
C SER A 769 4.16 19.32 -17.53
N LYS A 770 4.06 18.81 -18.76
CA LYS A 770 4.66 17.52 -19.16
C LYS A 770 6.15 17.43 -18.82
N ASP A 771 6.86 18.54 -18.98
CA ASP A 771 8.33 18.59 -18.91
C ASP A 771 8.82 19.39 -17.68
N ASN A 772 7.92 19.80 -16.78
CA ASN A 772 8.30 20.55 -15.59
C ASN A 772 7.35 20.29 -14.42
N PHE A 773 7.91 19.69 -13.36
CA PHE A 773 7.26 19.39 -12.07
C PHE A 773 7.76 20.31 -10.96
N ASN A 774 8.01 21.59 -11.27
CA ASN A 774 8.43 22.72 -10.43
C ASN A 774 9.47 22.41 -9.34
N PRO A 775 10.65 21.84 -9.66
CA PRO A 775 11.63 21.42 -8.66
C PRO A 775 12.06 22.49 -7.64
N GLU A 776 11.84 23.77 -7.90
CA GLU A 776 12.20 24.88 -7.01
C GLU A 776 11.35 24.98 -5.73
N ARG A 777 10.36 24.09 -5.56
CA ARG A 777 9.51 24.04 -4.36
C ARG A 777 10.28 23.51 -3.14
N ILE A 778 10.02 24.12 -1.98
CA ILE A 778 10.58 23.69 -0.69
C ILE A 778 9.43 23.51 0.29
N THR A 779 9.40 22.38 1.00
CA THR A 779 8.40 22.15 2.05
C THR A 779 8.91 22.69 3.39
N ILE A 780 8.08 23.43 4.13
CA ILE A 780 8.34 23.81 5.53
C ILE A 780 7.58 22.81 6.40
N ASP A 781 8.23 22.25 7.42
CA ASP A 781 7.65 21.22 8.30
C ASP A 781 7.84 21.51 9.79
N ASP A 782 6.91 21.02 10.60
CA ASP A 782 6.67 21.42 11.98
C ASP A 782 7.41 20.61 13.05
N VAL A 783 8.38 19.80 12.62
CA VAL A 783 9.15 18.85 13.46
C VAL A 783 9.91 19.57 14.59
N LEU A 784 10.56 20.69 14.28
CA LEU A 784 11.40 21.42 15.25
C LEU A 784 10.59 22.48 16.02
N VAL A 785 9.80 23.27 15.30
CA VAL A 785 8.92 24.30 15.87
C VAL A 785 7.48 24.01 15.44
N PRO A 786 6.67 23.41 16.34
CA PRO A 786 5.32 22.96 16.01
C PRO A 786 4.41 24.06 15.46
N LEU A 787 3.72 23.73 14.37
CA LEU A 787 2.68 24.52 13.72
C LEU A 787 1.32 23.86 13.94
N SER A 788 1.32 22.52 14.04
CA SER A 788 0.14 21.71 14.29
C SER A 788 0.18 21.05 15.68
N ASN A 789 -1.01 20.72 16.19
CA ASN A 789 -1.15 19.91 17.40
C ASN A 789 -1.13 18.40 17.05
N ARG A 790 -1.26 17.52 18.06
CA ARG A 790 -1.28 16.06 17.84
C ARG A 790 -2.44 15.57 16.97
N SER A 791 -3.52 16.34 16.88
CA SER A 791 -4.65 16.06 15.98
C SER A 791 -4.43 16.64 14.58
N LYS A 792 -3.22 17.16 14.29
CA LYS A 792 -2.81 17.70 13.00
C LYS A 792 -3.74 18.82 12.49
N LYS A 793 -4.11 19.69 13.44
CA LYS A 793 -4.71 21.00 13.16
C LYS A 793 -3.73 22.08 13.58
N PHE A 794 -3.72 23.21 12.88
CA PHE A 794 -2.89 24.35 13.30
C PHE A 794 -3.15 24.71 14.77
N ILE A 795 -2.06 24.98 15.50
CA ILE A 795 -2.11 25.34 16.93
C ILE A 795 -2.94 26.61 17.13
N ASN A 796 -2.79 27.58 16.22
CA ASN A 796 -3.64 28.75 16.17
C ASN A 796 -4.90 28.44 15.32
N PRO A 797 -6.10 28.37 15.92
CA PRO A 797 -7.33 28.07 15.19
C PRO A 797 -7.75 29.17 14.20
N ASN A 798 -7.18 30.37 14.31
CA ASN A 798 -7.38 31.48 13.38
C ASN A 798 -6.31 31.53 12.27
N PHE A 799 -5.39 30.57 12.23
CA PHE A 799 -4.39 30.47 11.18
C PHE A 799 -5.08 30.07 9.87
N LYS A 800 -5.43 31.08 9.07
CA LYS A 800 -6.00 30.91 7.74
C LYS A 800 -4.88 31.09 6.73
N VAL A 801 -4.55 30.01 6.04
CA VAL A 801 -3.53 29.97 5.00
C VAL A 801 -4.11 29.31 3.75
N LYS A 802 -3.76 29.83 2.59
CA LYS A 802 -4.19 29.33 1.28
C LYS A 802 -3.09 29.59 0.26
N VAL A 803 -3.16 28.91 -0.88
CA VAL A 803 -2.25 29.16 -1.99
C VAL A 803 -2.34 30.63 -2.42
N GLY A 804 -1.17 31.22 -2.69
CA GLY A 804 -1.02 32.63 -3.03
C GLY A 804 -0.73 33.56 -1.86
N ASP A 805 -0.97 33.12 -0.62
CA ASP A 805 -0.53 33.84 0.56
C ASP A 805 1.01 33.88 0.65
N LYS A 806 1.55 34.83 1.42
CA LYS A 806 2.99 34.99 1.60
C LYS A 806 3.36 35.06 3.07
N PHE A 807 4.59 34.68 3.43
CA PHE A 807 5.14 35.05 4.72
C PHE A 807 5.66 36.50 4.69
N ALA A 808 5.38 37.26 5.75
CA ALA A 808 5.73 38.68 5.83
C ALA A 808 7.24 38.95 5.92
N ASN A 809 8.02 37.95 6.29
CA ASN A 809 9.48 37.99 6.38
C ASN A 809 10.05 36.65 5.87
N SER A 810 11.37 36.57 5.77
CA SER A 810 12.06 35.32 5.45
C SER A 810 11.75 34.20 6.46
N VAL A 811 11.83 32.96 5.98
CA VAL A 811 11.76 31.77 6.83
C VAL A 811 13.15 31.15 6.91
N ILE A 812 13.62 30.91 8.14
CA ILE A 812 14.92 30.31 8.41
C ILE A 812 14.70 28.91 9.01
N GLY A 813 15.51 27.96 8.56
CA GLY A 813 15.48 26.59 9.09
C GLY A 813 16.63 25.75 8.60
N VAL A 814 16.69 24.50 9.05
CA VAL A 814 17.69 23.54 8.57
C VAL A 814 17.12 22.72 7.42
N MET A 815 17.88 22.55 6.34
CA MET A 815 17.48 21.68 5.24
C MET A 815 17.56 20.21 5.67
N SER A 816 16.53 19.45 5.35
CA SER A 816 16.41 18.03 5.67
C SER A 816 15.77 17.31 4.49
N TYR A 817 15.89 15.99 4.47
CA TYR A 817 15.21 15.14 3.51
C TYR A 817 14.33 14.11 4.23
N GLY A 818 13.18 13.79 3.66
CA GLY A 818 12.34 12.69 4.14
C GLY A 818 11.10 12.47 3.28
N TYR A 819 10.65 11.21 3.18
CA TYR A 819 9.45 10.81 2.43
C TYR A 819 9.42 11.26 0.96
N GLY A 820 10.57 11.37 0.28
CA GLY A 820 10.63 11.71 -1.15
C GLY A 820 10.65 13.22 -1.45
N LYS A 821 10.91 14.06 -0.46
CA LYS A 821 10.96 15.52 -0.58
C LYS A 821 12.02 16.16 0.31
N TYR A 822 12.57 17.27 -0.17
CA TYR A 822 13.39 18.17 0.63
C TYR A 822 12.52 19.14 1.42
N THR A 823 12.92 19.34 2.67
CA THR A 823 12.12 20.01 3.69
C THR A 823 13.00 20.95 4.52
N LEU A 824 12.60 22.21 4.64
CA LEU A 824 13.13 23.15 5.60
C LEU A 824 12.43 22.96 6.94
N LEU A 825 13.16 22.48 7.94
CA LEU A 825 12.67 22.39 9.31
C LEU A 825 12.87 23.76 9.97
N ASN A 826 11.79 24.51 10.16
CA ASN A 826 11.90 25.88 10.66
C ASN A 826 12.45 25.89 12.09
N THR A 827 13.51 26.67 12.30
CA THR A 827 14.19 26.79 13.61
C THR A 827 13.56 27.88 14.48
N GLU A 828 12.72 28.72 13.88
CA GLU A 828 12.01 29.82 14.54
C GLU A 828 10.51 29.73 14.29
N ALA A 829 9.72 30.49 15.07
CA ALA A 829 8.29 30.63 14.80
C ALA A 829 8.07 31.29 13.43
N LEU A 830 7.15 30.73 12.63
CA LEU A 830 6.91 31.26 11.29
C LEU A 830 6.40 32.72 11.33
N PRO A 831 6.80 33.54 10.34
CA PRO A 831 6.31 34.91 10.21
C PRO A 831 4.79 34.98 10.05
N LYS A 832 4.24 36.19 10.22
CA LYS A 832 2.83 36.45 9.92
C LYS A 832 2.55 36.19 8.44
N ILE A 833 1.36 35.68 8.16
CA ILE A 833 0.85 35.50 6.80
C ILE A 833 0.30 36.83 6.27
N ILE A 834 0.66 37.18 5.03
CA ILE A 834 0.06 38.23 4.22
C ILE A 834 -0.92 37.56 3.25
N ASP A 835 -2.17 38.00 3.30
CA ASP A 835 -3.25 37.48 2.46
C ASP A 835 -2.99 37.80 0.97
N GLY A 836 -2.90 36.76 0.14
CA GLY A 836 -2.70 36.85 -1.31
C GLY A 836 -3.97 37.19 -2.09
N GLY A 837 -5.12 37.27 -1.43
CA GLY A 837 -6.40 37.68 -2.01
C GLY A 837 -7.20 36.58 -2.72
N ALA A 838 -6.73 35.32 -2.67
CA ALA A 838 -7.43 34.18 -3.25
C ALA A 838 -8.82 33.98 -2.62
N LYS A 839 -9.84 33.78 -3.47
CA LYS A 839 -11.24 33.64 -3.06
C LYS A 839 -11.86 32.41 -3.72
N ARG A 840 -12.72 31.72 -2.98
CA ARG A 840 -13.50 30.61 -3.51
C ARG A 840 -14.42 31.12 -4.62
N GLU A 841 -14.31 30.53 -5.80
CA GLU A 841 -14.98 31.00 -7.00
C GLU A 841 -16.47 30.64 -7.08
N ILE A 842 -17.20 31.40 -7.89
CA ILE A 842 -18.53 31.01 -8.39
C ILE A 842 -18.37 30.87 -9.90
N THR A 843 -18.93 29.81 -10.48
CA THR A 843 -18.79 29.55 -11.92
C THR A 843 -19.19 30.74 -12.77
N LYS A 844 -18.39 31.01 -13.81
CA LYS A 844 -18.69 32.02 -14.82
C LYS A 844 -19.80 31.56 -15.76
N ILE A 845 -20.08 30.24 -15.82
CA ILE A 845 -21.18 29.69 -16.60
C ILE A 845 -22.52 30.20 -16.04
N VAL A 846 -23.38 30.69 -16.92
CA VAL A 846 -24.75 31.09 -16.59
C VAL A 846 -25.68 29.96 -17.08
N PRO A 847 -26.44 29.30 -16.19
CA PRO A 847 -27.40 28.28 -16.58
C PRO A 847 -28.33 28.77 -17.69
N ASN A 848 -28.54 27.93 -18.70
CA ASN A 848 -29.44 28.21 -19.82
C ASN A 848 -30.44 27.05 -19.94
N GLU A 849 -31.71 27.37 -20.15
CA GLU A 849 -32.77 26.36 -20.25
C GLU A 849 -32.60 25.42 -21.45
N ASP A 850 -31.98 25.85 -22.54
CA ASP A 850 -31.77 25.08 -23.78
C ASP A 850 -30.42 24.34 -23.83
N LYS A 851 -29.65 24.41 -22.75
CA LYS A 851 -28.34 23.75 -22.65
C LYS A 851 -28.29 22.87 -21.41
N LEU A 852 -27.56 21.77 -21.52
CA LEU A 852 -27.34 20.82 -20.44
C LEU A 852 -26.08 21.20 -19.66
N THR A 853 -26.18 21.24 -18.34
CA THR A 853 -25.04 21.42 -17.43
C THR A 853 -24.64 20.10 -16.76
N ILE A 854 -23.37 19.73 -16.84
CA ILE A 854 -22.84 18.50 -16.25
C ILE A 854 -21.61 18.84 -15.42
N ALA A 855 -21.59 18.44 -14.15
CA ALA A 855 -20.44 18.59 -13.27
C ALA A 855 -19.80 17.24 -12.91
N SER A 856 -18.48 17.24 -12.75
CA SER A 856 -17.73 16.17 -12.08
C SER A 856 -17.23 16.71 -10.75
N TYR A 857 -17.50 15.99 -9.65
CA TYR A 857 -17.11 16.44 -8.33
C TYR A 857 -16.71 15.26 -7.44
N ASN A 858 -15.40 15.09 -7.23
CA ASN A 858 -14.88 14.30 -6.13
C ASN A 858 -15.15 15.04 -4.82
N ILE A 859 -15.89 14.38 -3.92
CA ILE A 859 -16.31 14.96 -2.63
C ILE A 859 -15.69 14.24 -1.44
N GLU A 860 -14.60 13.50 -1.68
CA GLU A 860 -13.66 12.90 -0.72
C GLU A 860 -14.34 12.12 0.43
N ASN A 861 -14.36 10.79 0.31
CA ASN A 861 -14.82 9.86 1.34
C ASN A 861 -16.18 10.23 1.98
N PHE A 862 -17.16 10.56 1.13
CA PHE A 862 -18.45 11.09 1.57
C PHE A 862 -19.44 10.00 1.96
N SER A 863 -20.04 10.11 3.14
CA SER A 863 -21.09 9.21 3.64
C SER A 863 -22.18 9.96 4.41
N SER A 864 -23.24 9.25 4.80
CA SER A 864 -24.23 9.78 5.75
C SER A 864 -23.64 10.14 7.13
N LYS A 865 -22.42 9.66 7.43
CA LYS A 865 -21.67 9.92 8.67
C LYS A 865 -20.68 11.09 8.57
N THR A 866 -20.54 11.69 7.39
CA THR A 866 -19.70 12.89 7.20
C THR A 866 -20.18 14.03 8.12
N ASP A 867 -19.23 14.84 8.60
CA ASP A 867 -19.53 15.99 9.47
C ASP A 867 -20.63 16.88 8.86
N PRO A 868 -21.72 17.21 9.59
CA PRO A 868 -22.83 17.98 9.05
C PRO A 868 -22.46 19.34 8.45
N LYS A 869 -21.41 20.00 8.95
CA LYS A 869 -20.93 21.27 8.37
C LYS A 869 -20.31 21.04 7.00
N ARG A 870 -19.55 19.96 6.83
CA ARG A 870 -18.99 19.56 5.53
C ARG A 870 -20.10 19.19 4.54
N ILE A 871 -21.11 18.42 4.96
CA ILE A 871 -22.28 18.11 4.10
C ILE A 871 -22.98 19.39 3.64
N THR A 872 -23.24 20.31 4.57
CA THR A 872 -23.84 21.62 4.25
C THR A 872 -22.96 22.43 3.30
N GLY A 873 -21.65 22.39 3.50
CA GLY A 873 -20.69 23.06 2.64
C GLY A 873 -20.70 22.50 1.20
N ILE A 874 -20.72 21.18 1.02
CA ILE A 874 -20.84 20.53 -0.30
C ILE A 874 -22.17 20.91 -0.96
N ALA A 875 -23.28 20.86 -0.23
CA ALA A 875 -24.59 21.27 -0.74
C ALA A 875 -24.57 22.72 -1.23
N LYS A 876 -23.98 23.64 -0.46
CA LYS A 876 -23.81 25.05 -0.86
C LYS A 876 -22.88 25.22 -2.05
N SER A 877 -21.83 24.42 -2.18
CA SER A 877 -20.98 24.41 -3.38
C SER A 877 -21.79 24.06 -4.62
N ILE A 878 -22.66 23.04 -4.54
CA ILE A 878 -23.54 22.65 -5.66
C ILE A 878 -24.54 23.77 -6.01
N ILE A 879 -25.16 24.40 -5.01
CA ILE A 879 -26.20 25.42 -5.22
C ILE A 879 -25.60 26.74 -5.71
N ASN A 880 -24.61 27.27 -4.98
CA ASN A 880 -24.14 28.64 -5.14
C ASN A 880 -22.94 28.72 -6.08
N ASN A 881 -21.93 27.87 -5.85
CA ASN A 881 -20.68 27.92 -6.62
C ASN A 881 -20.86 27.30 -8.01
N LEU A 882 -21.60 26.19 -8.13
CA LEU A 882 -21.87 25.50 -9.40
C LEU A 882 -23.21 25.90 -10.05
N LYS A 883 -24.03 26.72 -9.38
CA LYS A 883 -25.35 27.17 -9.86
C LYS A 883 -26.33 26.03 -10.19
N ALA A 884 -26.34 25.00 -9.34
CA ALA A 884 -27.23 23.84 -9.40
C ALA A 884 -27.26 23.13 -10.78
N PRO A 885 -26.16 22.44 -11.18
CA PRO A 885 -26.07 21.75 -12.45
C PRO A 885 -27.18 20.72 -12.66
N ASP A 886 -27.55 20.47 -13.91
CA ASP A 886 -28.58 19.49 -14.28
C ASP A 886 -28.19 18.08 -13.86
N ILE A 887 -26.91 17.73 -14.01
CA ILE A 887 -26.33 16.44 -13.64
C ILE A 887 -25.01 16.68 -12.91
N VAL A 888 -24.78 15.98 -11.80
CA VAL A 888 -23.49 15.94 -11.10
C VAL A 888 -23.05 14.49 -10.95
N SER A 889 -21.89 14.16 -11.51
CA SER A 889 -21.21 12.91 -11.21
C SER A 889 -20.41 13.08 -9.92
N LEU A 890 -20.82 12.33 -8.89
CA LEU A 890 -20.21 12.33 -7.59
C LEU A 890 -19.21 11.19 -7.48
N ILE A 891 -18.00 11.54 -7.06
CA ILE A 891 -16.89 10.60 -6.87
C ILE A 891 -16.56 10.57 -5.37
N GLU A 892 -16.10 9.40 -4.93
CA GLU A 892 -15.86 9.10 -3.50
C GLU A 892 -17.10 9.01 -2.63
N ILE A 893 -18.19 8.48 -3.18
CA ILE A 893 -19.36 8.10 -2.38
C ILE A 893 -19.10 6.79 -1.65
N GLN A 894 -19.33 6.78 -0.34
CA GLN A 894 -19.24 5.63 0.54
C GLN A 894 -20.61 5.05 0.93
N ASP A 895 -20.56 3.93 1.65
CA ASP A 895 -21.72 3.22 2.16
C ASP A 895 -22.47 4.08 3.16
N ASN A 896 -23.71 3.68 3.47
CA ASN A 896 -24.54 4.39 4.43
C ASN A 896 -23.86 4.49 5.81
N ASP A 897 -23.04 3.53 6.20
CA ASP A 897 -22.30 3.51 7.46
C ASP A 897 -20.86 4.01 7.35
N GLY A 898 -20.46 4.53 6.19
CA GLY A 898 -19.18 5.17 5.94
C GLY A 898 -18.05 4.16 5.71
N SER A 899 -16.89 4.38 6.33
CA SER A 899 -15.72 3.50 6.19
C SER A 899 -15.72 2.32 7.17
N LYS A 900 -16.88 1.91 7.68
CA LYS A 900 -16.97 0.76 8.59
C LYS A 900 -16.92 -0.51 7.75
N ASN A 901 -15.99 -1.41 8.04
CA ASN A 901 -15.94 -2.67 7.32
C ASN A 901 -17.06 -3.62 7.78
N THR A 902 -18.22 -3.50 7.14
CA THR A 902 -19.42 -4.32 7.31
C THR A 902 -19.90 -4.78 5.94
N SER A 903 -20.87 -5.69 5.89
CA SER A 903 -21.46 -6.14 4.62
C SER A 903 -22.42 -5.13 3.97
N ILE A 904 -22.54 -3.92 4.52
CA ILE A 904 -23.40 -2.87 3.99
C ILE A 904 -22.70 -2.20 2.81
N VAL A 905 -23.23 -2.41 1.60
CA VAL A 905 -22.74 -1.78 0.36
C VAL A 905 -23.70 -0.71 -0.20
N ASP A 906 -24.83 -0.48 0.48
CA ASP A 906 -25.85 0.47 0.05
C ASP A 906 -25.46 1.91 0.40
N ALA A 907 -25.64 2.83 -0.54
CA ALA A 907 -25.36 4.26 -0.37
C ALA A 907 -26.61 5.16 -0.42
N SER A 908 -27.82 4.58 -0.41
CA SER A 908 -29.06 5.33 -0.60
C SER A 908 -29.29 6.44 0.45
N GLN A 909 -28.94 6.19 1.72
CA GLN A 909 -29.03 7.19 2.79
C GLN A 909 -27.94 8.26 2.66
N THR A 910 -26.75 7.88 2.16
CA THR A 910 -25.68 8.82 1.84
C THR A 910 -26.14 9.85 0.80
N TYR A 911 -26.70 9.39 -0.33
CA TYR A 911 -27.27 10.30 -1.35
C TYR A 911 -28.44 11.11 -0.81
N LYS A 912 -29.37 10.45 -0.11
CA LYS A 912 -30.53 11.13 0.47
C LYS A 912 -30.10 12.28 1.38
N LYS A 913 -29.09 12.07 2.23
CA LYS A 913 -28.61 13.09 3.16
C LYS A 913 -28.08 14.33 2.42
N LEU A 914 -27.31 14.15 1.34
CA LEU A 914 -26.84 15.27 0.52
C LEU A 914 -28.00 15.99 -0.17
N ILE A 915 -28.92 15.25 -0.79
CA ILE A 915 -30.06 15.81 -1.53
C ILE A 915 -31.01 16.57 -0.61
N ASP A 916 -31.35 16.01 0.56
CA ASP A 916 -32.15 16.68 1.58
C ASP A 916 -31.46 17.99 1.99
N THR A 917 -30.14 17.95 2.23
CA THR A 917 -29.38 19.15 2.61
C THR A 917 -29.36 20.20 1.51
N ILE A 918 -29.34 19.80 0.23
CA ILE A 918 -29.47 20.71 -0.91
C ILE A 918 -30.83 21.41 -0.87
N ILE A 919 -31.92 20.65 -0.68
CA ILE A 919 -33.29 21.18 -0.60
C ILE A 919 -33.42 22.13 0.60
N ASP A 920 -32.93 21.72 1.77
CA ASP A 920 -33.00 22.50 3.01
C ASP A 920 -32.22 23.83 2.92
N ASN A 921 -31.24 23.93 2.00
CA ASN A 921 -30.48 25.15 1.72
C ASN A 921 -31.00 25.92 0.50
N GLY A 922 -32.22 25.63 0.02
CA GLY A 922 -32.88 26.36 -1.07
C GLY A 922 -32.49 25.90 -2.49
N GLY A 923 -31.82 24.76 -2.62
CA GLY A 923 -31.48 24.15 -3.90
C GLY A 923 -32.62 23.35 -4.53
N PRO A 924 -32.49 22.94 -5.80
CA PRO A 924 -33.51 22.14 -6.47
C PRO A 924 -33.52 20.69 -5.97
N LYS A 925 -34.62 19.99 -6.26
CA LYS A 925 -34.74 18.56 -5.97
C LYS A 925 -33.93 17.73 -6.97
N TYR A 926 -32.99 16.96 -6.45
CA TYR A 926 -32.25 15.95 -7.21
C TYR A 926 -32.84 14.55 -7.00
N LYS A 927 -32.67 13.67 -7.99
CA LYS A 927 -32.71 12.21 -7.86
C LYS A 927 -31.28 11.68 -7.94
N PHE A 928 -31.06 10.42 -7.53
CA PHE A 928 -29.75 9.78 -7.68
C PHE A 928 -29.84 8.46 -8.44
N THR A 929 -28.72 8.03 -9.03
CA THR A 929 -28.54 6.68 -9.55
C THR A 929 -27.09 6.23 -9.44
N ASP A 930 -26.91 4.94 -9.15
CA ASP A 930 -25.64 4.27 -8.86
C ASP A 930 -25.81 2.75 -8.95
N ILE A 931 -24.73 1.99 -8.76
CA ILE A 931 -24.75 0.53 -8.60
C ILE A 931 -23.92 0.18 -7.36
N ASN A 932 -24.56 -0.45 -6.38
CA ASN A 932 -23.91 -0.96 -5.18
C ASN A 932 -22.73 -1.86 -5.56
N PRO A 933 -21.53 -1.64 -5.02
CA PRO A 933 -20.37 -2.50 -5.23
C PRO A 933 -20.57 -3.93 -4.71
N VAL A 934 -19.65 -4.81 -5.13
CA VAL A 934 -19.39 -6.03 -4.37
C VAL A 934 -18.49 -5.67 -3.21
N ASP A 935 -18.86 -6.14 -2.02
CA ASP A 935 -18.18 -5.86 -0.76
C ASP A 935 -16.66 -6.11 -0.83
N ASP A 936 -15.87 -5.09 -0.47
CA ASP A 936 -14.41 -5.03 -0.49
C ASP A 936 -13.75 -5.38 -1.85
N LYS A 937 -14.49 -5.32 -2.97
CA LYS A 937 -13.94 -5.55 -4.32
C LYS A 937 -13.66 -4.29 -5.12
N ASP A 938 -14.35 -3.20 -4.80
CA ASP A 938 -14.11 -1.90 -5.41
C ASP A 938 -13.17 -1.11 -4.48
N GLY A 939 -11.88 -1.08 -4.83
CA GLY A 939 -10.84 -0.56 -3.92
C GLY A 939 -11.07 0.88 -3.48
N GLY A 940 -10.32 1.36 -2.50
CA GLY A 940 -10.60 2.63 -1.83
C GLY A 940 -10.26 2.51 -0.36
N ILE A 941 -10.92 3.27 0.51
CA ILE A 941 -10.82 3.01 1.94
C ILE A 941 -11.47 1.65 2.26
N PRO A 942 -10.80 0.75 2.99
CA PRO A 942 -11.38 -0.54 3.37
C PRO A 942 -12.74 -0.36 4.07
N GLY A 943 -13.72 -1.20 3.72
CA GLY A 943 -15.07 -1.15 4.27
C GLY A 943 -15.96 0.00 3.78
N GLY A 944 -15.44 0.98 3.03
CA GLY A 944 -16.25 2.09 2.50
C GLY A 944 -16.78 1.88 1.10
N ASN A 945 -16.41 0.76 0.45
CA ASN A 945 -16.80 0.36 -0.91
C ASN A 945 -16.92 1.53 -1.89
N ILE A 946 -15.89 2.38 -1.98
CA ILE A 946 -16.00 3.68 -2.68
C ILE A 946 -16.54 3.49 -4.11
N ARG A 947 -17.48 4.35 -4.52
CA ARG A 947 -18.08 4.30 -5.86
C ARG A 947 -18.22 5.67 -6.53
N VAL A 948 -18.55 5.63 -7.81
CA VAL A 948 -19.05 6.76 -8.59
C VAL A 948 -20.56 6.63 -8.72
N GLY A 949 -21.27 7.75 -8.66
CA GLY A 949 -22.70 7.80 -8.99
C GLY A 949 -23.12 9.16 -9.51
N PHE A 950 -24.41 9.32 -9.80
CA PHE A 950 -24.96 10.56 -10.33
C PHE A 950 -26.09 11.08 -9.46
N ILE A 951 -26.11 12.39 -9.21
CA ILE A 951 -27.35 13.10 -8.86
C ILE A 951 -27.80 13.94 -10.07
N TYR A 952 -29.10 14.01 -10.31
CA TYR A 952 -29.65 14.76 -11.45
C TYR A 952 -30.98 15.44 -11.13
N ARG A 953 -31.22 16.59 -11.76
CA ARG A 953 -32.45 17.39 -11.65
C ARG A 953 -33.57 16.74 -12.47
N SER A 954 -34.55 16.15 -11.80
CA SER A 954 -35.65 15.43 -12.46
C SER A 954 -36.63 16.34 -13.21
N ASP A 955 -36.60 17.65 -12.96
CA ASP A 955 -37.31 18.67 -13.72
C ASP A 955 -36.63 19.02 -15.05
N ARG A 956 -35.37 18.59 -15.25
CA ARG A 956 -34.54 18.94 -16.40
C ARG A 956 -34.19 17.74 -17.27
N VAL A 957 -33.88 16.61 -16.64
CA VAL A 957 -33.47 15.38 -17.32
C VAL A 957 -34.19 14.15 -16.76
N SER A 958 -34.31 13.12 -17.59
CA SER A 958 -34.77 11.80 -17.20
C SER A 958 -33.77 10.73 -17.62
N LEU A 959 -33.73 9.60 -16.92
CA LEU A 959 -33.00 8.42 -17.41
C LEU A 959 -33.75 7.83 -18.61
N VAL A 960 -33.00 7.37 -19.61
CA VAL A 960 -33.57 6.60 -20.74
C VAL A 960 -34.05 5.23 -20.24
N ASN A 961 -35.20 4.76 -20.74
CA ASN A 961 -35.85 3.48 -20.41
C ASN A 961 -36.10 3.26 -18.90
N ASP A 962 -36.63 4.28 -18.22
CA ASP A 962 -37.04 4.26 -16.80
C ASP A 962 -35.92 3.96 -15.77
N GLY A 963 -34.66 3.84 -16.20
CA GLY A 963 -33.52 3.74 -15.30
C GLY A 963 -33.38 2.39 -14.58
N LYS A 964 -33.65 1.28 -15.28
CA LYS A 964 -33.38 -0.06 -14.75
C LYS A 964 -31.88 -0.27 -14.55
N LYS A 965 -31.42 -0.23 -13.29
CA LYS A 965 -30.03 -0.45 -12.87
C LYS A 965 -29.53 -1.85 -13.27
N GLY A 966 -28.26 -1.93 -13.66
CA GLY A 966 -27.54 -3.20 -13.81
C GLY A 966 -26.99 -3.75 -12.49
N ASP A 967 -26.47 -4.97 -12.55
CA ASP A 967 -25.84 -5.65 -11.41
C ASP A 967 -24.35 -5.26 -11.22
N PRO A 968 -23.77 -5.39 -10.00
CA PRO A 968 -22.37 -5.05 -9.72
C PRO A 968 -21.33 -5.75 -10.60
N THR A 969 -21.65 -6.94 -11.11
CA THR A 969 -20.77 -7.79 -11.94
C THR A 969 -21.23 -7.90 -13.39
N GLU A 970 -22.37 -7.30 -13.74
CA GLU A 970 -22.89 -7.30 -15.11
C GLU A 970 -22.16 -6.24 -15.95
N SER A 971 -21.68 -6.64 -17.13
CA SER A 971 -21.14 -5.70 -18.11
C SER A 971 -22.28 -5.09 -18.92
N VAL A 972 -22.40 -3.76 -18.87
CA VAL A 972 -23.33 -3.01 -19.72
C VAL A 972 -22.96 -3.14 -21.20
N LYS A 973 -23.97 -3.17 -22.07
CA LYS A 973 -23.82 -3.28 -23.53
C LYS A 973 -24.57 -2.15 -24.22
N ILE A 974 -24.17 -1.85 -25.46
CA ILE A 974 -24.95 -1.00 -26.35
C ILE A 974 -25.90 -1.88 -27.18
N VAL A 975 -27.18 -1.56 -27.14
CA VAL A 975 -28.25 -2.25 -27.87
C VAL A 975 -28.93 -1.28 -28.84
N GLY A 976 -29.45 -1.78 -29.96
CA GLY A 976 -30.00 -0.95 -31.03
C GLY A 976 -28.92 -0.36 -31.96
N LYS A 977 -29.34 0.53 -32.87
CA LYS A 977 -28.48 1.22 -33.84
C LYS A 977 -29.00 2.63 -34.13
N ASN A 978 -28.11 3.53 -34.53
CA ASN A 978 -28.39 4.94 -34.83
C ASN A 978 -29.18 5.59 -33.67
N ALA A 979 -30.26 6.31 -33.96
CA ALA A 979 -31.13 6.93 -32.96
C ALA A 979 -31.72 5.96 -31.91
N THR A 980 -31.84 4.67 -32.21
CA THR A 980 -32.35 3.66 -31.27
C THR A 980 -31.25 3.05 -30.40
N ALA A 981 -29.97 3.39 -30.62
CA ALA A 981 -28.89 2.96 -29.75
C ALA A 981 -29.13 3.44 -28.31
N HIS A 982 -28.98 2.54 -27.34
CA HIS A 982 -29.15 2.80 -25.91
C HIS A 982 -28.40 1.76 -25.06
N LEU A 983 -28.30 2.01 -23.74
CA LEU A 983 -27.71 1.05 -22.80
C LEU A 983 -28.64 -0.15 -22.53
N SER A 984 -28.08 -1.35 -22.39
CA SER A 984 -28.83 -2.55 -22.00
C SER A 984 -29.43 -2.46 -20.59
N VAL A 985 -28.76 -1.74 -19.71
CA VAL A 985 -29.16 -1.39 -18.33
C VAL A 985 -28.68 0.03 -18.06
N ASN A 986 -29.44 0.83 -17.32
CA ASN A 986 -29.18 2.25 -17.11
C ASN A 986 -29.43 2.68 -15.67
N PRO A 987 -28.40 3.01 -14.87
CA PRO A 987 -26.98 2.95 -15.20
C PRO A 987 -26.46 1.51 -15.33
N GLY A 988 -25.27 1.37 -15.89
CA GLY A 988 -24.54 0.11 -16.02
C GLY A 988 -23.04 0.27 -15.76
N ARG A 989 -22.36 -0.82 -15.38
CA ARG A 989 -20.90 -0.84 -15.17
C ARG A 989 -20.18 -1.29 -16.44
N ILE A 990 -19.08 -0.61 -16.79
CA ILE A 990 -18.27 -0.97 -17.95
C ILE A 990 -17.28 -2.07 -17.54
N ALA A 991 -17.51 -3.29 -18.05
CA ALA A 991 -16.64 -4.45 -17.86
C ALA A 991 -16.16 -4.65 -16.39
N PRO A 992 -17.06 -4.72 -15.39
CA PRO A 992 -16.69 -4.69 -13.97
C PRO A 992 -15.84 -5.87 -13.48
N THR A 993 -15.76 -6.96 -14.25
CA THR A 993 -14.93 -8.14 -13.95
C THR A 993 -13.57 -8.15 -14.67
N ASN A 994 -13.25 -7.10 -15.45
CA ASN A 994 -11.97 -7.00 -16.15
C ASN A 994 -10.82 -6.73 -15.17
N GLU A 995 -9.68 -7.38 -15.36
CA GLU A 995 -8.47 -7.23 -14.54
C GLU A 995 -7.98 -5.78 -14.41
N ALA A 996 -8.27 -4.93 -15.40
CA ALA A 996 -7.94 -3.50 -15.34
C ALA A 996 -8.54 -2.83 -14.09
N PHE A 997 -9.67 -3.33 -13.61
CA PHE A 997 -10.36 -2.79 -12.44
C PHE A 997 -10.18 -3.61 -11.16
N GLU A 998 -9.23 -4.54 -11.13
CA GLU A 998 -8.90 -5.26 -9.90
C GLU A 998 -8.48 -4.27 -8.79
N HIS A 999 -9.03 -4.47 -7.58
CA HIS A 999 -8.84 -3.58 -6.42
C HIS A 999 -8.99 -2.07 -6.71
N SER A 1000 -9.89 -1.70 -7.63
CA SER A 1000 -10.15 -0.30 -8.00
C SER A 1000 -11.62 -0.09 -8.37
N ARG A 1001 -12.04 1.19 -8.44
CA ARG A 1001 -13.44 1.57 -8.68
C ARG A 1001 -13.84 1.19 -10.10
N LYS A 1002 -15.07 0.69 -10.27
CA LYS A 1002 -15.62 0.35 -11.59
C LYS A 1002 -16.23 1.60 -12.23
N SER A 1003 -16.02 1.76 -13.53
CA SER A 1003 -16.57 2.89 -14.29
C SER A 1003 -18.07 2.71 -14.49
N LEU A 1004 -18.84 3.77 -14.26
CA LEU A 1004 -20.31 3.77 -14.33
C LEU A 1004 -20.76 4.61 -15.52
N VAL A 1005 -21.63 4.07 -16.37
CA VAL A 1005 -22.28 4.82 -17.45
C VAL A 1005 -23.77 4.97 -17.18
N ALA A 1006 -24.29 6.17 -17.40
CA ALA A 1006 -25.72 6.47 -17.40
C ALA A 1006 -26.12 7.20 -18.69
N GLU A 1007 -27.32 6.93 -19.17
CA GLU A 1007 -27.89 7.55 -20.37
C GLU A 1007 -29.05 8.45 -19.98
N PHE A 1008 -28.93 9.74 -20.29
CA PHE A 1008 -29.93 10.76 -19.94
C PHE A 1008 -30.61 11.30 -21.19
N ASN A 1009 -31.89 11.63 -21.04
CA ASN A 1009 -32.68 12.37 -22.01
C ASN A 1009 -32.85 13.81 -21.52
N PHE A 1010 -32.42 14.77 -22.35
CA PHE A 1010 -32.60 16.20 -22.15
C PHE A 1010 -33.30 16.78 -23.36
N LYS A 1011 -34.52 17.30 -23.18
CA LYS A 1011 -35.36 17.86 -24.26
C LYS A 1011 -35.45 16.97 -25.52
N GLY A 1012 -35.58 15.65 -25.32
CA GLY A 1012 -35.71 14.66 -26.40
C GLY A 1012 -34.38 14.24 -27.05
N GLN A 1013 -33.24 14.71 -26.54
CA GLN A 1013 -31.91 14.34 -27.01
C GLN A 1013 -31.20 13.49 -25.96
N LYS A 1014 -30.57 12.41 -26.41
CA LYS A 1014 -29.86 11.46 -25.53
C LYS A 1014 -28.40 11.88 -25.35
N VAL A 1015 -27.82 11.54 -24.21
CA VAL A 1015 -26.39 11.66 -23.92
C VAL A 1015 -25.93 10.52 -23.02
N PHE A 1016 -24.83 9.87 -23.39
CA PHE A 1016 -24.13 8.90 -22.56
C PHE A 1016 -23.12 9.63 -21.68
N ILE A 1017 -23.19 9.45 -20.36
CA ILE A 1017 -22.26 10.04 -19.41
C ILE A 1017 -21.55 8.91 -18.67
N ILE A 1018 -20.23 8.83 -18.83
CA ILE A 1018 -19.35 7.83 -18.21
C ILE A 1018 -18.60 8.52 -17.07
N GLY A 1019 -18.94 8.15 -15.84
CA GLY A 1019 -18.30 8.61 -14.61
C GLY A 1019 -17.20 7.64 -14.17
N ASN A 1020 -16.01 8.18 -13.89
CA ASN A 1020 -14.82 7.40 -13.62
C ASN A 1020 -14.15 7.83 -12.31
N HIS A 1021 -13.49 6.87 -11.67
CA HIS A 1021 -12.53 7.10 -10.60
C HIS A 1021 -11.39 6.09 -10.75
N LEU A 1022 -10.36 6.43 -11.53
CA LEU A 1022 -9.30 5.48 -11.87
C LEU A 1022 -8.39 5.21 -10.66
N CYS A 1023 -7.55 4.18 -10.75
CA CYS A 1023 -6.66 3.82 -9.64
C CYS A 1023 -5.68 4.96 -9.30
N SER A 1024 -5.47 5.17 -8.00
CA SER A 1024 -4.64 6.26 -7.47
C SER A 1024 -3.18 6.15 -7.90
N LYS A 1025 -2.44 7.25 -7.81
CA LYS A 1025 -0.98 7.29 -8.05
C LYS A 1025 -0.13 6.66 -6.92
N ARG A 1026 -0.75 5.93 -5.97
CA ARG A 1026 -0.03 5.26 -4.88
C ARG A 1026 0.86 4.15 -5.44
N GLY A 1027 2.10 4.10 -4.97
CA GLY A 1027 3.12 3.14 -5.43
C GLY A 1027 4.00 3.65 -6.59
N ASP A 1028 3.78 4.89 -7.03
CA ASP A 1028 4.74 5.62 -7.87
C ASP A 1028 5.91 6.12 -7.01
N ASP A 1029 7.08 6.28 -7.61
CA ASP A 1029 8.25 6.89 -6.97
C ASP A 1029 7.98 8.37 -6.65
N GLY A 1030 8.58 8.88 -5.58
CA GLY A 1030 8.55 10.31 -5.25
C GLY A 1030 9.32 11.14 -6.28
N LEU A 1031 8.97 12.44 -6.41
CA LEU A 1031 9.67 13.33 -7.35
C LEU A 1031 11.17 13.43 -7.02
N PHE A 1032 11.53 13.55 -5.74
CA PHE A 1032 12.92 13.49 -5.27
C PHE A 1032 13.26 12.11 -4.69
N GLY A 1033 13.04 11.05 -5.47
CA GLY A 1033 13.38 9.67 -5.09
C GLY A 1033 14.74 9.21 -5.62
N SER A 1034 15.19 8.03 -5.18
CA SER A 1034 16.46 7.41 -5.61
C SER A 1034 16.44 6.76 -7.00
N HIS A 1035 15.30 6.86 -7.70
CA HIS A 1035 15.18 6.51 -9.12
C HIS A 1035 14.81 7.76 -9.91
N GLN A 1036 15.65 8.14 -10.87
CA GLN A 1036 15.42 9.28 -11.75
C GLN A 1036 15.52 8.87 -13.22
N PRO A 1037 14.54 9.26 -14.07
CA PRO A 1037 13.28 9.90 -13.70
C PRO A 1037 12.37 8.97 -12.86
N PRO A 1038 11.43 9.51 -12.06
CA PRO A 1038 10.59 8.70 -11.17
C PRO A 1038 9.76 7.65 -11.92
N LYS A 1039 9.74 6.41 -11.43
CA LYS A 1039 8.91 5.35 -12.04
C LYS A 1039 7.46 5.48 -11.60
N ARG A 1040 6.55 5.42 -12.58
CA ARG A 1040 5.10 5.56 -12.35
C ARG A 1040 4.37 4.23 -12.51
N ASN A 1041 4.64 3.30 -11.60
CA ASN A 1041 4.14 1.92 -11.65
C ASN A 1041 2.61 1.83 -11.75
N SER A 1042 1.89 2.76 -11.12
CA SER A 1042 0.43 2.80 -11.13
C SER A 1042 -0.17 3.20 -12.49
N GLU A 1043 0.59 3.85 -13.39
CA GLU A 1043 0.10 4.24 -14.73
C GLU A 1043 -0.26 3.01 -15.58
N ILE A 1044 0.41 1.87 -15.37
CA ILE A 1044 0.15 0.63 -16.12
C ILE A 1044 -1.32 0.22 -15.97
N GLN A 1045 -1.85 0.23 -14.75
CA GLN A 1045 -3.25 -0.11 -14.51
C GLN A 1045 -4.19 0.97 -15.07
N ARG A 1046 -3.86 2.26 -14.91
CA ARG A 1046 -4.66 3.35 -15.50
C ARG A 1046 -4.75 3.25 -17.02
N HIS A 1047 -3.66 2.90 -17.71
CA HIS A 1047 -3.67 2.68 -19.16
C HIS A 1047 -4.60 1.53 -19.56
N LYS A 1048 -4.61 0.42 -18.79
CA LYS A 1048 -5.56 -0.68 -19.01
C LYS A 1048 -7.00 -0.23 -18.80
N GLN A 1049 -7.29 0.52 -17.73
CA GLN A 1049 -8.63 1.05 -17.45
C GLN A 1049 -9.11 2.00 -18.56
N ALA A 1050 -8.26 2.96 -18.96
CA ALA A 1050 -8.52 3.87 -20.06
C ALA A 1050 -8.81 3.14 -21.37
N THR A 1051 -8.06 2.06 -21.66
CA THR A 1051 -8.29 1.23 -22.84
C THR A 1051 -9.66 0.57 -22.82
N VAL A 1052 -10.07 0.00 -21.67
CA VAL A 1052 -11.39 -0.63 -21.52
C VAL A 1052 -12.53 0.40 -21.69
N ILE A 1053 -12.36 1.60 -21.14
CA ILE A 1053 -13.34 2.69 -21.29
C ILE A 1053 -13.41 3.16 -22.75
N ASN A 1054 -12.27 3.40 -23.40
CA ASN A 1054 -12.23 3.81 -24.81
C ASN A 1054 -12.84 2.75 -25.73
N ASN A 1055 -12.60 1.47 -25.49
CA ASN A 1055 -13.25 0.38 -26.23
C ASN A 1055 -14.79 0.41 -26.10
N PHE A 1056 -15.32 0.82 -24.95
CA PHE A 1056 -16.76 0.98 -24.77
C PHE A 1056 -17.29 2.23 -25.49
N VAL A 1057 -16.52 3.33 -25.49
CA VAL A 1057 -16.83 4.52 -26.30
C VAL A 1057 -16.87 4.17 -27.80
N ASP A 1058 -15.92 3.39 -28.29
CA ASP A 1058 -15.91 2.89 -29.68
C ASP A 1058 -17.16 2.07 -30.00
N GLN A 1059 -17.68 1.28 -29.05
CA GLN A 1059 -18.95 0.56 -29.22
C GLN A 1059 -20.15 1.51 -29.33
N ILE A 1060 -20.17 2.60 -28.55
CA ILE A 1060 -21.21 3.64 -28.66
C ILE A 1060 -21.17 4.26 -30.06
N PHE A 1061 -20.00 4.72 -30.53
CA PHE A 1061 -19.88 5.36 -31.86
C PHE A 1061 -20.10 4.39 -33.01
N LYS A 1062 -19.78 3.10 -32.83
CA LYS A 1062 -20.11 2.05 -33.80
C LYS A 1062 -21.62 1.84 -33.90
N ALA A 1063 -22.34 1.92 -32.78
CA ALA A 1063 -23.80 1.81 -32.79
C ALA A 1063 -24.48 3.09 -33.28
N ASN A 1064 -23.96 4.26 -32.93
CA ASN A 1064 -24.44 5.57 -33.36
C ASN A 1064 -23.26 6.56 -33.55
N PRO A 1065 -22.84 6.84 -34.80
CA PRO A 1065 -21.75 7.77 -35.09
C PRO A 1065 -21.98 9.21 -34.61
N ASN A 1066 -23.24 9.60 -34.38
CA ASN A 1066 -23.63 10.93 -33.92
C ASN A 1066 -23.91 10.96 -32.40
N ALA A 1067 -23.49 9.92 -31.65
CA ALA A 1067 -23.76 9.83 -30.23
C ALA A 1067 -23.11 10.97 -29.43
N ASN A 1068 -23.91 11.62 -28.59
CA ASN A 1068 -23.42 12.55 -27.58
C ASN A 1068 -22.84 11.74 -26.42
N VAL A 1069 -21.53 11.83 -26.21
CA VAL A 1069 -20.79 11.08 -25.18
C VAL A 1069 -20.00 12.09 -24.34
N VAL A 1070 -20.05 11.90 -23.03
CA VAL A 1070 -19.23 12.63 -22.05
C VAL A 1070 -18.50 11.59 -21.18
N VAL A 1071 -17.18 11.66 -21.15
CA VAL A 1071 -16.34 10.86 -20.25
C VAL A 1071 -15.72 11.80 -19.23
N LEU A 1072 -16.04 11.61 -17.96
CA LEU A 1072 -15.62 12.51 -16.90
C LEU A 1072 -15.18 11.78 -15.64
N GLY A 1073 -14.48 12.49 -14.77
CA GLY A 1073 -14.18 12.04 -13.42
C GLY A 1073 -12.75 12.27 -13.00
N ASP A 1074 -12.44 11.76 -11.81
CA ASP A 1074 -11.09 11.71 -11.28
C ASP A 1074 -10.33 10.58 -12.00
N LEU A 1075 -9.51 10.97 -12.98
CA LEU A 1075 -8.71 10.03 -13.76
C LEU A 1075 -7.40 9.67 -13.05
N ASN A 1076 -7.12 10.28 -11.89
CA ASN A 1076 -5.85 10.17 -11.18
C ASN A 1076 -4.64 10.41 -12.09
N ASP A 1077 -4.81 11.24 -13.12
CA ASP A 1077 -3.79 11.50 -14.11
C ASP A 1077 -3.98 12.83 -14.85
N PHE A 1078 -2.89 13.33 -15.41
CA PHE A 1078 -2.80 14.68 -15.97
C PHE A 1078 -3.54 14.79 -17.30
N ASN A 1079 -4.05 15.99 -17.63
CA ASN A 1079 -4.72 16.23 -18.92
C ASN A 1079 -3.83 15.95 -20.15
N PHE A 1080 -2.50 15.97 -19.96
CA PHE A 1080 -1.49 15.68 -20.99
C PHE A 1080 -0.90 14.26 -20.92
N SER A 1081 -1.42 13.38 -20.07
CA SER A 1081 -0.89 12.03 -19.88
C SER A 1081 -1.27 11.07 -21.03
N GLU A 1082 -0.60 9.91 -21.08
CA GLU A 1082 -0.97 8.84 -22.01
C GLU A 1082 -2.35 8.26 -21.65
N THR A 1083 -2.74 8.17 -20.36
CA THR A 1083 -4.09 7.75 -19.93
C THR A 1083 -5.18 8.57 -20.64
N VAL A 1084 -5.07 9.90 -20.62
CA VAL A 1084 -6.04 10.77 -21.30
C VAL A 1084 -5.95 10.62 -22.81
N SER A 1085 -4.75 10.41 -23.35
CA SER A 1085 -4.55 10.17 -24.79
C SER A 1085 -5.19 8.86 -25.27
N ILE A 1086 -5.16 7.80 -24.45
CA ILE A 1086 -5.86 6.54 -24.70
C ILE A 1086 -7.37 6.76 -24.70
N LEU A 1087 -7.91 7.51 -23.73
CA LEU A 1087 -9.35 7.81 -23.67
C LEU A 1087 -9.84 8.58 -24.91
N LYS A 1088 -9.03 9.52 -25.42
CA LYS A 1088 -9.34 10.27 -26.66
C LYS A 1088 -9.48 9.33 -27.87
N GLY A 1089 -8.71 8.25 -27.91
CA GLY A 1089 -8.57 7.32 -29.03
C GLY A 1089 -7.50 7.77 -30.04
N LYS A 1090 -7.11 6.88 -30.97
CA LYS A 1090 -6.03 7.12 -31.96
C LYS A 1090 -6.56 7.05 -33.39
N GLY A 1091 -5.95 7.83 -34.30
CA GLY A 1091 -6.30 7.83 -35.73
C GLY A 1091 -7.77 8.17 -35.98
N ASN A 1092 -8.47 7.31 -36.73
CA ASN A 1092 -9.90 7.47 -37.01
C ASN A 1092 -10.81 7.21 -35.80
N ASN A 1093 -10.27 6.65 -34.71
CA ASN A 1093 -11.00 6.43 -33.46
C ASN A 1093 -10.73 7.55 -32.43
N ASN A 1094 -10.03 8.63 -32.82
CA ASN A 1094 -9.95 9.82 -31.98
C ASN A 1094 -11.29 10.59 -32.05
N VAL A 1095 -12.22 10.23 -31.17
CA VAL A 1095 -13.62 10.68 -31.19
C VAL A 1095 -13.99 11.60 -30.03
N LEU A 1096 -13.09 11.77 -29.06
CA LEU A 1096 -13.28 12.62 -27.88
C LEU A 1096 -12.22 13.73 -27.78
N THR A 1097 -12.63 14.90 -27.29
CA THR A 1097 -11.75 16.01 -26.96
C THR A 1097 -11.84 16.30 -25.46
N ASN A 1098 -10.68 16.43 -24.78
CA ASN A 1098 -10.63 16.86 -23.40
C ASN A 1098 -10.86 18.38 -23.31
N MET A 1099 -11.94 18.79 -22.66
CA MET A 1099 -12.32 20.19 -22.56
C MET A 1099 -11.37 20.98 -21.65
N ILE A 1100 -10.62 20.34 -20.75
CA ILE A 1100 -9.58 21.00 -19.95
C ILE A 1100 -8.55 21.72 -20.84
N ASP A 1101 -8.26 21.15 -22.02
CA ASP A 1101 -7.31 21.72 -22.98
C ASP A 1101 -7.81 23.04 -23.61
N LYS A 1102 -9.07 23.40 -23.42
CA LYS A 1102 -9.68 24.67 -23.87
C LYS A 1102 -9.55 25.81 -22.86
N LEU A 1103 -9.22 25.52 -21.60
CA LEU A 1103 -8.99 26.55 -20.59
C LEU A 1103 -7.61 27.22 -20.76
N PRO A 1104 -7.43 28.47 -20.35
CA PRO A 1104 -6.12 29.08 -20.17
C PRO A 1104 -5.20 28.19 -19.29
N LYS A 1105 -3.91 28.10 -19.61
CA LYS A 1105 -2.97 27.21 -18.89
C LYS A 1105 -2.96 27.44 -17.37
N ASN A 1106 -3.09 28.69 -16.91
CA ASN A 1106 -3.13 29.08 -15.50
C ASN A 1106 -4.45 28.75 -14.77
N GLU A 1107 -5.46 28.25 -15.49
CA GLU A 1107 -6.74 27.79 -14.93
C GLU A 1107 -6.83 26.24 -14.94
N ARG A 1108 -5.78 25.53 -15.38
CA ARG A 1108 -5.79 24.07 -15.52
C ARG A 1108 -5.28 23.38 -14.26
N PHE A 1109 -6.09 23.36 -13.20
CA PHE A 1109 -5.83 22.58 -12.00
C PHE A 1109 -7.13 22.29 -11.28
N SER A 1110 -7.23 21.08 -10.72
CA SER A 1110 -8.35 20.66 -9.86
C SER A 1110 -7.88 20.12 -8.51
N TYR A 1111 -6.57 19.96 -8.32
CA TYR A 1111 -5.96 19.35 -7.15
C TYR A 1111 -4.57 19.97 -6.89
N VAL A 1112 -4.17 20.10 -5.63
CA VAL A 1112 -2.83 20.58 -5.24
C VAL A 1112 -2.11 19.51 -4.44
N HIS A 1113 -0.93 19.08 -4.90
CA HIS A 1113 -0.11 18.07 -4.23
C HIS A 1113 1.31 18.56 -4.06
N GLU A 1114 1.80 18.62 -2.82
CA GLU A 1114 3.17 19.08 -2.51
C GLU A 1114 3.52 20.41 -3.19
N GLY A 1115 2.55 21.32 -3.30
CA GLY A 1115 2.70 22.62 -3.94
C GLY A 1115 2.59 22.65 -5.48
N ASN A 1116 2.30 21.51 -6.11
CA ASN A 1116 1.96 21.44 -7.52
C ASN A 1116 0.44 21.55 -7.74
N SER A 1117 0.01 22.60 -8.42
CA SER A 1117 -1.34 22.71 -8.99
C SER A 1117 -1.44 21.82 -10.22
N GLN A 1118 -2.33 20.84 -10.19
CA GLN A 1118 -2.43 19.79 -11.20
C GLN A 1118 -3.88 19.41 -11.52
N VAL A 1119 -4.09 18.88 -12.72
CA VAL A 1119 -5.38 18.34 -13.16
C VAL A 1119 -5.42 16.85 -12.86
N LEU A 1120 -6.42 16.41 -12.11
CA LEU A 1120 -6.79 14.99 -12.00
C LEU A 1120 -8.22 14.75 -12.52
N ASP A 1121 -9.10 15.75 -12.34
CA ASP A 1121 -10.48 15.71 -12.80
C ASP A 1121 -10.57 16.22 -14.24
N ASN A 1122 -10.98 15.35 -15.15
CA ASN A 1122 -11.05 15.65 -16.57
C ASN A 1122 -12.48 15.49 -17.10
N ILE A 1123 -12.82 16.22 -18.15
CA ILE A 1123 -14.08 16.09 -18.88
C ILE A 1123 -13.78 16.04 -20.38
N LEU A 1124 -14.01 14.89 -20.99
CA LEU A 1124 -13.92 14.68 -22.43
C LEU A 1124 -15.33 14.61 -23.03
N VAL A 1125 -15.50 15.21 -24.20
CA VAL A 1125 -16.78 15.24 -24.93
C VAL A 1125 -16.59 14.76 -26.36
N SER A 1126 -17.65 14.22 -26.99
CA SER A 1126 -17.65 13.93 -28.43
C SER A 1126 -17.15 15.13 -29.23
N ASN A 1127 -16.30 14.90 -30.23
CA ASN A 1127 -15.66 15.98 -31.00
C ASN A 1127 -16.66 16.99 -31.61
N HIS A 1128 -17.85 16.54 -32.02
CA HIS A 1128 -18.89 17.43 -32.57
C HIS A 1128 -19.56 18.34 -31.53
N LEU A 1129 -19.36 18.10 -30.23
CA LEU A 1129 -19.90 18.90 -29.14
C LEU A 1129 -18.96 20.02 -28.70
N VAL A 1130 -17.68 19.98 -29.09
CA VAL A 1130 -16.62 20.88 -28.57
C VAL A 1130 -17.01 22.35 -28.72
N ASP A 1131 -17.39 22.79 -29.93
CA ASP A 1131 -17.72 24.20 -30.20
C ASP A 1131 -19.02 24.65 -29.51
N SER A 1132 -19.86 23.70 -29.11
CA SER A 1132 -21.10 23.95 -28.37
C SER A 1132 -20.95 23.79 -26.85
N THR A 1133 -19.75 23.50 -26.36
CA THR A 1133 -19.47 23.22 -24.95
C THR A 1133 -18.58 24.30 -24.35
N THR A 1134 -19.04 24.92 -23.27
CA THR A 1134 -18.22 25.77 -22.41
C THR A 1134 -17.82 24.98 -21.16
N ILE A 1135 -16.60 25.19 -20.67
CA ILE A 1135 -16.06 24.54 -19.47
C ILE A 1135 -15.60 25.58 -18.46
N ASP A 1136 -15.65 25.22 -17.19
CA ASP A 1136 -15.12 25.96 -16.04
C ASP A 1136 -14.58 24.96 -15.00
N ILE A 1137 -13.41 25.22 -14.42
CA ILE A 1137 -13.00 24.56 -13.18
C ILE A 1137 -13.24 25.57 -12.07
N VAL A 1138 -14.07 25.21 -11.10
CA VAL A 1138 -14.55 26.19 -10.11
C VAL A 1138 -13.69 26.06 -8.86
N ASN A 1139 -12.67 26.91 -8.72
CA ASN A 1139 -11.63 26.77 -7.70
C ASN A 1139 -12.16 27.19 -6.30
N ILE A 1140 -12.62 26.20 -5.53
CA ILE A 1140 -13.29 26.40 -4.24
C ILE A 1140 -12.70 25.55 -3.10
N ASN A 1141 -11.76 24.65 -3.41
CA ASN A 1141 -11.30 23.58 -2.56
C ASN A 1141 -9.78 23.40 -2.57
N SER A 1142 -9.18 23.05 -3.72
CA SER A 1142 -7.81 22.50 -3.76
C SER A 1142 -6.72 23.43 -3.21
N GLU A 1143 -6.91 24.73 -3.36
CA GLU A 1143 -6.01 25.79 -2.90
C GLU A 1143 -6.31 26.31 -1.47
N PHE A 1144 -7.36 25.79 -0.82
CA PHE A 1144 -7.87 26.26 0.47
C PHE A 1144 -7.71 25.19 1.55
N ILE A 1145 -7.76 25.62 2.82
CA ILE A 1145 -7.86 24.73 3.99
C ILE A 1145 -9.25 24.73 4.59
N ASP A 1146 -9.52 23.85 5.56
CA ASP A 1146 -10.82 23.74 6.22
C ASP A 1146 -11.24 25.07 6.88
N ALA A 1147 -10.30 25.78 7.50
CA ALA A 1147 -10.54 27.10 8.11
C ALA A 1147 -10.92 28.20 7.08
N CYS A 1148 -10.62 27.96 5.79
CA CYS A 1148 -11.01 28.80 4.66
C CYS A 1148 -12.29 28.30 3.96
N GLY A 1149 -12.92 27.24 4.48
CA GLY A 1149 -14.18 26.69 3.98
C GLY A 1149 -14.01 25.61 2.91
N ARG A 1150 -12.82 24.99 2.79
CA ARG A 1150 -12.62 23.78 1.98
C ARG A 1150 -13.58 22.68 2.44
N VAL A 1151 -14.13 21.93 1.48
CA VAL A 1151 -15.01 20.78 1.75
C VAL A 1151 -14.58 19.48 1.07
N SER A 1152 -13.61 19.55 0.16
CA SER A 1152 -12.93 18.42 -0.48
C SER A 1152 -11.52 18.90 -0.85
N ASP A 1153 -10.61 17.99 -1.13
CA ASP A 1153 -9.30 18.27 -1.73
C ASP A 1153 -9.36 18.49 -3.25
N HIS A 1154 -10.49 18.20 -3.91
CA HIS A 1154 -10.70 18.41 -5.34
C HIS A 1154 -11.62 19.60 -5.66
N ASP A 1155 -11.31 20.36 -6.71
CA ASP A 1155 -12.21 21.33 -7.30
C ASP A 1155 -13.16 20.66 -8.31
N PRO A 1156 -14.45 21.01 -8.31
CA PRO A 1156 -15.39 20.52 -9.31
C PRO A 1156 -15.12 21.10 -10.70
N VAL A 1157 -15.31 20.27 -11.72
CA VAL A 1157 -15.26 20.68 -13.13
C VAL A 1157 -16.67 20.71 -13.70
N LEU A 1158 -17.07 21.82 -14.31
CA LEU A 1158 -18.41 22.05 -14.84
C LEU A 1158 -18.35 22.32 -16.35
N ILE A 1159 -19.25 21.67 -17.10
CA ILE A 1159 -19.51 22.01 -18.49
C ILE A 1159 -20.96 22.45 -18.68
N GLN A 1160 -21.19 23.29 -19.69
CA GLN A 1160 -22.51 23.55 -20.26
C GLN A 1160 -22.45 23.33 -21.77
N MET A 1161 -23.35 22.51 -22.30
CA MET A 1161 -23.37 22.16 -23.72
C MET A 1161 -24.75 22.20 -24.34
N LYS A 1162 -24.81 22.55 -25.62
CA LYS A 1162 -25.98 22.28 -26.45
C LYS A 1162 -25.83 20.90 -27.06
N LEU A 1163 -26.70 19.95 -26.67
CA LEU A 1163 -26.72 18.64 -27.28
C LEU A 1163 -27.12 18.75 -28.77
N GLN A 1164 -26.65 17.80 -29.57
CA GLN A 1164 -27.06 17.67 -30.96
C GLN A 1164 -28.11 16.56 -31.11
N ASN A 1165 -29.03 16.76 -32.06
CA ASN A 1165 -30.12 15.83 -32.29
C ASN A 1165 -29.57 14.51 -32.86
N GLN A 1166 -29.88 13.39 -32.20
CA GLN A 1166 -29.45 12.07 -32.67
C GLN A 1166 -30.44 11.44 -33.66
N ASN A 1167 -31.66 11.97 -33.76
CA ASN A 1167 -32.68 11.59 -34.76
C ASN A 1167 -32.46 12.25 -36.11
N SER A 1168 -31.46 13.11 -36.18
CA SER A 1168 -31.11 13.71 -37.42
C SER A 1168 -30.44 12.62 -38.27
N ASP A 1169 -31.23 12.06 -39.17
CA ASP A 1169 -30.77 11.67 -40.52
C ASP A 1169 -30.22 12.88 -41.30
N THR A 1170 -29.85 13.95 -40.60
CA THR A 1170 -28.90 14.91 -41.11
C THR A 1170 -27.53 14.22 -40.92
N ASN A 1171 -26.83 13.77 -41.96
CA ASN A 1171 -26.64 14.50 -43.20
C ASN A 1171 -26.82 16.02 -42.99
N VAL A 1172 -26.26 16.60 -41.91
CA VAL A 1172 -25.89 18.02 -41.99
C VAL A 1172 -24.66 17.98 -42.87
N ASN A 1173 -24.93 18.11 -44.17
CA ASN A 1173 -24.02 18.11 -45.30
C ASN A 1173 -23.28 16.80 -45.57
N ASN A 1174 -24.00 15.71 -45.75
CA ASN A 1174 -23.60 14.77 -46.80
C ASN A 1174 -24.67 14.87 -47.88
N ASP A 1175 -24.52 15.86 -48.74
CA ASP A 1175 -25.20 15.85 -50.05
C ASP A 1175 -24.79 14.62 -50.87
N ILE A 1176 -23.80 13.85 -50.40
CA ILE A 1176 -23.08 12.81 -51.14
C ILE A 1176 -22.76 11.62 -50.22
N ILE A 1177 -23.13 10.41 -50.62
CA ILE A 1177 -22.70 9.12 -50.05
C ILE A 1177 -21.45 8.64 -50.81
N LEU A 1178 -20.46 8.09 -50.12
CA LEU A 1178 -19.18 7.65 -50.70
C LEU A 1178 -18.84 6.22 -50.28
N ASP A 1179 -18.66 5.31 -51.25
CA ASP A 1179 -18.16 3.95 -51.03
C ASP A 1179 -16.78 3.80 -51.69
N ILE A 1180 -15.80 3.24 -50.98
CA ILE A 1180 -14.48 2.96 -51.57
C ILE A 1180 -14.56 1.61 -52.27
N LEU A 1181 -14.24 1.59 -53.57
CA LEU A 1181 -14.28 0.39 -54.39
C LEU A 1181 -12.92 -0.28 -54.54
N THR A 1182 -11.81 0.44 -54.29
CA THR A 1182 -10.48 -0.17 -54.29
C THR A 1182 -10.31 -1.11 -53.09
N PRO A 1183 -10.00 -2.41 -53.31
CA PRO A 1183 -9.69 -3.35 -52.23
C PRO A 1183 -8.48 -2.90 -51.40
N GLN A 1184 -8.52 -3.10 -50.09
CA GLN A 1184 -7.45 -2.70 -49.16
C GLN A 1184 -6.10 -3.35 -49.51
N GLU A 1185 -6.11 -4.61 -49.95
CA GLU A 1185 -4.93 -5.35 -50.41
C GLU A 1185 -4.18 -4.68 -51.57
N ASN A 1186 -4.87 -3.91 -52.42
CA ASN A 1186 -4.26 -3.16 -53.52
C ASN A 1186 -3.64 -1.84 -53.04
N LEU A 1187 -4.09 -1.33 -51.90
CA LEU A 1187 -3.53 -0.14 -51.27
C LEU A 1187 -2.27 -0.49 -50.46
N ASP A 1188 -2.28 -1.63 -49.77
CA ASP A 1188 -1.17 -2.06 -48.91
C ASP A 1188 0.08 -2.50 -49.69
N ASN A 1189 -0.01 -2.68 -51.01
CA ASN A 1189 1.06 -3.20 -51.87
C ASN A 1189 1.63 -2.18 -52.88
N ILE A 1190 1.33 -0.89 -52.73
CA ILE A 1190 1.79 0.15 -53.66
C ILE A 1190 3.29 0.42 -53.42
N LYS A 1191 4.13 0.21 -54.44
CA LYS A 1191 5.59 0.43 -54.37
C LYS A 1191 6.00 1.73 -55.06
N VAL A 1192 7.16 2.27 -54.68
CA VAL A 1192 7.84 3.35 -55.43
C VAL A 1192 7.97 2.96 -56.91
N GLY A 1193 7.52 3.86 -57.80
CA GLY A 1193 7.46 3.65 -59.25
C GLY A 1193 6.12 3.10 -59.76
N GLY A 1194 5.29 2.54 -58.87
CA GLY A 1194 3.93 2.06 -59.16
C GLY A 1194 2.87 3.15 -59.13
N ASP A 1195 1.67 2.81 -59.62
CA ASP A 1195 0.53 3.71 -59.64
C ASP A 1195 -0.38 3.46 -58.43
N ALA A 1196 -0.55 4.50 -57.60
CA ALA A 1196 -1.57 4.51 -56.59
C ALA A 1196 -2.91 4.84 -57.26
N LYS A 1197 -3.79 3.85 -57.41
CA LYS A 1197 -5.09 3.99 -58.06
C LYS A 1197 -6.22 3.78 -57.05
N ILE A 1198 -6.97 4.85 -56.79
CA ILE A 1198 -8.10 4.83 -55.86
C ILE A 1198 -9.39 5.08 -56.64
N THR A 1199 -10.33 4.16 -56.51
CA THR A 1199 -11.68 4.22 -57.05
C THR A 1199 -12.66 4.32 -55.90
N ILE A 1200 -13.58 5.27 -56.01
CA ILE A 1200 -14.73 5.41 -55.11
C ILE A 1200 -16.02 5.49 -55.92
N ARG A 1201 -17.13 5.11 -55.32
CA ARG A 1201 -18.49 5.39 -55.79
C ARG A 1201 -19.02 6.57 -55.01
N ALA A 1202 -19.44 7.61 -55.70
CA ALA A 1202 -20.11 8.76 -55.11
C ALA A 1202 -21.58 8.78 -55.54
N LYS A 1203 -22.50 9.03 -54.61
CA LYS A 1203 -23.94 9.17 -54.87
C LYS A 1203 -24.45 10.47 -54.30
N ASN A 1204 -24.99 11.35 -55.14
CA ASN A 1204 -25.62 12.59 -54.72
C ASN A 1204 -27.02 12.30 -54.17
N ILE A 1205 -27.23 12.60 -52.90
CA ILE A 1205 -28.50 12.46 -52.18
C ILE A 1205 -29.15 13.81 -51.86
N SER A 1206 -28.58 14.92 -52.35
CA SER A 1206 -29.18 16.25 -52.26
C SER A 1206 -30.20 16.50 -53.36
N GLN A 1207 -30.97 17.59 -53.22
CA GLN A 1207 -31.96 18.04 -54.22
C GLN A 1207 -31.34 18.87 -55.36
N SER A 1208 -30.03 19.10 -55.35
CA SER A 1208 -29.32 19.95 -56.31
C SER A 1208 -28.13 19.20 -56.93
N THR A 1209 -27.68 19.59 -58.11
CA THR A 1209 -26.44 19.03 -58.68
C THR A 1209 -25.25 19.35 -57.78
N LYS A 1210 -24.35 18.38 -57.58
CA LYS A 1210 -23.14 18.52 -56.77
C LYS A 1210 -21.92 18.17 -57.59
N ASP A 1211 -20.91 19.02 -57.48
CA ASP A 1211 -19.57 18.73 -57.96
C ASP A 1211 -18.82 17.92 -56.89
N ILE A 1212 -18.00 16.98 -57.33
CA ILE A 1212 -17.24 16.09 -56.45
C ILE A 1212 -15.85 15.98 -57.01
N THR A 1213 -14.84 16.24 -56.20
CA THR A 1213 -13.44 16.04 -56.56
C THR A 1213 -12.81 15.03 -55.63
N LEU A 1214 -12.29 13.93 -56.19
CA LEU A 1214 -11.41 12.97 -55.52
C LEU A 1214 -9.97 13.41 -55.74
N ILE A 1215 -9.23 13.65 -54.67
CA ILE A 1215 -7.81 14.01 -54.70
C ILE A 1215 -7.02 12.93 -53.97
N ILE A 1216 -5.94 12.46 -54.58
CA ILE A 1216 -4.94 11.61 -53.93
C ILE A 1216 -3.61 12.35 -53.92
N ALA A 1217 -2.92 12.37 -52.78
CA ALA A 1217 -1.71 13.16 -52.60
C ALA A 1217 -0.62 12.37 -51.86
N LEU A 1218 0.61 12.40 -52.38
CA LEU A 1218 1.82 11.82 -51.78
C LEU A 1218 2.50 12.84 -50.87
N TYR A 1219 2.99 12.39 -49.72
CA TYR A 1219 3.72 13.19 -48.75
C TYR A 1219 5.05 12.53 -48.39
N ASP A 1220 6.03 13.35 -47.99
CA ASP A 1220 7.29 12.89 -47.39
C ASP A 1220 7.15 12.63 -45.87
N LYS A 1221 8.25 12.17 -45.25
CA LYS A 1221 8.35 11.90 -43.80
C LYS A 1221 8.13 13.14 -42.90
N ASN A 1222 8.27 14.34 -43.45
CA ASN A 1222 8.06 15.61 -42.76
C ASN A 1222 6.66 16.19 -43.01
N ASN A 1223 5.76 15.44 -43.68
CA ASN A 1223 4.44 15.88 -44.14
C ASN A 1223 4.44 17.00 -45.20
N SER A 1224 5.51 17.16 -45.97
CA SER A 1224 5.50 17.99 -47.18
C SER A 1224 4.86 17.23 -48.33
N MET A 1225 3.95 17.86 -49.08
CA MET A 1225 3.31 17.23 -50.24
C MET A 1225 4.30 17.13 -51.40
N LEU A 1226 4.47 15.94 -51.95
CA LEU A 1226 5.40 15.63 -53.04
C LEU A 1226 4.72 15.51 -54.40
N ASN A 1227 3.51 14.95 -54.45
CA ASN A 1227 2.77 14.71 -55.68
C ASN A 1227 1.26 14.65 -55.40
N TYR A 1228 0.41 14.87 -56.39
CA TYR A 1228 -1.03 14.63 -56.26
C TYR A 1228 -1.70 14.36 -57.62
N SER A 1229 -2.90 13.80 -57.58
CA SER A 1229 -3.81 13.66 -58.72
C SER A 1229 -5.24 13.95 -58.28
N ALA A 1230 -6.07 14.45 -59.18
CA ALA A 1230 -7.44 14.82 -58.89
C ALA A 1230 -8.38 14.43 -60.03
N THR A 1231 -9.57 13.93 -59.68
CA THR A 1231 -10.64 13.59 -60.61
C THR A 1231 -11.92 14.29 -60.18
N LYS A 1232 -12.58 15.03 -61.08
CA LYS A 1232 -13.83 15.75 -60.79
C LYS A 1232 -15.00 15.15 -61.56
N ILE A 1233 -16.17 15.05 -60.92
CA ILE A 1233 -17.45 14.69 -61.53
C ILE A 1233 -18.56 15.65 -61.06
N SER A 1234 -19.64 15.75 -61.81
CA SER A 1234 -20.87 16.46 -61.41
C SER A 1234 -22.02 15.45 -61.39
N LEU A 1235 -22.69 15.30 -60.25
CA LEU A 1235 -23.81 14.38 -60.07
C LEU A 1235 -25.10 15.16 -59.88
N LYS A 1236 -26.15 14.86 -60.64
CA LYS A 1236 -27.50 15.38 -60.37
C LYS A 1236 -28.10 14.72 -59.13
N ALA A 1237 -29.18 15.31 -58.62
CA ALA A 1237 -29.92 14.75 -57.49
C ALA A 1237 -30.29 13.26 -57.74
N GLY A 1238 -29.89 12.38 -56.84
CA GLY A 1238 -30.14 10.94 -56.91
C GLY A 1238 -29.12 10.12 -57.74
N GLU A 1239 -28.24 10.76 -58.51
CA GLU A 1239 -27.26 10.06 -59.36
C GLU A 1239 -26.11 9.46 -58.53
N SER A 1240 -25.57 8.33 -59.02
CA SER A 1240 -24.39 7.66 -58.48
C SER A 1240 -23.40 7.40 -59.60
N SER A 1241 -22.11 7.60 -59.36
CA SER A 1241 -21.05 7.30 -60.32
C SER A 1241 -19.74 6.90 -59.64
N ASP A 1242 -18.94 6.09 -60.33
CA ASP A 1242 -17.62 5.68 -59.88
C ASP A 1242 -16.58 6.68 -60.41
N MET A 1243 -15.75 7.20 -59.52
CA MET A 1243 -14.64 8.09 -59.86
C MET A 1243 -13.32 7.45 -59.43
N THR A 1244 -12.35 7.48 -60.34
CA THR A 1244 -11.02 6.95 -60.10
C THR A 1244 -10.00 8.08 -60.24
N SER A 1245 -9.11 8.21 -59.25
CA SER A 1245 -7.91 9.03 -59.38
C SER A 1245 -6.68 8.13 -59.28
N SER A 1246 -5.64 8.45 -60.05
CA SER A 1246 -4.41 7.68 -60.08
C SER A 1246 -3.19 8.60 -60.15
N MET A 1247 -2.15 8.26 -59.39
CA MET A 1247 -0.89 9.00 -59.35
C MET A 1247 0.30 8.05 -59.23
N LYS A 1248 1.42 8.43 -59.83
CA LYS A 1248 2.71 7.76 -59.65
C LYS A 1248 3.27 7.99 -58.24
N VAL A 1249 3.67 6.92 -57.57
CA VAL A 1249 4.44 7.01 -56.32
C VAL A 1249 5.90 7.24 -56.65
N ILE A 1250 6.46 8.35 -56.17
CA ILE A 1250 7.85 8.76 -56.41
C ILE A 1250 8.72 8.54 -55.18
N ALA A 1251 10.04 8.46 -55.39
CA ALA A 1251 11.01 8.28 -54.32
C ALA A 1251 10.93 9.41 -53.28
N GLY A 1252 11.09 9.07 -51.99
CA GLY A 1252 10.94 10.00 -50.87
C GLY A 1252 9.51 10.13 -50.32
N GLY A 1253 8.51 9.57 -51.02
CA GLY A 1253 7.16 9.43 -50.49
C GLY A 1253 7.10 8.42 -49.35
N SER A 1254 6.46 8.81 -48.25
CA SER A 1254 6.22 7.95 -47.07
C SER A 1254 4.74 7.73 -46.80
N LYS A 1255 3.85 8.49 -47.45
CA LYS A 1255 2.43 8.49 -47.13
C LYS A 1255 1.58 9.00 -48.28
N ILE A 1256 0.52 8.27 -48.62
CA ILE A 1256 -0.53 8.75 -49.52
C ILE A 1256 -1.74 9.17 -48.67
N LYS A 1257 -2.36 10.30 -49.00
CA LYS A 1257 -3.65 10.74 -48.46
C LYS A 1257 -4.69 10.80 -49.57
N CYS A 1258 -5.87 10.29 -49.30
CA CYS A 1258 -7.06 10.45 -50.13
C CYS A 1258 -7.95 11.55 -49.51
N MET A 1259 -8.49 12.45 -50.33
CA MET A 1259 -9.32 13.59 -49.92
C MET A 1259 -10.48 13.77 -50.89
N ILE A 1260 -11.66 14.18 -50.41
CA ILE A 1260 -12.86 14.34 -51.25
C ILE A 1260 -13.53 15.68 -50.94
N TRP A 1261 -13.81 16.47 -51.99
CA TRP A 1261 -14.24 17.87 -51.90
C TRP A 1261 -15.52 18.09 -52.70
N ASP A 1262 -16.40 18.97 -52.20
CA ASP A 1262 -17.67 19.37 -52.84
C ASP A 1262 -17.46 20.45 -53.94
N SER A 1263 -16.35 21.17 -53.87
CA SER A 1263 -15.87 22.11 -54.88
C SER A 1263 -14.42 22.49 -54.59
N LEU A 1264 -13.56 22.42 -55.62
CA LEU A 1264 -12.20 22.95 -55.55
C LEU A 1264 -12.17 24.48 -55.33
N GLU A 1265 -13.21 25.20 -55.76
CA GLU A 1265 -13.27 26.67 -55.69
C GLU A 1265 -13.60 27.19 -54.29
N LYS A 1266 -14.41 26.46 -53.52
CA LYS A 1266 -14.83 26.87 -52.16
C LYS A 1266 -13.93 26.36 -51.05
N MET A 1267 -13.00 25.48 -51.41
CA MET A 1267 -12.11 24.77 -50.51
C MET A 1267 -12.76 24.13 -49.27
N SER A 1268 -13.97 23.60 -49.40
CA SER A 1268 -14.70 22.97 -48.30
C SER A 1268 -14.50 21.45 -48.29
N PRO A 1269 -13.71 20.88 -47.36
CA PRO A 1269 -13.59 19.43 -47.25
C PRO A 1269 -14.93 18.83 -46.80
N LEU A 1270 -15.37 17.73 -47.44
CA LEU A 1270 -16.49 16.95 -46.92
C LEU A 1270 -16.08 16.36 -45.56
N ARG A 1271 -16.92 16.52 -44.52
CA ARG A 1271 -16.62 16.14 -43.12
C ARG A 1271 -16.21 14.67 -42.93
N HIS A 1272 -16.42 13.83 -43.95
CA HIS A 1272 -15.97 12.43 -44.03
C HIS A 1272 -14.64 12.29 -44.79
N ASN A 1273 -13.60 13.01 -44.39
CA ASN A 1273 -12.25 12.68 -44.85
C ASN A 1273 -11.87 11.30 -44.29
N LYS A 1274 -12.17 10.22 -45.03
CA LYS A 1274 -11.42 8.97 -44.92
C LYS A 1274 -10.01 9.26 -45.41
N ILE A 1275 -9.17 9.81 -44.53
CA ILE A 1275 -7.72 9.83 -44.77
C ILE A 1275 -7.29 8.37 -44.67
N LEU A 1276 -7.25 7.68 -45.80
CA LEU A 1276 -6.56 6.41 -45.91
C LEU A 1276 -5.07 6.73 -45.81
N TYR A 1277 -4.46 6.36 -44.69
CA TYR A 1277 -3.01 6.41 -44.53
C TYR A 1277 -2.47 5.15 -45.19
N ILE A 1278 -1.87 5.32 -46.36
CA ILE A 1278 -1.19 4.23 -47.05
C ILE A 1278 0.30 4.54 -46.98
N ALA A 1279 1.05 3.72 -46.26
CA ALA A 1279 2.51 3.74 -46.30
C ALA A 1279 2.94 3.02 -47.60
N PRO A 1280 3.62 3.70 -48.55
CA PRO A 1280 4.19 3.07 -49.73
C PRO A 1280 5.48 2.29 -49.44
#